data_AF-Q8R422-F1
#
_entry.id   AF-Q8R422-F1
#
_cell.length_a   1.000
_cell.length_b   1.000
_cell.length_c   1.000
_cell.angle_alpha   90.00
_cell.angle_beta   90.00
_cell.angle_gamma   90.00
#
_symmetry.space_group_name_H-M   'P 1'
#
loop_
_entity.id
_entity.type
_entity.pdbx_description
1 polymer ?
#
loop_
_entity_poly.entity_id
_entity_poly.type
_entity_poly.pdbx_seq_one_letter_code
_entity_poly.pdbx_strand_id
1 'polypeptide(L)'
;MRSRRLLSAAHLLCLCAVALAAPGSRFLVTAPGIIRPGANVTIGVDLLENSPPQVLVKAQVFKIASNKSRSILEAEGVFHRGHFKTLVLPALPLSSADKIYELHINGQSENEIVFSNRTRLTFESKSISVLIQTDKAFYKPKQEVKFRVLTLCSDLKPYRTSVDIFIKDPKSNVIQQWFSQKGDLGVVSKTFQLSSNPIFGDWSIQVQVNDQQYYQSFQVLEYVLPKFEVTVQTPLYCSLKSKQLNGSVIAKYTYGKPVKGSLSLTFLPLSFWGKKKNITKSFEINGFANFSFDNYEMKKVMNLKPLTDVSEGSYENVDPSFPGPAEIIATVTESLTGISRMASTNVFFKQHDYIIEIFDYTTVLKPSLNFTATVKVSRSDGNQLTPEEIENDLVTVVTQRKNNHPESQRDQEMDYIQTVNYTIPQNGIIKIEFPVMSISGELQLKAYFLDGTSSVTVHSMFTSPSKTYIQLKTRDEYIKVGSPFDLMVSGNRQFKDLSYMVISKGQLVAAGKQSSRTFSLTPEASWAPKACIIAYYIAEDGEIINDILKIPVQLVFENKVKLFWSKPTVKPSDKVSLRISATQSDSLVGIVAVDKSVTLMENSNSITMETMVHELELYNTEYYLGMFMNSFAVFQECGLWVLTDATLIRDSIDEVYDTEEYSERFAEENEANLVDFEDASSVNNVHVRKNFPETWIWLDAYMGSKIYEEFEVTVPDSITSWVASAFVISEDLGFGLTTVPAELQAFQPFFLFLNLPYSVIRGEEFALEVSIVNYLKDTIKVVILIEESDSFDILMTSNDTNGTIYRKTVQVPRDNGVTLVFPIKPTHLGEIPITVTAASPTASDAVTQTIVVKPEGIEKSYSKSVLLDLTDSNVESKQQSMRFSFPPDTVIGSERVQITAIGDILGSSINGLSSLIRMPYGCGEQNMIYFAPNIYILDYLTKQKQLTVNLKEKALSYMRQGYQRELLYQREDGSFSAFGDIDSSGSTWLSAFVLRCFLEADYYIDIDQDVLHRTYTWLNAHKKFNGEFWEPGRVIHSELQGGTKSPVTLTAYIVTSVLGYKKYQPNIDVQDSIKFLEFEFSRGISDNYTLAIISYALSTVGSPKAEEALNLLMQRSEKEGDTQFWLSSGPALSGSWQPRSVDIEIAAYALLAHTLHHVSEGIPVMRWLIQQRNSLGGFVSTQDTVVALKALSEFSALVHKENTDIQLTVTGPGIPRSIHFRIDSQNLFLLHQEELHALDPITVNVSAHGSGFAICQLNVDYNVKGSGSSKRRRSTENQEVFDLDVIVNNEDDISHLNLNVCTSHLGSERTGMVLMEVNLLSGFSASSDSIPLSETLKKVEYDNGKLNLYLDSVNESQFCVNIPTVRDYKVSNIRDGSVSVMDYYEPRRQAVRSYNTQVKLSSCYLSPDTNCKSHTDGATDSLRRSSSLLVFCSVLLYFVQH
;
A
#
# COMPACT_ATOMS: atom_id res chain seq x y z
N MET A 1 -48.30 -47.81 -75.13
CA MET A 1 -49.47 -47.00 -75.57
C MET A 1 -49.23 -45.53 -75.20
N ARG A 2 -49.79 -44.56 -75.94
CA ARG A 2 -49.07 -43.30 -76.26
C ARG A 2 -49.42 -42.02 -75.45
N SER A 3 -50.23 -42.08 -74.39
CA SER A 3 -50.81 -40.87 -73.75
C SER A 3 -50.11 -40.33 -72.48
N ARG A 4 -49.18 -41.06 -71.85
CA ARG A 4 -48.63 -40.68 -70.51
C ARG A 4 -47.39 -39.75 -70.49
N ARG A 5 -46.85 -39.31 -71.64
CA ARG A 5 -45.62 -38.46 -71.68
C ARG A 5 -45.84 -36.94 -71.76
N LEU A 6 -47.08 -36.47 -71.92
CA LEU A 6 -47.36 -35.02 -72.04
C LEU A 6 -47.46 -34.29 -70.69
N LEU A 7 -47.98 -34.95 -69.65
CA LEU A 7 -48.10 -34.36 -68.30
C LEU A 7 -46.75 -34.07 -67.63
N SER A 8 -45.73 -34.91 -67.86
CA SER A 8 -44.38 -34.68 -67.33
C SER A 8 -43.69 -33.46 -67.97
N ALA A 9 -43.96 -33.20 -69.26
CA ALA A 9 -43.41 -32.03 -69.95
C ALA A 9 -44.07 -30.72 -69.47
N ALA A 10 -45.38 -30.74 -69.20
CA ALA A 10 -46.08 -29.61 -68.63
C ALA A 10 -45.58 -29.25 -67.22
N HIS A 11 -45.36 -30.24 -66.35
CA HIS A 11 -44.78 -29.99 -65.03
C HIS A 11 -43.33 -29.49 -65.10
N LEU A 12 -42.48 -30.01 -65.99
CA LEU A 12 -41.13 -29.47 -66.18
C LEU A 12 -41.15 -28.03 -66.70
N LEU A 13 -42.04 -27.69 -67.65
CA LEU A 13 -42.14 -26.32 -68.16
C LEU A 13 -42.71 -25.34 -67.14
N CYS A 14 -43.65 -25.75 -66.29
CA CYS A 14 -44.07 -24.92 -65.15
C CYS A 14 -42.93 -24.73 -64.13
N LEU A 15 -42.14 -25.76 -63.83
CA LEU A 15 -40.98 -25.63 -62.93
C LEU A 15 -39.90 -24.72 -63.51
N CYS A 16 -39.60 -24.83 -64.81
CA CYS A 16 -38.65 -23.93 -65.49
C CYS A 16 -39.18 -22.49 -65.61
N ALA A 17 -40.49 -22.29 -65.79
CA ALA A 17 -41.09 -20.95 -65.83
C ALA A 17 -41.09 -20.26 -64.46
N VAL A 18 -41.34 -21.00 -63.38
CA VAL A 18 -41.26 -20.48 -62.00
C VAL A 18 -39.82 -20.24 -61.55
N ALA A 19 -38.84 -20.94 -62.14
CA ALA A 19 -37.41 -20.67 -61.90
C ALA A 19 -36.87 -19.40 -62.61
N LEU A 20 -37.64 -18.77 -63.50
CA LEU A 20 -37.21 -17.62 -64.32
C LEU A 20 -37.58 -16.24 -63.74
N ALA A 21 -37.69 -16.14 -62.42
CA ALA A 21 -37.52 -14.91 -61.65
C ALA A 21 -37.38 -15.25 -60.16
N ALA A 22 -36.15 -15.43 -59.67
CA ALA A 22 -35.93 -15.35 -58.23
C ALA A 22 -36.28 -13.92 -57.78
N PRO A 23 -37.18 -13.71 -56.80
CA PRO A 23 -37.46 -12.37 -56.30
C PRO A 23 -36.20 -11.85 -55.63
N GLY A 24 -35.59 -10.82 -56.23
CA GLY A 24 -34.35 -10.25 -55.72
C GLY A 24 -34.50 -9.78 -54.27
N SER A 25 -33.45 -9.93 -53.48
CA SER A 25 -33.46 -9.64 -52.04
C SER A 25 -33.95 -8.22 -51.75
N ARG A 26 -34.68 -8.07 -50.65
CA ARG A 26 -35.49 -6.90 -50.29
C ARG A 26 -34.97 -6.19 -49.05
N PHE A 27 -34.29 -6.89 -48.14
CA PHE A 27 -33.79 -6.28 -46.90
C PHE A 27 -32.55 -6.97 -46.33
N LEU A 28 -31.76 -6.22 -45.57
CA LEU A 28 -30.80 -6.72 -44.59
C LEU A 28 -30.96 -5.91 -43.29
N VAL A 29 -31.14 -6.61 -42.17
CA VAL A 29 -31.28 -6.06 -40.82
C VAL A 29 -30.20 -6.64 -39.92
N THR A 30 -29.64 -5.83 -39.04
CA THR A 30 -28.56 -6.20 -38.12
C THR A 30 -28.82 -5.62 -36.73
N ALA A 31 -28.38 -6.33 -35.69
CA ALA A 31 -28.42 -5.83 -34.32
C ALA A 31 -27.22 -6.38 -33.54
N PRO A 32 -26.73 -5.67 -32.50
CA PRO A 32 -25.86 -6.27 -31.50
C PRO A 32 -26.42 -7.59 -30.98
N GLY A 33 -25.57 -8.61 -30.87
CA GLY A 33 -25.90 -9.88 -30.20
C GLY A 33 -25.92 -9.78 -28.67
N ILE A 34 -25.46 -8.65 -28.12
CA ILE A 34 -25.42 -8.36 -26.69
C ILE A 34 -26.43 -7.27 -26.29
N ILE A 35 -26.75 -7.19 -25.00
CA ILE A 35 -27.43 -6.03 -24.40
C ILE A 35 -26.76 -5.64 -23.08
N ARG A 36 -26.49 -4.34 -22.92
CA ARG A 36 -25.86 -3.75 -21.73
C ARG A 36 -26.80 -2.74 -21.06
N PRO A 37 -26.89 -2.71 -19.73
CA PRO A 37 -27.52 -1.61 -19.01
C PRO A 37 -26.83 -0.27 -19.35
N GLY A 38 -27.60 0.83 -19.45
CA GLY A 38 -27.10 2.16 -19.81
C GLY A 38 -26.80 2.36 -21.31
N ALA A 39 -26.65 1.30 -22.09
CA ALA A 39 -26.33 1.37 -23.52
C ALA A 39 -27.59 1.33 -24.40
N ASN A 40 -27.67 2.21 -25.40
CA ASN A 40 -28.67 2.13 -26.48
C ASN A 40 -28.45 0.88 -27.34
N VAL A 41 -29.51 0.35 -27.97
CA VAL A 41 -29.40 -0.75 -28.95
C VAL A 41 -29.68 -0.20 -30.35
N THR A 42 -28.60 -0.02 -31.12
CA THR A 42 -28.67 0.47 -32.51
C THR A 42 -28.82 -0.69 -33.48
N ILE A 43 -29.96 -0.78 -34.15
CA ILE A 43 -30.28 -1.76 -35.20
C ILE A 43 -29.96 -1.13 -36.56
N GLY A 44 -29.20 -1.81 -37.42
CA GLY A 44 -29.02 -1.43 -38.81
C GLY A 44 -30.18 -1.97 -39.67
N VAL A 45 -30.74 -1.13 -40.55
CA VAL A 45 -31.82 -1.49 -41.47
C VAL A 45 -31.49 -0.98 -42.88
N ASP A 46 -31.08 -1.90 -43.74
CA ASP A 46 -30.83 -1.68 -45.17
C ASP A 46 -32.02 -2.20 -45.98
N LEU A 47 -32.76 -1.29 -46.62
CA LEU A 47 -33.79 -1.66 -47.59
C LEU A 47 -33.19 -1.65 -49.01
N LEU A 48 -33.36 -2.76 -49.70
CA LEU A 48 -32.79 -3.03 -51.02
C LEU A 48 -33.78 -2.60 -52.11
N GLU A 49 -33.34 -2.51 -53.37
CA GLU A 49 -34.19 -1.99 -54.47
C GLU A 49 -35.48 -2.78 -54.72
N ASN A 50 -35.54 -4.04 -54.29
CA ASN A 50 -36.74 -4.88 -54.40
C ASN A 50 -37.70 -4.74 -53.20
N SER A 51 -37.37 -3.91 -52.19
CA SER A 51 -38.26 -3.66 -51.05
C SER A 51 -39.54 -2.93 -51.47
N PRO A 52 -40.61 -2.96 -50.66
CA PRO A 52 -41.67 -1.97 -50.78
C PRO A 52 -41.12 -0.54 -50.65
N PRO A 53 -41.78 0.49 -51.23
CA PRO A 53 -41.25 1.87 -51.23
C PRO A 53 -41.02 2.44 -49.83
N GLN A 54 -41.88 2.06 -48.88
CA GLN A 54 -41.75 2.39 -47.47
C GLN A 54 -42.02 1.13 -46.63
N VAL A 55 -41.27 0.94 -45.53
CA VAL A 55 -41.50 -0.12 -44.56
C VAL A 55 -41.49 0.48 -43.17
N LEU A 56 -42.56 0.28 -42.40
CA LEU A 56 -42.58 0.56 -40.97
C LEU A 56 -41.85 -0.57 -40.26
N VAL A 57 -40.71 -0.27 -39.65
CA VAL A 57 -39.92 -1.22 -38.87
C VAL A 57 -40.13 -0.94 -37.40
N LYS A 58 -40.54 -1.97 -36.65
CA LYS A 58 -40.82 -1.93 -35.21
C LYS A 58 -39.95 -2.97 -34.52
N ALA A 59 -39.23 -2.54 -33.49
CA ALA A 59 -38.36 -3.38 -32.67
C ALA A 59 -38.76 -3.30 -31.20
N GLN A 60 -38.80 -4.45 -30.53
CA GLN A 60 -39.15 -4.58 -29.12
C GLN A 60 -38.17 -5.53 -28.41
N VAL A 61 -37.68 -5.14 -27.23
CA VAL A 61 -36.88 -6.02 -26.37
C VAL A 61 -37.75 -6.52 -25.22
N PHE A 62 -37.94 -7.84 -25.19
CA PHE A 62 -38.68 -8.55 -24.16
C PHE A 62 -37.74 -9.14 -23.11
N LYS A 63 -37.99 -8.85 -21.83
CA LYS A 63 -37.39 -9.59 -20.72
C LYS A 63 -38.25 -10.80 -20.39
N ILE A 64 -37.64 -11.98 -20.36
CA ILE A 64 -38.33 -13.24 -20.09
C ILE A 64 -38.06 -13.64 -18.63
N ALA A 65 -39.14 -13.83 -17.85
CA ALA A 65 -39.06 -14.32 -16.48
C ALA A 65 -40.25 -15.25 -16.19
N SER A 66 -39.96 -16.49 -15.77
CA SER A 66 -40.97 -17.46 -15.30
C SER A 66 -42.18 -17.60 -16.23
N ASN A 67 -41.92 -17.87 -17.52
CA ASN A 67 -42.90 -17.96 -18.62
C ASN A 67 -43.74 -16.69 -18.89
N LYS A 68 -43.35 -15.52 -18.36
CA LYS A 68 -43.92 -14.23 -18.73
C LYS A 68 -42.87 -13.38 -19.46
N SER A 69 -43.20 -12.96 -20.67
CA SER A 69 -42.44 -12.00 -21.46
C SER A 69 -43.01 -10.58 -21.27
N ARG A 70 -42.17 -9.62 -20.86
CA ARG A 70 -42.55 -8.20 -20.76
C ARG A 70 -41.68 -7.37 -21.71
N SER A 71 -42.30 -6.59 -22.60
CA SER A 71 -41.59 -5.56 -23.37
C SER A 71 -41.04 -4.50 -22.40
N ILE A 72 -39.76 -4.15 -22.57
CA ILE A 72 -39.05 -3.13 -21.77
C ILE A 72 -38.60 -1.97 -22.65
N LEU A 73 -38.10 -2.26 -23.85
CA LEU A 73 -37.67 -1.25 -24.83
C LEU A 73 -38.48 -1.43 -26.10
N GLU A 74 -38.84 -0.32 -26.73
CA GLU A 74 -39.58 -0.29 -27.98
C GLU A 74 -39.14 0.93 -28.81
N ALA A 75 -38.99 0.72 -30.11
CA ALA A 75 -38.79 1.78 -31.09
C ALA A 75 -39.44 1.40 -32.42
N GLU A 76 -39.88 2.40 -33.17
CA GLU A 76 -40.35 2.23 -34.54
C GLU A 76 -39.95 3.39 -35.44
N GLY A 77 -39.82 3.13 -36.74
CA GLY A 77 -39.44 4.12 -37.74
C GLY A 77 -39.81 3.69 -39.15
N VAL A 78 -40.02 4.67 -40.03
CA VAL A 78 -40.30 4.42 -41.45
C VAL A 78 -39.02 4.46 -42.25
N PHE A 79 -38.69 3.35 -42.89
CA PHE A 79 -37.54 3.18 -43.76
C PHE A 79 -37.99 3.26 -45.22
N HIS A 80 -37.07 3.59 -46.13
CA HIS A 80 -37.37 3.81 -47.55
C HIS A 80 -36.47 2.93 -48.43
N ARG A 81 -37.01 2.44 -49.55
CA ARG A 81 -36.27 1.66 -50.56
C ARG A 81 -34.91 2.28 -50.89
N GLY A 82 -33.90 1.44 -51.05
CA GLY A 82 -32.54 1.82 -51.43
C GLY A 82 -31.68 2.40 -50.30
N HIS A 83 -32.27 2.76 -49.15
CA HIS A 83 -31.56 3.44 -48.08
C HIS A 83 -31.13 2.47 -46.96
N PHE A 84 -29.90 2.64 -46.48
CA PHE A 84 -29.43 2.10 -45.20
C PHE A 84 -29.55 3.19 -44.13
N LYS A 85 -30.25 2.90 -43.03
CA LYS A 85 -30.38 3.77 -41.85
C LYS A 85 -30.40 2.92 -40.58
N THR A 86 -30.29 3.57 -39.42
CA THR A 86 -30.35 2.93 -38.10
C THR A 86 -31.68 3.18 -37.39
N LEU A 87 -32.19 2.17 -36.68
CA LEU A 87 -33.24 2.30 -35.66
C LEU A 87 -32.59 2.18 -34.27
N VAL A 88 -32.67 3.24 -33.46
CA VAL A 88 -32.09 3.24 -32.10
C VAL A 88 -33.19 2.95 -31.09
N LEU A 89 -33.07 1.85 -30.33
CA LEU A 89 -33.84 1.66 -29.11
C LEU A 89 -33.21 2.45 -27.95
N PRO A 90 -34.02 3.02 -27.05
CA PRO A 90 -33.51 3.70 -25.86
C PRO A 90 -32.71 2.74 -24.97
N ALA A 91 -31.79 3.29 -24.18
CA ALA A 91 -30.94 2.54 -23.29
C ALA A 91 -31.71 1.62 -22.34
N LEU A 92 -31.18 0.40 -22.13
CA LEU A 92 -31.71 -0.50 -21.11
C LEU A 92 -31.50 0.14 -19.71
N PRO A 93 -32.53 0.25 -18.84
CA PRO A 93 -32.37 0.89 -17.53
C PRO A 93 -31.26 0.23 -16.72
N LEU A 94 -30.40 1.03 -16.08
CA LEU A 94 -29.18 0.56 -15.39
C LEU A 94 -29.45 -0.50 -14.30
N SER A 95 -30.61 -0.46 -13.64
CA SER A 95 -31.08 -1.47 -12.67
C SER A 95 -31.59 -2.78 -13.29
N SER A 96 -31.19 -3.10 -14.51
CA SER A 96 -31.63 -4.29 -15.25
C SER A 96 -30.78 -5.51 -14.91
N ALA A 97 -31.21 -6.28 -13.91
CA ALA A 97 -30.56 -7.54 -13.53
C ALA A 97 -30.49 -8.56 -14.69
N ASP A 98 -29.39 -9.33 -14.73
CA ASP A 98 -29.18 -10.42 -15.68
C ASP A 98 -30.37 -11.40 -15.73
N LYS A 99 -30.93 -11.59 -16.94
CA LYS A 99 -31.97 -12.56 -17.34
C LYS A 99 -31.95 -12.72 -18.85
N ILE A 100 -32.71 -13.70 -19.36
CA ILE A 100 -32.94 -13.86 -20.80
C ILE A 100 -33.67 -12.64 -21.37
N TYR A 101 -33.04 -11.98 -22.34
CA TYR A 101 -33.62 -10.94 -23.19
C TYR A 101 -33.82 -11.48 -24.62
N GLU A 102 -34.98 -11.23 -25.22
CA GLU A 102 -35.24 -11.48 -26.65
C GLU A 102 -35.55 -10.16 -27.37
N LEU A 103 -34.85 -9.91 -28.47
CA LEU A 103 -35.13 -8.82 -29.42
C LEU A 103 -36.06 -9.35 -30.52
N HIS A 104 -37.24 -8.76 -30.65
CA HIS A 104 -38.25 -9.09 -31.66
C HIS A 104 -38.34 -7.92 -32.64
N ILE A 105 -38.22 -8.20 -33.95
CA ILE A 105 -38.19 -7.18 -35.01
C ILE A 105 -39.18 -7.55 -36.11
N ASN A 106 -40.04 -6.59 -36.47
CA ASN A 106 -41.04 -6.73 -37.54
C ASN A 106 -40.92 -5.55 -38.52
N GLY A 107 -40.94 -5.82 -39.81
CA GLY A 107 -41.02 -4.84 -40.89
C GLY A 107 -42.29 -5.07 -41.70
N GLN A 108 -43.19 -4.07 -41.76
CA GLN A 108 -44.47 -4.15 -42.46
C GLN A 108 -44.63 -3.01 -43.49
N SER A 109 -45.22 -3.32 -44.63
CA SER A 109 -45.64 -2.34 -45.65
C SER A 109 -47.09 -2.61 -46.02
N GLU A 110 -47.97 -1.62 -45.83
CA GLU A 110 -49.42 -1.78 -45.97
C GLU A 110 -49.93 -3.01 -45.18
N ASN A 111 -50.33 -4.09 -45.87
CA ASN A 111 -50.77 -5.35 -45.28
C ASN A 111 -49.77 -6.51 -45.44
N GLU A 112 -48.58 -6.27 -46.00
CA GLU A 112 -47.52 -7.28 -46.15
C GLU A 112 -46.49 -7.18 -45.00
N ILE A 113 -46.23 -8.32 -44.33
CA ILE A 113 -45.08 -8.48 -43.45
C ILE A 113 -43.86 -8.76 -44.33
N VAL A 114 -43.00 -7.75 -44.50
CA VAL A 114 -41.77 -7.84 -45.30
C VAL A 114 -40.77 -8.75 -44.60
N PHE A 115 -40.64 -8.61 -43.28
CA PHE A 115 -39.85 -9.48 -42.43
C PHE A 115 -40.38 -9.53 -40.99
N SER A 116 -40.18 -10.67 -40.33
CA SER A 116 -40.45 -10.85 -38.90
C SER A 116 -39.49 -11.92 -38.37
N ASN A 117 -38.72 -11.60 -37.33
CA ASN A 117 -37.95 -12.60 -36.60
C ASN A 117 -37.63 -12.12 -35.18
N ARG A 118 -37.05 -13.01 -34.37
CA ARG A 118 -36.54 -12.73 -33.04
C ARG A 118 -35.18 -13.39 -32.82
N THR A 119 -34.39 -12.79 -31.94
CA THR A 119 -33.13 -13.36 -31.45
C THR A 119 -33.02 -13.20 -29.94
N ARG A 120 -32.17 -14.00 -29.30
CA ARG A 120 -31.75 -13.75 -27.92
C ARG A 120 -30.59 -12.78 -27.91
N LEU A 121 -30.55 -11.92 -26.90
CA LEU A 121 -29.42 -11.04 -26.62
C LEU A 121 -28.68 -11.59 -25.40
N THR A 122 -27.37 -11.75 -25.50
CA THR A 122 -26.51 -12.07 -24.35
C THR A 122 -26.48 -10.85 -23.43
N PHE A 123 -26.80 -11.05 -22.15
CA PHE A 123 -26.73 -9.97 -21.18
C PHE A 123 -25.28 -9.74 -20.76
N GLU A 124 -24.84 -8.49 -20.80
CA GLU A 124 -23.48 -8.07 -20.46
C GLU A 124 -23.55 -7.07 -19.30
N SER A 125 -22.95 -7.41 -18.16
CA SER A 125 -23.13 -6.63 -16.92
C SER A 125 -22.32 -5.33 -16.90
N LYS A 126 -21.15 -5.30 -17.56
CA LYS A 126 -20.29 -4.10 -17.62
C LYS A 126 -21.00 -2.96 -18.36
N SER A 127 -21.52 -2.05 -17.55
CA SER A 127 -22.20 -0.82 -17.96
C SER A 127 -21.37 0.42 -17.59
N ILE A 128 -20.65 0.33 -16.47
CA ILE A 128 -19.82 1.41 -15.91
C ILE A 128 -18.34 1.02 -15.85
N SER A 129 -17.51 2.02 -15.61
CA SER A 129 -16.09 1.90 -15.31
C SER A 129 -15.83 2.54 -13.94
N VAL A 130 -14.98 1.93 -13.11
CA VAL A 130 -14.62 2.49 -11.79
C VAL A 130 -13.11 2.48 -11.62
N LEU A 131 -12.54 3.67 -11.43
CA LEU A 131 -11.11 3.88 -11.26
C LEU A 131 -10.83 4.28 -9.82
N ILE A 132 -9.75 3.77 -9.23
CA ILE A 132 -9.36 4.07 -7.85
C ILE A 132 -7.92 4.57 -7.88
N GLN A 133 -7.71 5.82 -7.46
CA GLN A 133 -6.38 6.43 -7.38
C GLN A 133 -5.98 6.60 -5.91
N THR A 134 -4.72 6.30 -5.59
CA THR A 134 -4.08 6.63 -4.29
C THR A 134 -3.02 7.71 -4.49
N ASP A 135 -2.61 8.43 -3.43
CA ASP A 135 -1.59 9.48 -3.57
C ASP A 135 -0.18 8.94 -3.87
N LYS A 136 0.05 7.67 -3.54
CA LYS A 136 1.22 6.86 -3.89
C LYS A 136 0.90 5.37 -3.72
N ALA A 137 1.74 4.47 -4.24
CA ALA A 137 1.55 3.03 -4.07
C ALA A 137 2.16 2.46 -2.79
N PHE A 138 3.10 3.17 -2.15
CA PHE A 138 3.90 2.67 -1.03
C PHE A 138 3.69 3.53 0.23
N TYR A 139 3.38 2.90 1.35
CA TYR A 139 3.16 3.58 2.64
C TYR A 139 3.96 2.94 3.77
N LYS A 140 4.41 3.80 4.70
CA LYS A 140 5.08 3.41 5.95
C LYS A 140 4.05 3.33 7.08
N PRO A 141 4.36 2.65 8.20
CA PRO A 141 3.56 2.77 9.42
C PRO A 141 3.32 4.23 9.82
N LYS A 142 2.18 4.50 10.47
CA LYS A 142 1.70 5.83 10.87
C LYS A 142 1.39 6.81 9.72
N GLN A 143 1.54 6.44 8.44
CA GLN A 143 1.15 7.32 7.33
C GLN A 143 -0.37 7.29 7.04
N GLU A 144 -0.88 8.37 6.47
CA GLU A 144 -2.25 8.46 5.96
C GLU A 144 -2.28 8.07 4.48
N VAL A 145 -3.10 7.08 4.14
CA VAL A 145 -3.42 6.68 2.76
C VAL A 145 -4.52 7.60 2.24
N LYS A 146 -4.25 8.37 1.19
CA LYS A 146 -5.24 9.27 0.56
C LYS A 146 -5.66 8.65 -0.75
N PHE A 147 -6.97 8.56 -0.97
CA PHE A 147 -7.50 7.88 -2.16
C PHE A 147 -8.80 8.49 -2.65
N ARG A 148 -9.09 8.26 -3.93
CA ARG A 148 -10.32 8.71 -4.58
C ARG A 148 -10.82 7.70 -5.62
N VAL A 149 -12.13 7.57 -5.67
CA VAL A 149 -12.88 6.64 -6.52
C VAL A 149 -13.62 7.46 -7.57
N LEU A 150 -13.48 7.13 -8.85
CA LEU A 150 -14.15 7.78 -9.98
C LEU A 150 -15.12 6.79 -10.63
N THR A 151 -16.39 7.13 -10.75
CA THR A 151 -17.41 6.33 -11.47
C THR A 151 -17.75 6.97 -12.82
N LEU A 152 -17.49 6.23 -13.91
CA LEU A 152 -17.65 6.71 -15.30
C LEU A 152 -18.57 5.81 -16.13
N CYS A 153 -19.21 6.40 -17.13
CA CYS A 153 -19.91 5.71 -18.22
C CYS A 153 -18.93 5.30 -19.34
N SER A 154 -19.37 4.45 -20.28
CA SER A 154 -18.54 3.97 -21.41
C SER A 154 -18.19 5.04 -22.46
N ASP A 155 -18.84 6.20 -22.39
CA ASP A 155 -18.56 7.44 -23.13
C ASP A 155 -17.68 8.42 -22.32
N LEU A 156 -17.11 7.96 -21.20
CA LEU A 156 -16.29 8.73 -20.25
C LEU A 156 -17.02 9.85 -19.49
N LYS A 157 -18.36 9.90 -19.52
CA LYS A 157 -19.13 10.86 -18.72
C LYS A 157 -19.26 10.44 -17.25
N PRO A 158 -19.41 11.39 -16.31
CA PRO A 158 -19.56 11.10 -14.88
C PRO A 158 -20.84 10.31 -14.57
N TYR A 159 -20.69 9.13 -13.99
CA TYR A 159 -21.82 8.33 -13.52
C TYR A 159 -22.13 8.65 -12.05
N ARG A 160 -23.16 9.47 -11.80
CA ARG A 160 -23.62 9.79 -10.43
C ARG A 160 -24.35 8.61 -9.80
N THR A 161 -23.66 7.89 -8.90
CA THR A 161 -24.21 6.78 -8.12
C THR A 161 -23.80 6.88 -6.64
N SER A 162 -24.44 6.07 -5.80
CA SER A 162 -23.84 5.64 -4.53
C SER A 162 -22.81 4.55 -4.80
N VAL A 163 -21.72 4.55 -4.04
CA VAL A 163 -20.70 3.49 -4.01
C VAL A 163 -20.52 2.99 -2.57
N ASP A 164 -20.27 1.69 -2.42
CA ASP A 164 -19.82 1.10 -1.16
C ASP A 164 -18.30 0.86 -1.26
N ILE A 165 -17.54 1.29 -0.27
CA ILE A 165 -16.06 1.24 -0.26
C ILE A 165 -15.61 0.40 0.94
N PHE A 166 -14.64 -0.49 0.74
CA PHE A 166 -14.04 -1.33 1.79
C PHE A 166 -12.51 -1.29 1.67
N ILE A 167 -11.81 -1.08 2.78
CA ILE A 167 -10.36 -1.27 2.88
C ILE A 167 -10.10 -2.60 3.57
N LYS A 168 -9.25 -3.42 2.96
CA LYS A 168 -8.86 -4.73 3.44
C LYS A 168 -7.35 -4.84 3.65
N ASP A 169 -6.99 -5.58 4.69
CA ASP A 169 -5.61 -5.96 4.99
C ASP A 169 -5.13 -7.12 4.08
N PRO A 170 -3.83 -7.51 4.14
CA PRO A 170 -3.32 -8.65 3.37
C PRO A 170 -3.91 -10.02 3.78
N LYS A 171 -4.60 -10.12 4.93
CA LYS A 171 -5.40 -11.29 5.35
C LYS A 171 -6.86 -11.21 4.84
N SER A 172 -7.19 -10.20 4.01
CA SER A 172 -8.53 -9.90 3.47
C SER A 172 -9.62 -9.49 4.49
N ASN A 173 -9.27 -9.24 5.76
CA ASN A 173 -10.23 -8.75 6.75
C ASN A 173 -10.63 -7.30 6.43
N VAL A 174 -11.89 -6.93 6.61
CA VAL A 174 -12.37 -5.55 6.47
C VAL A 174 -11.88 -4.71 7.66
N ILE A 175 -11.16 -3.63 7.36
CA ILE A 175 -10.53 -2.73 8.35
C ILE A 175 -11.29 -1.42 8.51
N GLN A 176 -11.86 -0.91 7.42
CA GLN A 176 -12.76 0.24 7.42
C GLN A 176 -13.64 0.19 6.16
N GLN A 177 -14.88 0.64 6.27
CA GLN A 177 -15.81 0.68 5.14
C GLN A 177 -16.65 1.97 5.15
N TRP A 178 -17.21 2.30 3.99
CA TRP A 178 -18.11 3.44 3.81
C TRP A 178 -19.23 3.06 2.86
N PHE A 179 -20.42 2.83 3.40
CA PHE A 179 -21.61 2.51 2.60
C PHE A 179 -22.23 3.74 1.94
N SER A 180 -22.81 3.54 0.76
CA SER A 180 -23.68 4.45 0.01
C SER A 180 -23.13 5.86 -0.22
N GLN A 181 -21.80 6.00 -0.32
CA GLN A 181 -21.13 7.27 -0.53
C GLN A 181 -21.49 7.85 -1.89
N LYS A 182 -21.86 9.13 -1.93
CA LYS A 182 -22.16 9.85 -3.18
C LYS A 182 -21.07 10.90 -3.42
N GLY A 183 -20.56 10.92 -4.64
CA GLY A 183 -19.50 11.81 -5.08
C GLY A 183 -19.99 12.90 -6.03
N ASP A 184 -19.37 14.07 -5.96
CA ASP A 184 -19.60 15.14 -6.94
C ASP A 184 -18.97 14.74 -8.28
N LEU A 185 -19.76 14.83 -9.35
CA LEU A 185 -19.42 14.31 -10.69
C LEU A 185 -18.86 12.87 -10.68
N GLY A 186 -19.33 12.02 -9.75
CA GLY A 186 -18.89 10.63 -9.64
C GLY A 186 -17.55 10.43 -8.93
N VAL A 187 -16.99 11.46 -8.28
CA VAL A 187 -15.72 11.36 -7.52
C VAL A 187 -15.97 11.32 -6.01
N VAL A 188 -15.55 10.23 -5.36
CA VAL A 188 -15.57 10.06 -3.90
C VAL A 188 -14.16 9.96 -3.36
N SER A 189 -13.72 10.98 -2.62
CA SER A 189 -12.40 11.03 -1.99
C SER A 189 -12.48 10.73 -0.48
N LYS A 190 -11.46 10.03 0.03
CA LYS A 190 -11.34 9.56 1.42
C LYS A 190 -9.87 9.55 1.86
N THR A 191 -9.67 9.48 3.17
CA THR A 191 -8.38 9.15 3.76
C THR A 191 -8.50 8.03 4.78
N PHE A 192 -7.41 7.31 5.02
CA PHE A 192 -7.33 6.15 5.90
C PHE A 192 -6.00 6.16 6.66
N GLN A 193 -6.06 6.08 7.98
CA GLN A 193 -4.88 6.17 8.85
C GLN A 193 -4.32 4.77 9.15
N LEU A 194 -3.09 4.50 8.70
CA LEU A 194 -2.36 3.30 9.12
C LEU A 194 -1.91 3.42 10.58
N SER A 195 -1.95 2.31 11.30
CA SER A 195 -1.48 2.21 12.68
C SER A 195 0.05 2.31 12.81
N SER A 196 0.54 2.25 14.05
CA SER A 196 1.97 2.19 14.33
C SER A 196 2.64 0.89 13.86
N ASN A 197 1.90 -0.21 13.87
CA ASN A 197 2.37 -1.57 13.60
C ASN A 197 1.34 -2.28 12.67
N PRO A 198 1.14 -1.83 11.42
CA PRO A 198 0.18 -2.45 10.49
C PRO A 198 0.68 -3.82 10.01
N ILE A 199 -0.23 -4.64 9.46
CA ILE A 199 0.17 -5.82 8.70
C ILE A 199 0.91 -5.34 7.44
N PHE A 200 2.16 -5.79 7.23
CA PHE A 200 2.93 -5.47 6.03
C PHE A 200 2.49 -6.31 4.82
N GLY A 201 2.67 -5.78 3.61
CA GLY A 201 2.29 -6.43 2.34
C GLY A 201 1.22 -5.67 1.55
N ASP A 202 0.53 -6.38 0.66
CA ASP A 202 -0.50 -5.83 -0.24
C ASP A 202 -1.85 -5.62 0.46
N TRP A 203 -2.20 -4.36 0.70
CA TRP A 203 -3.54 -3.93 1.11
C TRP A 203 -4.39 -3.68 -0.14
N SER A 204 -5.71 -3.71 0.01
CA SER A 204 -6.63 -3.41 -1.11
C SER A 204 -7.77 -2.46 -0.73
N ILE A 205 -8.12 -1.60 -1.68
CA ILE A 205 -9.31 -0.76 -1.68
C ILE A 205 -10.30 -1.43 -2.65
N GLN A 206 -11.36 -2.01 -2.11
CA GLN A 206 -12.44 -2.63 -2.88
C GLN A 206 -13.63 -1.66 -2.94
N VAL A 207 -14.22 -1.51 -4.13
CA VAL A 207 -15.40 -0.66 -4.37
C VAL A 207 -16.50 -1.50 -5.02
N GLN A 208 -17.70 -1.46 -4.44
CA GLN A 208 -18.88 -2.13 -4.97
C GLN A 208 -19.92 -1.12 -5.47
N VAL A 209 -20.42 -1.35 -6.68
CA VAL A 209 -21.38 -0.49 -7.39
C VAL A 209 -22.29 -1.35 -8.26
N ASN A 210 -23.62 -1.30 -8.05
CA ASN A 210 -24.61 -2.05 -8.84
C ASN A 210 -24.24 -3.54 -9.03
N ASP A 211 -23.91 -4.21 -7.92
CA ASP A 211 -23.44 -5.62 -7.85
C ASP A 211 -22.12 -5.93 -8.60
N GLN A 212 -21.46 -4.91 -9.18
CA GLN A 212 -20.10 -5.02 -9.71
C GLN A 212 -19.08 -4.66 -8.63
N GLN A 213 -17.89 -5.29 -8.68
CA GLN A 213 -16.79 -5.02 -7.74
C GLN A 213 -15.51 -4.67 -8.51
N TYR A 214 -14.81 -3.64 -8.02
CA TYR A 214 -13.55 -3.12 -8.54
C TYR A 214 -12.54 -3.05 -7.40
N TYR A 215 -11.24 -3.15 -7.68
CA TYR A 215 -10.19 -3.15 -6.67
C TYR A 215 -8.94 -2.42 -7.13
N GLN A 216 -8.19 -1.88 -6.16
CA GLN A 216 -6.85 -1.32 -6.34
C GLN A 216 -6.00 -1.66 -5.13
N SER A 217 -4.79 -2.16 -5.34
CA SER A 217 -3.85 -2.48 -4.26
C SER A 217 -2.93 -1.30 -3.92
N PHE A 218 -2.41 -1.29 -2.69
CA PHE A 218 -1.29 -0.47 -2.25
C PHE A 218 -0.46 -1.27 -1.24
N GLN A 219 0.84 -1.02 -1.17
CA GLN A 219 1.75 -1.78 -0.30
C GLN A 219 2.13 -1.00 0.95
N VAL A 220 2.17 -1.71 2.08
CA VAL A 220 2.63 -1.18 3.37
C VAL A 220 3.93 -1.89 3.75
N LEU A 221 5.02 -1.13 3.89
CA LEU A 221 6.35 -1.59 4.30
C LEU A 221 7.24 -0.44 4.77
N GLU A 222 8.37 -0.78 5.39
CA GLU A 222 9.42 0.20 5.74
C GLU A 222 10.34 0.43 4.55
N TYR A 223 10.56 1.70 4.16
CA TYR A 223 11.40 2.05 3.02
C TYR A 223 12.08 3.43 3.16
N VAL A 224 13.24 3.56 2.50
CA VAL A 224 13.99 4.81 2.35
C VAL A 224 13.92 5.27 0.90
N LEU A 225 13.52 6.53 0.70
CA LEU A 225 13.33 7.11 -0.64
C LEU A 225 14.67 7.23 -1.41
N PRO A 226 14.69 6.95 -2.73
CA PRO A 226 15.86 7.15 -3.58
C PRO A 226 16.29 8.63 -3.63
N LYS A 227 17.57 8.89 -3.34
CA LYS A 227 18.19 10.21 -3.55
C LYS A 227 18.57 10.47 -5.02
N PHE A 228 18.68 9.41 -5.82
CA PHE A 228 19.04 9.46 -7.23
C PHE A 228 18.41 8.33 -8.03
N GLU A 229 18.14 8.60 -9.30
CA GLU A 229 17.73 7.65 -10.32
C GLU A 229 18.97 7.06 -11.01
N VAL A 230 18.87 5.79 -11.42
CA VAL A 230 19.84 5.11 -12.29
C VAL A 230 19.03 4.51 -13.43
N THR A 231 19.42 4.77 -14.67
CA THR A 231 18.78 4.16 -15.85
C THR A 231 19.83 3.53 -16.76
N VAL A 232 19.48 2.37 -17.34
CA VAL A 232 20.38 1.59 -18.20
C VAL A 232 19.80 1.55 -19.61
N GLN A 233 20.53 2.11 -20.57
CA GLN A 233 20.13 2.20 -21.96
C GLN A 233 20.93 1.20 -22.80
N THR A 234 20.24 0.26 -23.43
CA THR A 234 20.76 -0.79 -24.31
C THR A 234 19.80 -1.01 -25.47
N PRO A 235 20.27 -1.51 -26.63
CA PRO A 235 19.34 -1.97 -27.67
C PRO A 235 18.55 -3.18 -27.14
N LEU A 236 17.23 -3.18 -27.38
CA LEU A 236 16.32 -4.26 -26.95
C LEU A 236 16.71 -5.63 -27.54
N TYR A 237 17.27 -5.61 -28.76
CA TYR A 237 17.75 -6.78 -29.47
C TYR A 237 19.27 -6.73 -29.68
N CYS A 238 19.90 -7.89 -29.84
CA CYS A 238 21.32 -7.98 -30.17
C CYS A 238 21.64 -9.25 -30.98
N SER A 239 22.43 -9.12 -32.05
CA SER A 239 22.85 -10.27 -32.85
C SER A 239 23.94 -11.11 -32.16
N LEU A 240 23.85 -12.44 -32.26
CA LEU A 240 24.89 -13.39 -31.84
C LEU A 240 26.20 -13.29 -32.66
N LYS A 241 26.16 -12.62 -33.82
CA LYS A 241 27.32 -12.32 -34.66
C LYS A 241 28.00 -11.00 -34.28
N SER A 242 27.33 -10.14 -33.50
CA SER A 242 27.87 -8.85 -33.08
C SER A 242 29.22 -9.02 -32.35
N LYS A 243 30.14 -8.08 -32.58
CA LYS A 243 31.48 -8.11 -31.96
C LYS A 243 31.45 -7.67 -30.49
N GLN A 244 30.45 -6.87 -30.13
CA GLN A 244 30.22 -6.30 -28.81
C GLN A 244 28.74 -5.90 -28.66
N LEU A 245 28.21 -6.03 -27.44
CA LEU A 245 26.97 -5.41 -26.99
C LEU A 245 27.34 -4.11 -26.24
N ASN A 246 26.88 -2.96 -26.72
CA ASN A 246 27.14 -1.66 -26.13
C ASN A 246 25.91 -1.14 -25.36
N GLY A 247 26.15 -0.32 -24.33
CA GLY A 247 25.11 0.39 -23.61
C GLY A 247 25.67 1.58 -22.84
N SER A 248 24.77 2.32 -22.18
CA SER A 248 25.14 3.43 -21.31
C SER A 248 24.31 3.46 -20.03
N VAL A 249 24.92 3.92 -18.94
CA VAL A 249 24.26 4.14 -17.66
C VAL A 249 24.20 5.63 -17.38
N ILE A 250 23.01 6.13 -17.07
CA ILE A 250 22.78 7.49 -16.58
C ILE A 250 22.50 7.41 -15.08
N ALA A 251 23.08 8.32 -14.28
CA ALA A 251 22.83 8.41 -12.84
C ALA A 251 22.65 9.88 -12.43
N LYS A 252 21.44 10.25 -11.98
CA LYS A 252 21.07 11.64 -11.67
C LYS A 252 20.38 11.73 -10.31
N TYR A 253 20.73 12.72 -9.50
CA TYR A 253 19.94 13.04 -8.30
C TYR A 253 18.52 13.45 -8.70
N THR A 254 17.55 13.30 -7.79
CA THR A 254 16.15 13.71 -8.06
C THR A 254 16.02 15.18 -8.42
N TYR A 255 16.93 16.03 -7.94
CA TYR A 255 17.07 17.45 -8.31
C TYR A 255 17.87 17.71 -9.60
N GLY A 256 18.14 16.68 -10.41
CA GLY A 256 18.64 16.78 -11.80
C GLY A 256 20.16 16.86 -12.01
N LYS A 257 20.98 16.89 -10.95
CA LYS A 257 22.46 16.93 -11.07
C LYS A 257 23.07 15.53 -11.29
N PRO A 258 24.26 15.43 -11.93
CA PRO A 258 24.95 14.15 -12.16
C PRO A 258 25.50 13.55 -10.85
N VAL A 259 25.31 12.25 -10.65
CA VAL A 259 25.87 11.50 -9.51
C VAL A 259 27.34 11.17 -9.76
N LYS A 260 28.20 11.42 -8.76
CA LYS A 260 29.62 11.02 -8.77
C LYS A 260 29.84 9.78 -7.93
N GLY A 261 30.36 8.71 -8.52
CA GLY A 261 30.37 7.39 -7.87
C GLY A 261 31.18 6.33 -8.58
N SER A 262 31.11 5.12 -8.05
CA SER A 262 31.53 3.90 -8.73
C SER A 262 30.32 3.16 -9.29
N LEU A 263 30.44 2.67 -10.52
CA LEU A 263 29.45 1.85 -11.21
C LEU A 263 29.95 0.41 -11.27
N SER A 264 29.15 -0.53 -10.78
CA SER A 264 29.34 -1.97 -10.97
C SER A 264 28.27 -2.48 -11.94
N LEU A 265 28.69 -3.12 -13.03
CA LEU A 265 27.82 -3.66 -14.07
C LEU A 265 27.94 -5.17 -14.10
N THR A 266 26.84 -5.89 -13.82
CA THR A 266 26.78 -7.36 -13.85
C THR A 266 25.87 -7.84 -14.98
N PHE A 267 26.39 -8.72 -15.82
CA PHE A 267 25.69 -9.31 -16.96
C PHE A 267 25.47 -10.80 -16.73
N LEU A 268 24.22 -11.27 -16.88
CA LEU A 268 23.80 -12.63 -16.51
C LEU A 268 22.67 -13.18 -17.41
N PRO A 269 22.48 -14.52 -17.51
CA PRO A 269 21.43 -15.10 -18.34
C PRO A 269 20.14 -15.35 -17.53
N LEU A 270 18.99 -15.02 -18.12
CA LEU A 270 17.68 -15.27 -17.50
C LEU A 270 17.21 -16.73 -17.59
N SER A 271 17.88 -17.57 -18.39
CA SER A 271 17.56 -18.99 -18.52
C SER A 271 17.42 -19.71 -17.16
N PHE A 272 16.34 -20.47 -17.01
CA PHE A 272 16.09 -21.35 -15.87
C PHE A 272 17.01 -22.58 -15.82
N TRP A 273 17.66 -22.94 -16.93
CA TRP A 273 18.41 -24.19 -17.08
C TRP A 273 19.92 -23.96 -17.18
N GLY A 274 20.68 -24.64 -16.32
CA GLY A 274 22.16 -24.74 -16.38
C GLY A 274 22.90 -23.90 -15.34
N LYS A 275 24.25 -24.03 -15.31
CA LYS A 275 25.10 -23.20 -14.45
C LYS A 275 25.14 -21.76 -14.95
N LYS A 276 24.38 -20.86 -14.30
CA LYS A 276 24.47 -19.41 -14.53
C LYS A 276 25.93 -18.96 -14.32
N LYS A 277 26.50 -18.31 -15.34
CA LYS A 277 27.78 -17.61 -15.28
C LYS A 277 27.49 -16.15 -15.51
N ASN A 278 27.88 -15.30 -14.56
CA ASN A 278 27.81 -13.85 -14.71
C ASN A 278 29.21 -13.27 -15.02
N ILE A 279 29.22 -12.02 -15.48
CA ILE A 279 30.42 -11.20 -15.64
C ILE A 279 30.15 -9.86 -14.99
N THR A 280 31.03 -9.42 -14.10
CA THR A 280 30.94 -8.12 -13.43
C THR A 280 32.11 -7.23 -13.85
N LYS A 281 31.83 -5.98 -14.20
CA LYS A 281 32.80 -4.92 -14.52
C LYS A 281 32.61 -3.73 -13.59
N SER A 282 33.66 -2.95 -13.35
CA SER A 282 33.59 -1.76 -12.51
C SER A 282 34.20 -0.54 -13.19
N PHE A 283 33.56 0.62 -13.02
CA PHE A 283 33.89 1.89 -13.66
C PHE A 283 33.73 3.04 -12.65
N GLU A 284 34.34 4.19 -12.90
CA GLU A 284 33.91 5.45 -12.28
C GLU A 284 32.79 6.09 -13.12
N ILE A 285 31.83 6.74 -12.48
CA ILE A 285 30.71 7.44 -13.13
C ILE A 285 30.57 8.87 -12.59
N ASN A 286 30.32 9.81 -13.50
CA ASN A 286 30.01 11.20 -13.21
C ASN A 286 28.79 11.61 -14.04
N GLY A 287 27.60 11.20 -13.60
CA GLY A 287 26.33 11.38 -14.31
C GLY A 287 26.07 10.41 -15.45
N PHE A 288 27.11 9.97 -16.14
CA PHE A 288 27.04 9.15 -17.35
C PHE A 288 28.26 8.23 -17.47
N ALA A 289 28.07 6.99 -17.92
CA ALA A 289 29.14 6.07 -18.28
C ALA A 289 28.72 5.14 -19.44
N ASN A 290 29.58 5.01 -20.45
CA ASN A 290 29.42 4.02 -21.52
C ASN A 290 30.06 2.69 -21.11
N PHE A 291 29.45 1.57 -21.52
CA PHE A 291 29.98 0.23 -21.31
C PHE A 291 29.83 -0.64 -22.56
N SER A 292 30.59 -1.74 -22.60
CA SER A 292 30.43 -2.78 -23.60
C SER A 292 30.77 -4.17 -23.02
N PHE A 293 30.18 -5.21 -23.60
CA PHE A 293 30.52 -6.61 -23.40
C PHE A 293 30.95 -7.21 -24.74
N ASP A 294 32.09 -7.90 -24.80
CA ASP A 294 32.60 -8.45 -26.05
C ASP A 294 31.99 -9.83 -26.41
N ASN A 295 32.22 -10.28 -27.65
CA ASN A 295 31.68 -11.55 -28.16
C ASN A 295 32.09 -12.80 -27.34
N TYR A 296 33.27 -12.80 -26.71
CA TYR A 296 33.73 -13.88 -25.83
C TYR A 296 33.03 -13.81 -24.48
N GLU A 297 32.89 -12.62 -23.90
CA GLU A 297 32.11 -12.39 -22.67
C GLU A 297 30.65 -12.81 -22.85
N MET A 298 30.03 -12.42 -23.96
CA MET A 298 28.67 -12.83 -24.35
C MET A 298 28.54 -14.36 -24.42
N LYS A 299 29.37 -15.04 -25.22
CA LYS A 299 29.31 -16.51 -25.35
C LYS A 299 29.59 -17.24 -24.03
N LYS A 300 30.46 -16.69 -23.18
CA LYS A 300 30.77 -17.20 -21.84
C LYS A 300 29.57 -17.15 -20.89
N VAL A 301 28.78 -16.07 -20.92
CA VAL A 301 27.54 -15.92 -20.12
C VAL A 301 26.44 -16.83 -20.65
N MET A 302 26.23 -16.86 -21.96
CA MET A 302 25.18 -17.68 -22.60
C MET A 302 25.50 -19.19 -22.65
N ASN A 303 26.62 -19.64 -22.08
CA ASN A 303 27.12 -21.03 -22.13
C ASN A 303 27.24 -21.64 -23.54
N LEU A 304 27.33 -20.81 -24.58
CA LEU A 304 27.48 -21.24 -25.97
C LEU A 304 28.86 -21.91 -26.14
N LYS A 305 28.89 -23.24 -26.25
CA LYS A 305 30.12 -24.01 -26.48
C LYS A 305 30.83 -23.51 -27.76
N PRO A 306 32.16 -23.31 -27.75
CA PRO A 306 32.92 -23.13 -28.98
C PRO A 306 32.77 -24.36 -29.88
N LEU A 307 32.44 -24.17 -31.16
CA LEU A 307 32.30 -25.29 -32.12
C LEU A 307 33.58 -26.11 -32.32
N THR A 308 34.75 -25.59 -31.90
CA THR A 308 36.05 -26.26 -32.00
C THR A 308 36.23 -27.42 -31.03
N ASP A 309 35.41 -27.53 -29.99
CA ASP A 309 35.55 -28.53 -28.91
C ASP A 309 34.67 -29.78 -29.12
N VAL A 310 34.21 -30.01 -30.35
CA VAL A 310 33.56 -31.26 -30.78
C VAL A 310 34.63 -32.26 -31.21
N SER A 311 35.30 -32.87 -30.23
CA SER A 311 36.01 -34.13 -30.46
C SER A 311 35.01 -35.19 -30.92
N GLU A 312 35.32 -35.93 -31.99
CA GLU A 312 34.42 -36.88 -32.65
C GLU A 312 33.76 -37.88 -31.66
N GLY A 313 32.47 -37.66 -31.36
CA GLY A 313 31.86 -38.25 -30.16
C GLY A 313 30.33 -38.14 -30.07
N SER A 314 29.63 -38.44 -31.17
CA SER A 314 28.22 -38.89 -31.22
C SER A 314 27.21 -38.27 -30.22
N TYR A 315 26.67 -37.09 -30.55
CA TYR A 315 25.30 -36.70 -30.17
C TYR A 315 24.71 -35.72 -31.19
N GLU A 316 24.05 -36.28 -32.22
CA GLU A 316 23.05 -35.55 -32.98
C GLU A 316 21.78 -35.36 -32.11
N ASN A 317 20.92 -34.39 -32.46
CA ASN A 317 19.63 -34.12 -31.81
C ASN A 317 19.68 -33.52 -30.39
N VAL A 318 20.65 -32.66 -30.10
CA VAL A 318 20.40 -31.50 -29.22
C VAL A 318 20.22 -30.29 -30.13
N ASP A 319 18.96 -29.90 -30.34
CA ASP A 319 18.58 -28.66 -31.01
C ASP A 319 19.34 -27.48 -30.35
N PRO A 320 20.06 -26.61 -31.09
CA PRO A 320 20.94 -25.61 -30.51
C PRO A 320 20.16 -24.60 -29.67
N SER A 321 20.05 -24.89 -28.38
CA SER A 321 19.21 -24.22 -27.40
C SER A 321 19.25 -22.70 -27.56
N PHE A 322 18.15 -22.13 -28.07
CA PHE A 322 18.07 -20.70 -28.35
C PHE A 322 18.50 -19.91 -27.11
N PRO A 323 19.51 -19.03 -27.22
CA PRO A 323 19.95 -18.23 -26.09
C PRO A 323 18.82 -17.29 -25.70
N GLY A 324 18.18 -17.59 -24.57
CA GLY A 324 17.15 -16.73 -23.98
C GLY A 324 17.70 -15.33 -23.63
N PRO A 325 16.84 -14.41 -23.18
CA PRO A 325 17.28 -13.07 -22.85
C PRO A 325 18.35 -13.06 -21.74
N ALA A 326 19.17 -12.02 -21.75
CA ALA A 326 20.14 -11.74 -20.72
C ALA A 326 19.85 -10.39 -20.07
N GLU A 327 20.12 -10.31 -18.77
CA GLU A 327 19.89 -9.14 -17.94
C GLU A 327 21.23 -8.42 -17.69
N ILE A 328 21.20 -7.10 -17.77
CA ILE A 328 22.30 -6.21 -17.39
C ILE A 328 21.85 -5.42 -16.15
N ILE A 329 22.51 -5.66 -15.02
CA ILE A 329 22.28 -4.99 -13.75
C ILE A 329 23.36 -3.94 -13.53
N ALA A 330 22.97 -2.68 -13.32
CA ALA A 330 23.85 -1.56 -13.01
C ALA A 330 23.66 -1.11 -11.56
N THR A 331 24.70 -1.19 -10.74
CA THR A 331 24.73 -0.70 -9.36
C THR A 331 25.65 0.53 -9.27
N VAL A 332 25.11 1.71 -8.97
CA VAL A 332 25.87 2.96 -8.80
C VAL A 332 25.95 3.32 -7.33
N THR A 333 27.18 3.56 -6.82
CA THR A 333 27.48 3.90 -5.42
C THR A 333 28.06 5.30 -5.32
N GLU A 334 27.41 6.19 -4.58
CA GLU A 334 27.79 7.60 -4.44
C GLU A 334 29.09 7.80 -3.64
N SER A 335 30.01 8.61 -4.17
CA SER A 335 31.34 8.86 -3.54
C SER A 335 31.26 9.65 -2.22
N LEU A 336 30.20 10.45 -2.02
CA LEU A 336 30.06 11.36 -0.87
C LEU A 336 29.44 10.67 0.36
N THR A 337 28.55 9.69 0.15
CA THR A 337 27.78 9.05 1.24
C THR A 337 27.89 7.52 1.28
N GLY A 338 28.42 6.88 0.23
CA GLY A 338 28.45 5.42 0.11
C GLY A 338 27.10 4.78 -0.26
N ILE A 339 26.02 5.56 -0.48
CA ILE A 339 24.71 5.02 -0.85
C ILE A 339 24.75 4.42 -2.26
N SER A 340 24.30 3.17 -2.38
CA SER A 340 24.16 2.46 -3.66
C SER A 340 22.70 2.38 -4.13
N ARG A 341 22.46 2.52 -5.44
CA ARG A 341 21.19 2.19 -6.11
C ARG A 341 21.44 1.26 -7.30
N MET A 342 20.43 0.46 -7.62
CA MET A 342 20.46 -0.54 -8.69
C MET A 342 19.35 -0.26 -9.71
N ALA A 343 19.60 -0.59 -10.98
CA ALA A 343 18.62 -0.69 -12.05
C ALA A 343 19.03 -1.83 -12.99
N SER A 344 18.09 -2.45 -13.71
CA SER A 344 18.42 -3.46 -14.72
C SER A 344 17.68 -3.26 -16.04
N THR A 345 18.10 -3.99 -17.07
CA THR A 345 17.48 -4.00 -18.40
C THR A 345 17.74 -5.33 -19.11
N ASN A 346 16.85 -5.70 -20.03
CA ASN A 346 16.84 -7.01 -20.70
C ASN A 346 17.18 -6.89 -22.18
N VAL A 347 18.11 -7.73 -22.64
CA VAL A 347 18.55 -7.78 -24.05
C VAL A 347 18.24 -9.15 -24.64
N PHE A 348 17.49 -9.15 -25.74
CA PHE A 348 17.01 -10.35 -26.42
C PHE A 348 17.92 -10.71 -27.61
N PHE A 349 18.59 -11.87 -27.52
CA PHE A 349 19.50 -12.28 -28.58
C PHE A 349 18.78 -12.82 -29.83
N LYS A 350 19.26 -12.40 -31.00
CA LYS A 350 18.80 -12.86 -32.31
C LYS A 350 19.95 -13.58 -33.04
N GLN A 351 19.61 -14.62 -33.80
CA GLN A 351 20.56 -15.44 -34.55
C GLN A 351 21.16 -14.71 -35.78
N HIS A 352 20.42 -13.71 -36.28
CA HIS A 352 20.70 -12.99 -37.51
C HIS A 352 20.88 -11.50 -37.24
N ASP A 353 21.64 -10.81 -38.10
CA ASP A 353 21.94 -9.39 -37.95
C ASP A 353 20.72 -8.51 -38.27
N TYR A 354 19.81 -8.99 -39.13
CA TYR A 354 18.57 -8.31 -39.52
C TYR A 354 17.31 -9.02 -39.00
N ILE A 355 16.31 -8.22 -38.60
CA ILE A 355 14.98 -8.65 -38.19
C ILE A 355 14.00 -8.36 -39.33
N ILE A 356 13.13 -9.33 -39.63
CA ILE A 356 12.11 -9.23 -40.68
C ILE A 356 10.72 -9.48 -40.05
N GLU A 357 9.96 -8.42 -39.88
CA GLU A 357 8.59 -8.45 -39.34
C GLU A 357 7.59 -8.53 -40.51
N ILE A 358 6.64 -9.46 -40.46
CA ILE A 358 5.58 -9.63 -41.48
C ILE A 358 4.23 -9.37 -40.82
N PHE A 359 3.49 -8.37 -41.30
CA PHE A 359 2.22 -7.90 -40.76
C PHE A 359 1.30 -7.41 -41.89
N ASP A 360 0.14 -6.79 -41.57
CA ASP A 360 -0.91 -6.37 -42.52
C ASP A 360 -1.41 -7.47 -43.49
N TYR A 361 -1.19 -8.74 -43.16
CA TYR A 361 -1.55 -9.86 -44.03
C TYR A 361 -2.97 -10.39 -43.74
N THR A 362 -3.65 -10.85 -44.79
CA THR A 362 -4.97 -11.48 -44.62
C THR A 362 -4.84 -12.88 -44.02
N THR A 363 -5.54 -13.12 -42.90
CA THR A 363 -5.66 -14.44 -42.25
C THR A 363 -6.56 -15.43 -43.00
N VAL A 364 -7.26 -15.00 -44.05
CA VAL A 364 -8.07 -15.87 -44.92
C VAL A 364 -7.87 -15.48 -46.39
N LEU A 365 -7.63 -16.47 -47.24
CA LEU A 365 -7.36 -16.33 -48.67
C LEU A 365 -8.64 -16.10 -49.48
N LYS A 366 -8.57 -15.14 -50.41
CA LYS A 366 -9.65 -14.80 -51.34
C LYS A 366 -9.16 -14.94 -52.78
N PRO A 367 -9.33 -16.11 -53.42
CA PRO A 367 -8.74 -16.36 -54.74
C PRO A 367 -9.20 -15.37 -55.81
N SER A 368 -8.33 -15.09 -56.78
CA SER A 368 -8.44 -14.00 -57.78
C SER A 368 -8.43 -12.55 -57.25
N LEU A 369 -8.30 -12.35 -55.94
CA LEU A 369 -7.70 -11.13 -55.39
C LEU A 369 -6.20 -11.36 -55.12
N ASN A 370 -5.47 -10.26 -54.94
CA ASN A 370 -4.07 -10.32 -54.56
C ASN A 370 -3.93 -10.46 -53.05
N PHE A 371 -3.08 -11.39 -52.63
CA PHE A 371 -2.57 -11.40 -51.26
C PHE A 371 -1.67 -10.18 -51.10
N THR A 372 -1.78 -9.51 -49.95
CA THR A 372 -0.88 -8.43 -49.56
C THR A 372 -0.36 -8.68 -48.17
N ALA A 373 0.90 -8.33 -47.93
CA ALA A 373 1.51 -8.25 -46.61
C ALA A 373 2.47 -7.06 -46.57
N THR A 374 2.57 -6.40 -45.42
CA THR A 374 3.64 -5.45 -45.15
C THR A 374 4.81 -6.21 -44.53
N VAL A 375 6.02 -5.97 -45.04
CA VAL A 375 7.27 -6.53 -44.50
C VAL A 375 8.19 -5.38 -44.12
N LYS A 376 8.61 -5.35 -42.86
CA LYS A 376 9.54 -4.37 -42.30
C LYS A 376 10.87 -5.05 -42.01
N VAL A 377 11.91 -4.58 -42.68
CA VAL A 377 13.30 -4.98 -42.47
C VAL A 377 13.97 -3.95 -41.56
N SER A 378 14.53 -4.41 -40.45
CA SER A 378 15.27 -3.56 -39.50
C SER A 378 16.56 -4.25 -39.05
N ARG A 379 17.54 -3.47 -38.58
CA ARG A 379 18.74 -4.04 -37.96
C ARG A 379 18.42 -4.45 -36.53
N SER A 380 19.01 -5.57 -36.09
CA SER A 380 18.87 -6.05 -34.71
C SER A 380 19.45 -5.10 -33.65
N ASP A 381 20.30 -4.15 -34.02
CA ASP A 381 20.84 -3.12 -33.12
C ASP A 381 19.98 -1.85 -33.03
N GLY A 382 18.83 -1.81 -33.71
CA GLY A 382 17.91 -0.66 -33.72
C GLY A 382 18.32 0.49 -34.65
N ASN A 383 19.48 0.41 -35.30
CA ASN A 383 19.91 1.43 -36.26
C ASN A 383 19.12 1.33 -37.59
N GLN A 384 19.05 2.46 -38.31
CA GLN A 384 18.56 2.47 -39.70
C GLN A 384 19.52 1.69 -40.61
N LEU A 385 18.98 1.09 -41.67
CA LEU A 385 19.78 0.41 -42.70
C LEU A 385 20.71 1.42 -43.40
N THR A 386 21.97 1.04 -43.55
CA THR A 386 22.97 1.84 -44.25
C THR A 386 22.75 1.81 -45.77
N PRO A 387 23.29 2.79 -46.54
CA PRO A 387 23.16 2.79 -47.99
C PRO A 387 23.68 1.51 -48.66
N GLU A 388 24.78 0.93 -48.14
CA GLU A 388 25.38 -0.32 -48.63
C GLU A 388 24.50 -1.55 -48.35
N GLU A 389 23.77 -1.55 -47.23
CA GLU A 389 22.78 -2.59 -46.92
C GLU A 389 21.55 -2.47 -47.85
N ILE A 390 21.11 -1.24 -48.12
CA ILE A 390 19.97 -0.90 -48.99
C ILE A 390 20.18 -1.30 -50.47
N GLU A 391 21.43 -1.44 -50.94
CA GLU A 391 21.73 -1.98 -52.28
C GLU A 391 21.40 -3.47 -52.44
N ASN A 392 21.05 -4.19 -51.37
CA ASN A 392 20.68 -5.61 -51.41
C ASN A 392 19.16 -5.79 -51.51
N ASP A 393 18.72 -6.75 -52.33
CA ASP A 393 17.30 -7.09 -52.46
C ASP A 393 16.76 -7.84 -51.23
N LEU A 394 15.55 -7.47 -50.79
CA LEU A 394 14.68 -8.36 -50.02
C LEU A 394 14.15 -9.44 -50.98
N VAL A 395 14.58 -10.69 -50.79
CA VAL A 395 14.11 -11.85 -51.57
C VAL A 395 12.91 -12.47 -50.86
N THR A 396 11.78 -12.55 -51.56
CA THR A 396 10.55 -13.13 -51.01
C THR A 396 10.19 -14.38 -51.80
N VAL A 397 9.79 -15.44 -51.10
CA VAL A 397 9.41 -16.74 -51.67
C VAL A 397 8.00 -17.07 -51.21
N VAL A 398 7.08 -16.99 -52.16
CA VAL A 398 5.67 -17.37 -52.01
C VAL A 398 5.54 -18.82 -52.43
N THR A 399 4.96 -19.66 -51.57
CA THR A 399 4.55 -21.04 -51.89
C THR A 399 3.03 -21.13 -51.76
N GLN A 400 2.35 -21.50 -52.84
CA GLN A 400 0.89 -21.68 -52.87
C GLN A 400 0.55 -23.16 -53.06
N ARG A 401 -0.25 -23.71 -52.14
CA ARG A 401 -0.61 -25.12 -52.06
C ARG A 401 -2.11 -25.36 -52.19
N LYS A 402 -2.48 -26.48 -52.80
CA LYS A 402 -3.87 -26.90 -52.98
C LYS A 402 -4.38 -27.66 -51.75
N ASN A 403 -5.55 -27.30 -51.23
CA ASN A 403 -6.26 -28.16 -50.27
C ASN A 403 -6.71 -29.45 -50.94
N ASN A 404 -5.97 -30.52 -50.67
CA ASN A 404 -6.37 -31.91 -50.89
C ASN A 404 -6.81 -32.50 -49.54
N HIS A 405 -7.96 -33.17 -49.47
CA HIS A 405 -8.31 -33.95 -48.28
C HIS A 405 -7.32 -35.11 -48.06
N PRO A 406 -7.06 -35.53 -46.81
CA PRO A 406 -5.97 -36.47 -46.47
C PRO A 406 -5.99 -37.83 -47.18
N GLU A 407 -7.11 -38.26 -47.75
CA GLU A 407 -7.26 -39.57 -48.40
C GLU A 407 -6.76 -39.62 -49.86
N SER A 408 -6.44 -38.47 -50.49
CA SER A 408 -6.07 -38.41 -51.92
C SER A 408 -4.58 -38.74 -52.21
N GLN A 409 -4.09 -39.86 -51.66
CA GLN A 409 -2.72 -40.35 -51.87
C GLN A 409 -2.45 -40.87 -53.31
N ARG A 410 -2.18 -39.96 -54.27
CA ARG A 410 -1.16 -40.15 -55.33
C ARG A 410 -0.93 -39.03 -56.35
N ASP A 411 -1.73 -37.96 -56.39
CA ASP A 411 -1.47 -36.87 -57.33
C ASP A 411 -0.20 -36.10 -56.92
N GLN A 412 0.68 -35.81 -57.89
CA GLN A 412 1.96 -35.15 -57.64
C GLN A 412 1.76 -33.69 -57.20
N GLU A 413 2.28 -33.35 -56.01
CA GLU A 413 2.19 -32.01 -55.45
C GLU A 413 3.01 -31.01 -56.28
N MET A 414 2.32 -30.26 -57.14
CA MET A 414 2.87 -29.12 -57.86
C MET A 414 2.68 -27.84 -57.00
N ASP A 415 3.47 -27.72 -55.93
CA ASP A 415 3.60 -26.48 -55.16
C ASP A 415 3.98 -25.33 -56.09
N TYR A 416 3.15 -24.28 -56.18
CA TYR A 416 3.49 -23.11 -56.99
C TYR A 416 4.40 -22.18 -56.18
N ILE A 417 5.68 -22.20 -56.53
CA ILE A 417 6.72 -21.39 -55.88
C ILE A 417 7.05 -20.18 -56.76
N GLN A 418 6.80 -18.99 -56.26
CA GLN A 418 7.17 -17.71 -56.89
C GLN A 418 8.19 -16.98 -56.02
N THR A 419 9.33 -16.62 -56.62
CA THR A 419 10.38 -15.80 -55.96
C THR A 419 10.35 -14.39 -56.55
N VAL A 420 10.35 -13.36 -55.71
CA VAL A 420 10.36 -11.93 -56.12
C VAL A 420 11.35 -11.15 -55.26
N ASN A 421 12.22 -10.39 -55.92
CA ASN A 421 13.17 -9.48 -55.31
C ASN A 421 12.56 -8.06 -55.19
N TYR A 422 12.80 -7.40 -54.07
CA TYR A 422 12.35 -6.03 -53.79
C TYR A 422 13.53 -5.17 -53.28
N THR A 423 13.76 -4.03 -53.92
CA THR A 423 14.69 -3.00 -53.43
C THR A 423 14.13 -2.31 -52.19
N ILE A 424 14.97 -2.07 -51.17
CA ILE A 424 14.52 -1.59 -49.86
C ILE A 424 14.41 -0.04 -49.80
N PRO A 425 13.27 0.54 -49.39
CA PRO A 425 13.16 1.97 -49.11
C PRO A 425 13.80 2.33 -47.76
N GLN A 426 14.20 3.60 -47.57
CA GLN A 426 14.92 4.06 -46.37
C GLN A 426 14.24 3.78 -45.02
N ASN A 427 12.91 3.64 -44.98
CA ASN A 427 12.17 3.28 -43.77
C ASN A 427 12.13 1.75 -43.49
N GLY A 428 12.68 0.93 -44.37
CA GLY A 428 12.69 -0.53 -44.26
C GLY A 428 11.37 -1.23 -44.59
N ILE A 429 10.31 -0.50 -44.95
CA ILE A 429 8.94 -1.03 -45.07
C ILE A 429 8.57 -1.26 -46.55
N ILE A 430 8.37 -2.51 -46.94
CA ILE A 430 7.93 -2.94 -48.27
C ILE A 430 6.51 -3.52 -48.17
N LYS A 431 5.60 -3.08 -49.04
CA LYS A 431 4.28 -3.72 -49.19
C LYS A 431 4.33 -4.68 -50.38
N ILE A 432 4.23 -5.97 -50.07
CA ILE A 432 4.29 -7.09 -51.03
C ILE A 432 2.87 -7.34 -51.54
N GLU A 433 2.72 -7.57 -52.86
CA GLU A 433 1.43 -7.88 -53.49
C GLU A 433 1.60 -8.92 -54.61
N PHE A 434 0.80 -9.99 -54.59
CA PHE A 434 0.82 -11.06 -55.61
C PHE A 434 -0.53 -11.82 -55.70
N PRO A 435 -0.89 -12.40 -56.86
CA PRO A 435 -2.18 -13.03 -57.05
C PRO A 435 -2.34 -14.37 -56.30
N VAL A 436 -3.50 -14.58 -55.68
CA VAL A 436 -3.91 -15.88 -55.10
C VAL A 436 -4.52 -16.76 -56.19
N MET A 437 -3.93 -17.93 -56.41
CA MET A 437 -4.39 -18.93 -57.37
C MET A 437 -5.77 -19.49 -57.00
N SER A 438 -6.59 -19.78 -58.02
CA SER A 438 -7.97 -20.28 -57.89
C SER A 438 -8.15 -21.65 -57.22
N ILE A 439 -7.05 -22.30 -56.83
CA ILE A 439 -6.99 -23.60 -56.16
C ILE A 439 -6.16 -23.57 -54.86
N SER A 440 -5.60 -22.41 -54.45
CA SER A 440 -4.78 -22.33 -53.23
C SER A 440 -5.66 -22.40 -51.99
N GLY A 441 -5.42 -23.41 -51.15
CA GLY A 441 -6.01 -23.52 -49.81
C GLY A 441 -5.04 -23.10 -48.72
N GLU A 442 -3.74 -23.34 -48.93
CA GLU A 442 -2.64 -22.83 -48.10
C GLU A 442 -1.74 -21.89 -48.91
N LEU A 443 -1.21 -20.88 -48.24
CA LEU A 443 -0.24 -19.91 -48.77
C LEU A 443 0.82 -19.64 -47.71
N GLN A 444 2.08 -19.87 -48.05
CA GLN A 444 3.24 -19.53 -47.23
C GLN A 444 4.03 -18.40 -47.88
N LEU A 445 4.25 -17.31 -47.16
CA LEU A 445 5.15 -16.21 -47.54
C LEU A 445 6.39 -16.28 -46.66
N LYS A 446 7.54 -16.56 -47.29
CA LYS A 446 8.87 -16.45 -46.68
C LYS A 446 9.58 -15.20 -47.21
N ALA A 447 10.33 -14.54 -46.34
CA ALA A 447 11.12 -13.37 -46.65
C ALA A 447 12.55 -13.56 -46.15
N TYR A 448 13.53 -13.16 -46.98
CA TYR A 448 14.95 -13.29 -46.73
C TYR A 448 15.67 -11.99 -47.10
N PHE A 449 16.49 -11.47 -46.20
CA PHE A 449 17.34 -10.30 -46.46
C PHE A 449 18.70 -10.49 -45.80
N LEU A 450 19.75 -10.53 -46.62
CA LEU A 450 21.12 -10.86 -46.20
C LEU A 450 21.17 -12.19 -45.42
N ASP A 451 21.19 -12.15 -44.09
CA ASP A 451 21.11 -13.34 -43.23
C ASP A 451 19.77 -13.50 -42.48
N GLY A 452 18.94 -12.45 -42.46
CA GLY A 452 17.63 -12.44 -41.82
C GLY A 452 16.63 -13.29 -42.59
N THR A 453 15.77 -14.00 -41.87
CA THR A 453 14.68 -14.79 -42.44
C THR A 453 13.43 -14.73 -41.58
N SER A 454 12.25 -14.73 -42.21
CA SER A 454 10.94 -14.75 -41.56
C SER A 454 9.92 -15.47 -42.44
N SER A 455 8.86 -16.00 -41.83
CA SER A 455 7.84 -16.82 -42.51
C SER A 455 6.47 -16.65 -41.88
N VAL A 456 5.45 -16.44 -42.70
CA VAL A 456 4.03 -16.52 -42.32
C VAL A 456 3.33 -17.56 -43.18
N THR A 457 2.34 -18.27 -42.62
CA THR A 457 1.52 -19.24 -43.36
C THR A 457 0.04 -19.02 -43.06
N VAL A 458 -0.80 -19.12 -44.09
CA VAL A 458 -2.26 -18.94 -44.03
C VAL A 458 -2.90 -20.18 -44.63
N HIS A 459 -3.69 -20.91 -43.83
CA HIS A 459 -4.21 -22.25 -44.18
C HIS A 459 -5.72 -22.27 -44.53
N SER A 460 -6.34 -21.09 -44.65
CA SER A 460 -7.80 -20.95 -44.72
C SER A 460 -8.23 -20.13 -45.94
N MET A 461 -9.32 -20.53 -46.61
CA MET A 461 -9.90 -19.86 -47.77
C MET A 461 -11.33 -19.41 -47.49
N PHE A 462 -11.73 -18.26 -48.04
CA PHE A 462 -13.08 -17.71 -47.90
C PHE A 462 -14.07 -18.41 -48.84
N THR A 463 -15.23 -18.80 -48.31
CA THR A 463 -16.25 -19.56 -49.05
C THR A 463 -17.26 -18.63 -49.71
N SER A 464 -17.27 -18.61 -51.05
CA SER A 464 -18.27 -17.93 -51.89
C SER A 464 -18.73 -18.86 -53.01
N PRO A 465 -20.04 -19.21 -53.11
CA PRO A 465 -20.57 -20.01 -54.22
C PRO A 465 -20.36 -19.38 -55.60
N SER A 466 -20.56 -18.07 -55.75
CA SER A 466 -20.31 -17.33 -57.00
C SER A 466 -18.83 -17.05 -57.26
N LYS A 467 -17.94 -17.43 -56.31
CA LYS A 467 -16.50 -17.13 -56.26
C LYS A 467 -16.21 -15.64 -56.38
N THR A 468 -17.02 -14.84 -55.70
CA THR A 468 -16.98 -13.38 -55.72
C THR A 468 -16.45 -12.89 -54.37
N TYR A 469 -15.51 -11.96 -54.40
CA TYR A 469 -14.83 -11.49 -53.19
C TYR A 469 -14.62 -9.98 -53.24
N ILE A 470 -14.72 -9.35 -52.07
CA ILE A 470 -14.15 -8.03 -51.81
C ILE A 470 -13.09 -8.10 -50.72
N GLN A 471 -12.21 -7.10 -50.72
CA GLN A 471 -11.17 -6.91 -49.72
C GLN A 471 -11.14 -5.44 -49.28
N LEU A 472 -11.38 -5.21 -47.99
CA LEU A 472 -11.38 -3.89 -47.35
C LEU A 472 -9.97 -3.60 -46.81
N LYS A 473 -9.40 -2.45 -47.16
CA LYS A 473 -8.09 -1.98 -46.66
C LYS A 473 -8.15 -0.49 -46.34
N THR A 474 -7.23 -0.04 -45.48
CA THR A 474 -6.86 1.37 -45.38
C THR A 474 -5.38 1.55 -45.76
N ARG A 475 -4.92 2.79 -45.88
CA ARG A 475 -3.49 3.15 -45.93
C ARG A 475 -3.00 3.81 -44.64
N ASP A 476 -3.93 4.17 -43.75
CA ASP A 476 -3.66 5.01 -42.60
C ASP A 476 -3.39 4.14 -41.36
N GLU A 477 -2.11 4.07 -40.97
CA GLU A 477 -1.65 3.24 -39.84
C GLU A 477 -2.01 3.85 -38.47
N TYR A 478 -2.26 5.16 -38.40
CA TYR A 478 -2.53 5.92 -37.17
C TYR A 478 -3.89 6.64 -37.23
N ILE A 479 -4.98 5.88 -37.13
CA ILE A 479 -6.35 6.43 -37.20
C ILE A 479 -6.72 7.14 -35.90
N LYS A 480 -7.25 8.38 -36.02
CA LYS A 480 -7.50 9.29 -34.90
C LYS A 480 -8.88 9.92 -34.96
N VAL A 481 -9.54 10.04 -33.79
CA VAL A 481 -10.83 10.72 -33.64
C VAL A 481 -10.80 12.12 -34.29
N GLY A 482 -11.82 12.41 -35.10
CA GLY A 482 -11.98 13.68 -35.83
C GLY A 482 -11.11 13.84 -37.08
N SER A 483 -10.23 12.88 -37.40
CA SER A 483 -9.38 12.92 -38.61
C SER A 483 -9.90 11.94 -39.66
N PRO A 484 -10.23 12.36 -40.90
CA PRO A 484 -10.68 11.45 -41.93
C PRO A 484 -9.54 10.51 -42.38
N PHE A 485 -9.86 9.25 -42.62
CA PHE A 485 -8.95 8.22 -43.12
C PHE A 485 -9.60 7.48 -44.31
N ASP A 486 -8.80 6.97 -45.24
CA ASP A 486 -9.30 6.39 -46.49
C ASP A 486 -9.49 4.86 -46.40
N LEU A 487 -10.68 4.40 -46.81
CA LEU A 487 -10.99 3.00 -47.05
C LEU A 487 -10.98 2.71 -48.56
N MET A 488 -10.37 1.57 -48.92
CA MET A 488 -10.24 1.08 -50.28
C MET A 488 -10.84 -0.32 -50.38
N VAL A 489 -11.78 -0.49 -51.31
CA VAL A 489 -12.50 -1.75 -51.52
C VAL A 489 -12.12 -2.33 -52.87
N SER A 490 -11.21 -3.30 -52.82
CA SER A 490 -10.85 -4.13 -53.97
C SER A 490 -11.88 -5.23 -54.15
N GLY A 491 -12.17 -5.65 -55.38
CA GLY A 491 -13.13 -6.71 -55.64
C GLY A 491 -13.02 -7.29 -57.06
N ASN A 492 -13.21 -8.61 -57.17
CA ASN A 492 -12.98 -9.36 -58.41
C ASN A 492 -14.13 -9.25 -59.43
N ARG A 493 -15.27 -8.68 -59.03
CA ARG A 493 -16.37 -8.24 -59.91
C ARG A 493 -16.60 -6.73 -59.78
N GLN A 494 -17.35 -6.17 -60.71
CA GLN A 494 -17.91 -4.82 -60.56
C GLN A 494 -19.15 -4.86 -59.65
N PHE A 495 -19.30 -3.83 -58.83
CA PHE A 495 -20.44 -3.54 -57.97
C PHE A 495 -20.77 -2.05 -58.12
N LYS A 496 -22.04 -1.67 -57.93
CA LYS A 496 -22.48 -0.27 -58.08
C LYS A 496 -22.44 0.49 -56.76
N ASP A 497 -23.00 -0.14 -55.73
CA ASP A 497 -23.22 0.45 -54.41
C ASP A 497 -22.79 -0.55 -53.34
N LEU A 498 -22.20 -0.02 -52.28
CA LEU A 498 -21.63 -0.74 -51.16
C LEU A 498 -22.25 -0.19 -49.88
N SER A 499 -22.77 -1.06 -49.02
CA SER A 499 -23.18 -0.73 -47.66
C SER A 499 -22.01 -0.92 -46.71
N TYR A 500 -21.85 -0.02 -45.73
CA TYR A 500 -20.84 -0.13 -44.69
C TYR A 500 -21.44 0.02 -43.29
N MET A 501 -20.76 -0.57 -42.32
CA MET A 501 -21.12 -0.58 -40.90
C MET A 501 -19.86 -0.41 -40.05
N VAL A 502 -19.96 0.29 -38.93
CA VAL A 502 -18.88 0.47 -37.96
C VAL A 502 -19.38 0.13 -36.57
N ILE A 503 -18.70 -0.80 -35.91
CA ILE A 503 -19.09 -1.35 -34.61
C ILE A 503 -17.95 -1.09 -33.61
N SER A 504 -18.29 -0.62 -32.41
CA SER A 504 -17.34 -0.34 -31.32
C SER A 504 -18.05 -0.56 -29.99
N LYS A 505 -17.36 -1.09 -28.96
CA LYS A 505 -17.94 -1.38 -27.63
C LYS A 505 -19.21 -2.24 -27.69
N GLY A 506 -19.32 -3.10 -28.70
CA GLY A 506 -20.49 -3.92 -29.00
C GLY A 506 -21.71 -3.19 -29.56
N GLN A 507 -21.59 -1.92 -29.96
CA GLN A 507 -22.67 -1.12 -30.55
C GLN A 507 -22.37 -0.74 -32.01
N LEU A 508 -23.40 -0.75 -32.86
CA LEU A 508 -23.35 -0.13 -34.18
C LEU A 508 -23.29 1.41 -34.02
N VAL A 509 -22.14 2.01 -34.29
CA VAL A 509 -21.88 3.45 -34.11
C VAL A 509 -22.03 4.25 -35.40
N ALA A 510 -21.80 3.65 -36.57
CA ALA A 510 -22.08 4.28 -37.87
C ALA A 510 -22.52 3.26 -38.92
N ALA A 511 -23.36 3.69 -39.87
CA ALA A 511 -23.78 2.89 -41.02
C ALA A 511 -24.15 3.80 -42.20
N GLY A 512 -23.98 3.31 -43.44
CA GLY A 512 -24.32 4.08 -44.64
C GLY A 512 -24.08 3.33 -45.95
N LYS A 513 -24.29 4.02 -47.07
CA LYS A 513 -23.98 3.52 -48.43
C LYS A 513 -23.00 4.42 -49.17
N GLN A 514 -22.26 3.83 -50.08
CA GLN A 514 -21.24 4.48 -50.90
C GLN A 514 -21.14 3.81 -52.27
N SER A 515 -21.06 4.60 -53.34
CA SER A 515 -20.93 4.08 -54.73
C SER A 515 -19.47 4.10 -55.24
N SER A 516 -18.55 4.69 -54.48
CA SER A 516 -17.12 4.70 -54.77
C SER A 516 -16.38 3.49 -54.19
N ARG A 517 -15.38 2.98 -54.92
CA ARG A 517 -14.41 1.97 -54.44
C ARG A 517 -13.39 2.54 -53.45
N THR A 518 -13.32 3.86 -53.31
CA THR A 518 -12.44 4.54 -52.34
C THR A 518 -13.22 5.67 -51.69
N PHE A 519 -13.26 5.68 -50.37
CA PHE A 519 -14.04 6.66 -49.60
C PHE A 519 -13.43 6.87 -48.22
N SER A 520 -13.49 8.11 -47.76
CA SER A 520 -13.02 8.48 -46.42
C SER A 520 -14.14 8.31 -45.40
N LEU A 521 -13.80 7.88 -44.18
CA LEU A 521 -14.66 7.99 -43.00
C LEU A 521 -13.94 8.83 -41.93
N THR A 522 -14.70 9.51 -41.07
CA THR A 522 -14.17 10.27 -39.93
C THR A 522 -14.55 9.55 -38.64
N PRO A 523 -13.59 9.08 -37.81
CA PRO A 523 -13.90 8.40 -36.56
C PRO A 523 -14.44 9.39 -35.52
N GLU A 524 -15.49 8.99 -34.81
CA GLU A 524 -16.03 9.70 -33.65
C GLU A 524 -15.43 9.15 -32.34
N ALA A 525 -15.60 9.84 -31.21
CA ALA A 525 -15.15 9.35 -29.90
C ALA A 525 -15.76 7.98 -29.52
N SER A 526 -16.95 7.67 -30.06
CA SER A 526 -17.63 6.37 -29.94
C SER A 526 -16.85 5.21 -30.59
N TRP A 527 -15.91 5.47 -31.49
CA TRP A 527 -15.09 4.46 -32.20
C TRP A 527 -13.84 4.03 -31.41
N ALA A 528 -13.44 4.77 -30.38
CA ALA A 528 -12.23 4.50 -29.61
C ALA A 528 -12.50 3.52 -28.44
N PRO A 529 -11.57 2.60 -28.10
CA PRO A 529 -10.19 2.50 -28.62
C PRO A 529 -10.01 1.59 -29.86
N LYS A 530 -11.03 0.79 -30.22
CA LYS A 530 -10.98 -0.16 -31.35
C LYS A 530 -12.34 -0.17 -32.07
N ALA A 531 -12.32 -0.12 -33.40
CA ALA A 531 -13.51 -0.19 -34.24
C ALA A 531 -13.45 -1.35 -35.24
N CYS A 532 -14.60 -1.97 -35.47
CA CYS A 532 -14.81 -3.14 -36.32
C CYS A 532 -15.67 -2.70 -37.51
N ILE A 533 -15.06 -2.56 -38.70
CA ILE A 533 -15.72 -2.05 -39.91
C ILE A 533 -16.11 -3.23 -40.79
N ILE A 534 -17.38 -3.32 -41.17
CA ILE A 534 -17.86 -4.27 -42.18
C ILE A 534 -18.23 -3.48 -43.45
N ALA A 535 -17.80 -3.97 -44.60
CA ALA A 535 -18.27 -3.53 -45.91
C ALA A 535 -18.98 -4.70 -46.62
N TYR A 536 -20.11 -4.45 -47.29
CA TYR A 536 -20.80 -5.48 -48.06
C TYR A 536 -21.58 -4.93 -49.27
N TYR A 537 -21.83 -5.79 -50.25
CA TYR A 537 -22.90 -5.60 -51.23
C TYR A 537 -23.62 -6.93 -51.48
N ILE A 538 -24.78 -6.87 -52.15
CA ILE A 538 -25.56 -8.05 -52.53
C ILE A 538 -25.51 -8.21 -54.05
N ALA A 539 -25.12 -9.39 -54.51
CA ALA A 539 -24.99 -9.73 -55.92
C ALA A 539 -26.35 -9.98 -56.60
N GLU A 540 -26.36 -10.08 -57.94
CA GLU A 540 -27.60 -10.27 -58.73
C GLU A 540 -28.28 -11.63 -58.50
N ASP A 541 -27.55 -12.61 -57.98
CA ASP A 541 -28.04 -13.91 -57.51
C ASP A 541 -28.45 -13.92 -56.02
N GLY A 542 -28.33 -12.77 -55.35
CA GLY A 542 -28.62 -12.60 -53.93
C GLY A 542 -27.49 -12.99 -52.98
N GLU A 543 -26.29 -13.34 -53.45
CA GLU A 543 -25.16 -13.63 -52.53
C GLU A 543 -24.69 -12.35 -51.81
N ILE A 544 -24.54 -12.40 -50.47
CA ILE A 544 -23.87 -11.34 -49.70
C ILE A 544 -22.37 -11.49 -49.84
N ILE A 545 -21.74 -10.51 -50.48
CA ILE A 545 -20.29 -10.39 -50.63
C ILE A 545 -19.81 -9.34 -49.63
N ASN A 546 -19.06 -9.75 -48.60
CA ASN A 546 -18.64 -8.88 -47.51
C ASN A 546 -17.16 -9.02 -47.13
N ASP A 547 -16.66 -8.05 -46.36
CA ASP A 547 -15.38 -8.11 -45.66
C ASP A 547 -15.38 -7.30 -44.36
N ILE A 548 -14.39 -7.56 -43.52
CA ILE A 548 -14.15 -6.96 -42.21
C ILE A 548 -12.77 -6.28 -42.16
N LEU A 549 -12.68 -5.16 -41.44
CA LEU A 549 -11.42 -4.53 -41.04
C LEU A 549 -11.54 -4.08 -39.58
N LYS A 550 -10.78 -4.72 -38.67
CA LYS A 550 -10.61 -4.27 -37.28
C LYS A 550 -9.49 -3.23 -37.24
N ILE A 551 -9.74 -2.05 -36.66
CA ILE A 551 -8.76 -0.95 -36.57
C ILE A 551 -8.59 -0.46 -35.12
N PRO A 552 -7.37 -0.14 -34.66
CA PRO A 552 -7.18 0.71 -33.49
C PRO A 552 -7.55 2.16 -33.83
N VAL A 553 -8.14 2.87 -32.87
CA VAL A 553 -8.53 4.28 -33.01
C VAL A 553 -8.00 5.04 -31.80
N GLN A 554 -7.08 5.98 -32.02
CA GLN A 554 -6.46 6.75 -30.94
C GLN A 554 -7.52 7.50 -30.14
N LEU A 555 -7.68 7.12 -28.87
CA LEU A 555 -8.51 7.82 -27.89
C LEU A 555 -8.00 9.25 -27.70
N VAL A 556 -8.92 10.21 -27.72
CA VAL A 556 -8.65 11.63 -27.48
C VAL A 556 -9.72 12.15 -26.53
N PHE A 557 -9.33 12.61 -25.34
CA PHE A 557 -10.25 13.25 -24.41
C PHE A 557 -10.74 14.59 -24.98
N GLU A 558 -12.06 14.81 -24.98
CA GLU A 558 -12.66 16.08 -25.38
C GLU A 558 -12.41 17.15 -24.31
N ASN A 559 -12.66 16.81 -23.04
CA ASN A 559 -12.22 17.59 -21.91
C ASN A 559 -10.70 17.47 -21.76
N LYS A 560 -9.98 18.59 -21.78
CA LYS A 560 -8.52 18.64 -21.68
C LYS A 560 -8.13 19.48 -20.48
N VAL A 561 -7.28 18.89 -19.64
CA VAL A 561 -6.62 19.57 -18.52
C VAL A 561 -5.14 19.76 -18.84
N LYS A 562 -4.60 20.92 -18.43
CA LYS A 562 -3.15 21.16 -18.39
C LYS A 562 -2.78 21.81 -17.07
N LEU A 563 -1.60 21.45 -16.58
CA LEU A 563 -0.96 22.03 -15.41
C LEU A 563 0.22 22.88 -15.88
N PHE A 564 0.37 24.07 -15.32
CA PHE A 564 1.49 24.96 -15.57
C PHE A 564 1.99 25.55 -14.26
N TRP A 565 3.25 25.27 -13.92
CA TRP A 565 3.96 26.01 -12.89
C TRP A 565 4.37 27.38 -13.43
N SER A 566 4.24 28.44 -12.63
CA SER A 566 4.66 29.79 -13.02
C SER A 566 6.18 29.97 -13.15
N LYS A 567 6.98 28.98 -12.72
CA LYS A 567 8.44 28.87 -12.87
C LYS A 567 8.80 27.38 -13.05
N PRO A 568 9.76 26.99 -13.92
CA PRO A 568 10.18 25.59 -14.05
C PRO A 568 11.14 25.15 -12.92
N THR A 569 11.95 26.08 -12.41
CA THR A 569 12.89 25.88 -11.31
C THR A 569 12.64 26.93 -10.23
N VAL A 570 12.67 26.51 -8.97
CA VAL A 570 12.36 27.32 -7.77
C VAL A 570 13.26 26.94 -6.61
N LYS A 571 13.34 27.78 -5.59
CA LYS A 571 14.00 27.43 -4.33
C LYS A 571 13.04 26.75 -3.35
N PRO A 572 13.56 25.94 -2.40
CA PRO A 572 12.88 25.59 -1.16
C PRO A 572 12.12 26.78 -0.53
N SER A 573 10.86 26.58 -0.14
CA SER A 573 9.96 27.60 0.43
C SER A 573 9.70 28.86 -0.42
N ASP A 574 10.06 28.89 -1.71
CA ASP A 574 9.53 29.90 -2.62
C ASP A 574 7.99 29.83 -2.68
N LYS A 575 7.36 30.99 -2.95
CA LYS A 575 6.02 31.02 -3.51
C LYS A 575 6.07 30.70 -5.00
N VAL A 576 5.26 29.72 -5.40
CA VAL A 576 4.98 29.36 -6.79
C VAL A 576 3.47 29.21 -6.95
N SER A 577 2.98 29.39 -8.17
CA SER A 577 1.58 29.14 -8.48
C SER A 577 1.45 27.95 -9.43
N LEU A 578 0.51 27.06 -9.11
CA LEU A 578 0.04 26.01 -10.00
C LEU A 578 -1.19 26.54 -10.73
N ARG A 579 -1.05 26.87 -12.02
CA ARG A 579 -2.18 27.23 -12.88
C ARG A 579 -2.72 25.97 -13.56
N ILE A 580 -4.01 25.75 -13.39
CA ILE A 580 -4.79 24.75 -14.11
C ILE A 580 -5.60 25.43 -15.21
N SER A 581 -5.64 24.79 -16.38
CA SER A 581 -6.60 25.12 -17.45
C SER A 581 -7.45 23.90 -17.79
N ALA A 582 -8.77 24.03 -17.74
CA ALA A 582 -9.72 23.04 -18.22
C ALA A 582 -10.39 23.52 -19.53
N THR A 583 -10.98 22.59 -20.29
CA THR A 583 -11.71 22.95 -21.52
C THR A 583 -13.10 23.53 -21.22
N GLN A 584 -13.72 23.09 -20.13
CA GLN A 584 -15.08 23.48 -19.75
C GLN A 584 -15.13 24.02 -18.30
N SER A 585 -16.00 25.01 -18.07
CA SER A 585 -16.39 25.40 -16.71
C SER A 585 -17.21 24.29 -16.04
N ASP A 586 -17.43 24.43 -14.73
CA ASP A 586 -18.21 23.51 -13.90
C ASP A 586 -17.66 22.08 -13.91
N SER A 587 -16.36 21.98 -14.21
CA SER A 587 -15.56 20.78 -14.08
C SER A 587 -15.02 20.60 -12.66
N LEU A 588 -14.89 19.35 -12.24
CA LEU A 588 -14.08 18.94 -11.10
C LEU A 588 -12.68 18.53 -11.60
N VAL A 589 -11.62 19.04 -10.96
CA VAL A 589 -10.22 18.68 -11.26
C VAL A 589 -9.61 17.94 -10.08
N GLY A 590 -9.11 16.73 -10.31
CA GLY A 590 -8.39 15.94 -9.30
C GLY A 590 -6.88 16.04 -9.50
N ILE A 591 -6.18 16.73 -8.59
CA ILE A 591 -4.74 17.06 -8.66
C ILE A 591 -3.94 16.19 -7.69
N VAL A 592 -2.78 15.71 -8.11
CA VAL A 592 -1.73 15.13 -7.24
C VAL A 592 -0.35 15.73 -7.58
N ALA A 593 0.49 15.95 -6.58
CA ALA A 593 1.91 16.25 -6.74
C ALA A 593 2.76 15.55 -5.67
N VAL A 594 3.73 14.76 -6.11
CA VAL A 594 4.62 13.92 -5.28
C VAL A 594 6.09 14.25 -5.53
N ASP A 595 6.95 13.92 -4.57
CA ASP A 595 8.40 13.96 -4.75
C ASP A 595 8.79 12.91 -5.81
N LYS A 596 9.66 13.26 -6.77
CA LYS A 596 10.14 12.33 -7.82
C LYS A 596 10.76 11.06 -7.25
N SER A 597 11.28 11.08 -6.02
CA SER A 597 11.73 9.86 -5.33
C SER A 597 10.62 8.82 -5.09
N VAL A 598 9.35 9.23 -5.03
CA VAL A 598 8.18 8.33 -4.94
C VAL A 598 7.92 7.65 -6.28
N THR A 599 8.06 8.36 -7.41
CA THR A 599 7.86 7.79 -8.76
C THR A 599 9.02 6.91 -9.23
N LEU A 600 10.13 6.86 -8.47
CA LEU A 600 11.26 5.94 -8.66
C LEU A 600 11.08 4.61 -7.87
N MET A 601 9.87 4.36 -7.38
CA MET A 601 9.43 3.07 -6.84
C MET A 601 8.44 2.50 -7.86
N GLU A 602 8.75 1.37 -8.48
CA GLU A 602 8.24 0.98 -9.82
C GLU A 602 6.72 0.76 -9.93
N ASN A 603 6.00 0.60 -8.82
CA ASN A 603 4.54 0.57 -8.81
C ASN A 603 3.95 1.98 -8.68
N SER A 604 3.18 2.41 -9.69
CA SER A 604 2.45 3.69 -9.71
C SER A 604 0.95 3.46 -9.74
N ASN A 605 0.25 3.90 -8.68
CA ASN A 605 -1.22 3.88 -8.62
C ASN A 605 -1.86 5.13 -9.27
N SER A 606 -1.20 5.70 -10.29
CA SER A 606 -1.71 6.84 -11.05
C SER A 606 -2.63 6.38 -12.17
N ILE A 607 -3.70 7.13 -12.46
CA ILE A 607 -4.51 6.90 -13.66
C ILE A 607 -3.70 7.35 -14.88
N THR A 608 -3.33 6.42 -15.76
CA THR A 608 -2.56 6.71 -16.99
C THR A 608 -3.41 6.56 -18.25
N MET A 609 -2.82 6.85 -19.41
CA MET A 609 -3.50 6.64 -20.70
C MET A 609 -3.71 5.14 -20.98
N GLU A 610 -2.74 4.30 -20.63
CA GLU A 610 -2.82 2.84 -20.73
C GLU A 610 -3.94 2.29 -19.85
N THR A 611 -4.08 2.79 -18.60
CA THR A 611 -5.19 2.41 -17.71
C THR A 611 -6.55 2.69 -18.37
N MET A 612 -6.70 3.88 -18.96
CA MET A 612 -7.94 4.31 -19.61
C MET A 612 -8.25 3.52 -20.89
N VAL A 613 -7.24 3.21 -21.70
CA VAL A 613 -7.42 2.38 -22.91
C VAL A 613 -7.80 0.96 -22.51
N HIS A 614 -7.12 0.36 -21.54
CA HIS A 614 -7.41 -0.99 -21.04
C HIS A 614 -8.84 -1.11 -20.50
N GLU A 615 -9.28 -0.18 -19.65
CA GLU A 615 -10.64 -0.18 -19.07
C GLU A 615 -11.73 0.01 -20.15
N LEU A 616 -11.44 0.77 -21.22
CA LEU A 616 -12.35 0.87 -22.37
C LEU A 616 -12.32 -0.35 -23.30
N GLU A 617 -11.21 -1.09 -23.39
CA GLU A 617 -11.15 -2.33 -24.17
C GLU A 617 -11.98 -3.45 -23.55
N LEU A 618 -12.20 -3.45 -22.23
CA LEU A 618 -13.12 -4.37 -21.54
C LEU A 618 -14.61 -4.20 -21.93
N TYR A 619 -14.96 -3.22 -22.77
CA TYR A 619 -16.28 -3.14 -23.41
C TYR A 619 -16.33 -3.79 -24.81
N ASN A 620 -15.22 -4.28 -25.37
CA ASN A 620 -15.24 -5.03 -26.63
C ASN A 620 -15.44 -6.51 -26.33
N THR A 621 -16.55 -7.07 -26.80
CA THR A 621 -16.85 -8.51 -26.68
C THR A 621 -16.37 -9.22 -27.94
N GLU A 622 -15.19 -9.86 -27.88
CA GLU A 622 -14.69 -10.69 -28.99
C GLU A 622 -15.17 -12.13 -28.86
N TYR A 623 -15.90 -12.63 -29.87
CA TYR A 623 -16.11 -14.07 -30.04
C TYR A 623 -14.91 -14.65 -30.76
N TYR A 624 -14.20 -15.60 -30.16
CA TYR A 624 -12.97 -16.19 -30.71
C TYR A 624 -13.25 -17.24 -31.81
N LEU A 625 -14.01 -16.86 -32.84
CA LEU A 625 -14.35 -17.70 -34.00
C LEU A 625 -13.22 -17.66 -35.03
N GLY A 626 -12.06 -18.21 -34.64
CA GLY A 626 -10.73 -17.98 -35.23
C GLY A 626 -10.49 -18.27 -36.73
N MET A 627 -11.52 -18.51 -37.55
CA MET A 627 -11.42 -18.52 -39.02
C MET A 627 -12.66 -17.91 -39.69
N PHE A 628 -12.48 -16.78 -40.39
CA PHE A 628 -13.51 -16.10 -41.20
C PHE A 628 -13.84 -16.86 -42.49
N MET A 629 -14.37 -18.09 -42.41
CA MET A 629 -14.54 -18.95 -43.59
C MET A 629 -15.75 -18.63 -44.48
N ASN A 630 -16.69 -17.79 -44.02
CA ASN A 630 -17.95 -17.51 -44.72
C ASN A 630 -18.53 -16.11 -44.40
N SER A 631 -19.56 -15.68 -45.15
CA SER A 631 -20.15 -14.35 -45.01
C SER A 631 -21.00 -14.14 -43.75
N PHE A 632 -21.43 -15.19 -43.03
CA PHE A 632 -22.07 -15.06 -41.71
C PHE A 632 -21.05 -14.78 -40.59
N ALA A 633 -19.90 -15.45 -40.61
CA ALA A 633 -18.84 -15.27 -39.60
C ALA A 633 -18.35 -13.81 -39.52
N VAL A 634 -18.25 -13.13 -40.66
CA VAL A 634 -17.92 -11.70 -40.78
C VAL A 634 -18.83 -10.80 -39.92
N PHE A 635 -20.13 -11.11 -39.78
CA PHE A 635 -21.02 -10.34 -38.90
C PHE A 635 -20.87 -10.73 -37.43
N GLN A 636 -20.71 -12.03 -37.13
CA GLN A 636 -20.57 -12.55 -35.76
C GLN A 636 -19.29 -12.05 -35.07
N GLU A 637 -18.21 -11.84 -35.83
CA GLU A 637 -16.92 -11.33 -35.32
C GLU A 637 -16.92 -9.84 -34.94
N CYS A 638 -17.84 -9.03 -35.47
CA CYS A 638 -18.16 -7.72 -34.91
C CYS A 638 -19.34 -7.79 -33.90
N GLY A 639 -19.68 -8.97 -33.38
CA GLY A 639 -20.76 -9.16 -32.42
C GLY A 639 -22.18 -8.90 -32.95
N LEU A 640 -22.38 -8.92 -34.28
CA LEU A 640 -23.69 -8.64 -34.89
C LEU A 640 -24.48 -9.90 -35.23
N TRP A 641 -25.72 -9.94 -34.76
CA TRP A 641 -26.78 -10.75 -35.36
C TRP A 641 -27.25 -10.12 -36.67
N VAL A 642 -27.63 -10.95 -37.64
CA VAL A 642 -28.06 -10.53 -38.99
C VAL A 642 -29.30 -11.31 -39.45
N LEU A 643 -30.21 -10.61 -40.13
CA LEU A 643 -31.46 -11.11 -40.69
C LEU A 643 -31.65 -10.55 -42.10
N THR A 644 -31.90 -11.41 -43.09
CA THR A 644 -32.00 -10.99 -44.50
C THR A 644 -32.77 -12.04 -45.31
N ASP A 645 -33.31 -11.63 -46.47
CA ASP A 645 -33.76 -12.54 -47.54
C ASP A 645 -32.72 -12.69 -48.68
N ALA A 646 -31.47 -12.31 -48.42
CA ALA A 646 -30.31 -12.60 -49.25
C ALA A 646 -29.59 -13.90 -48.81
N THR A 647 -28.81 -14.47 -49.72
CA THR A 647 -28.05 -15.71 -49.51
C THR A 647 -26.82 -15.43 -48.67
N LEU A 648 -26.94 -15.70 -47.36
CA LEU A 648 -25.86 -15.62 -46.39
C LEU A 648 -25.25 -17.02 -46.18
N ILE A 649 -23.94 -17.17 -46.39
CA ILE A 649 -23.26 -18.46 -46.32
C ILE A 649 -22.95 -18.79 -44.85
N ARG A 650 -23.33 -19.99 -44.42
CA ARG A 650 -23.16 -20.50 -43.05
C ARG A 650 -22.65 -21.94 -43.12
N ASP A 651 -21.54 -22.22 -42.45
CA ASP A 651 -21.07 -23.59 -42.30
C ASP A 651 -21.86 -24.30 -41.18
N SER A 652 -22.20 -25.56 -41.41
CA SER A 652 -22.80 -26.44 -40.40
C SER A 652 -21.68 -27.15 -39.64
N ILE A 653 -21.29 -26.56 -38.51
CA ILE A 653 -20.24 -27.08 -37.61
C ILE A 653 -20.94 -27.65 -36.37
N ASP A 654 -20.88 -28.98 -36.22
CA ASP A 654 -21.34 -29.69 -35.03
C ASP A 654 -20.26 -29.68 -33.92
N GLU A 655 -20.70 -29.98 -32.71
CA GLU A 655 -20.03 -29.92 -31.40
C GLU A 655 -18.57 -30.47 -31.36
N VAL A 656 -17.60 -29.62 -30.98
CA VAL A 656 -16.27 -30.02 -30.46
C VAL A 656 -15.88 -29.11 -29.28
N TYR A 657 -15.09 -29.64 -28.34
CA TYR A 657 -14.99 -29.27 -26.92
C TYR A 657 -14.03 -28.12 -26.56
N ASP A 658 -14.14 -27.69 -25.29
CA ASP A 658 -13.29 -26.75 -24.55
C ASP A 658 -11.77 -27.01 -24.66
N THR A 659 -10.98 -25.94 -24.56
CA THR A 659 -9.78 -25.89 -23.68
C THR A 659 -9.41 -24.44 -23.34
N GLU A 660 -8.70 -24.23 -22.24
CA GLU A 660 -8.50 -22.94 -21.58
C GLU A 660 -7.15 -22.26 -21.90
N GLU A 661 -6.94 -21.09 -21.28
CA GLU A 661 -5.65 -20.47 -20.87
C GLU A 661 -4.92 -19.42 -21.75
N TYR A 662 -5.03 -18.17 -21.24
CA TYR A 662 -3.98 -17.13 -21.12
C TYR A 662 -3.59 -16.19 -22.29
N SER A 663 -2.91 -15.11 -21.90
CA SER A 663 -3.11 -13.73 -22.38
C SER A 663 -1.80 -12.88 -22.38
N GLU A 664 -1.95 -11.55 -22.51
CA GLU A 664 -0.94 -10.47 -22.28
C GLU A 664 -0.10 -10.07 -23.54
N ARG A 665 -0.22 -8.84 -24.10
CA ARG A 665 0.30 -7.48 -23.72
C ARG A 665 1.79 -7.28 -24.17
N PHE A 666 2.36 -6.09 -24.44
CA PHE A 666 2.01 -4.65 -24.55
C PHE A 666 2.84 -4.06 -25.75
N ALA A 667 2.48 -3.01 -26.52
CA ALA A 667 2.42 -1.55 -26.32
C ALA A 667 3.78 -0.77 -26.35
N GLU A 668 3.73 0.58 -26.28
CA GLU A 668 4.86 1.56 -26.14
C GLU A 668 5.71 1.86 -27.43
N GLU A 669 6.38 3.02 -27.66
CA GLU A 669 6.62 4.26 -26.85
C GLU A 669 7.10 5.51 -27.69
N ASN A 670 7.28 6.68 -27.03
CA ASN A 670 8.21 7.83 -27.33
C ASN A 670 8.00 8.74 -28.58
N GLU A 671 8.47 10.01 -28.69
CA GLU A 671 9.17 11.01 -27.82
C GLU A 671 8.68 12.46 -28.23
N ALA A 672 9.20 13.69 -27.96
CA ALA A 672 10.40 14.33 -27.32
C ALA A 672 10.08 15.81 -26.90
N ASN A 673 11.02 16.56 -26.28
CA ASN A 673 10.95 18.05 -26.08
C ASN A 673 12.33 18.76 -26.02
N LEU A 674 12.39 20.07 -26.32
CA LEU A 674 13.45 21.06 -25.97
C LEU A 674 12.81 22.49 -25.84
N VAL A 675 13.11 23.48 -24.99
CA VAL A 675 14.10 23.82 -23.91
C VAL A 675 15.14 24.92 -24.28
N ASP A 676 15.18 26.03 -23.49
CA ASP A 676 16.32 26.96 -23.13
C ASP A 676 15.81 28.36 -22.65
N PHE A 677 15.99 28.79 -21.36
CA PHE A 677 16.96 29.77 -20.74
C PHE A 677 16.77 31.28 -21.10
N GLU A 678 17.12 32.36 -20.35
CA GLU A 678 17.90 32.76 -19.11
C GLU A 678 17.09 33.88 -18.34
N ASP A 679 17.53 34.74 -17.38
CA ASP A 679 18.30 34.79 -16.10
C ASP A 679 18.25 36.29 -15.59
N ALA A 680 18.34 36.77 -14.33
CA ALA A 680 17.91 36.35 -12.98
C ALA A 680 17.96 37.59 -12.00
N SER A 681 18.47 37.44 -10.75
CA SER A 681 18.57 38.44 -9.62
C SER A 681 17.25 38.80 -8.88
N SER A 682 17.22 39.21 -7.61
CA SER A 682 18.27 39.62 -6.65
C SER A 682 18.04 39.05 -5.21
N VAL A 683 18.84 39.44 -4.21
CA VAL A 683 19.02 38.73 -2.91
C VAL A 683 18.55 39.54 -1.69
N ASN A 684 17.88 38.90 -0.71
CA ASN A 684 18.10 39.13 0.73
C ASN A 684 17.36 38.14 1.68
N ASN A 685 17.89 38.01 2.89
CA ASN A 685 17.51 37.13 4.01
C ASN A 685 17.63 35.60 3.75
N VAL A 686 18.13 34.88 4.76
CA VAL A 686 18.39 33.43 4.70
C VAL A 686 17.18 32.69 5.26
N HIS A 687 16.54 31.85 4.44
CA HIS A 687 15.48 30.95 4.87
C HIS A 687 16.06 29.73 5.62
N VAL A 688 15.29 29.18 6.56
CA VAL A 688 15.69 28.03 7.38
C VAL A 688 14.78 26.84 7.10
N ARG A 689 15.34 25.81 6.46
CA ARG A 689 14.62 24.64 5.93
C ARG A 689 14.23 23.64 7.03
N LYS A 690 12.96 23.21 7.05
CA LYS A 690 12.36 22.32 8.07
C LYS A 690 11.28 21.34 7.58
N ASN A 691 10.63 21.56 6.43
CA ASN A 691 9.45 20.80 5.97
C ASN A 691 9.72 19.84 4.79
N PHE A 692 9.68 18.53 5.02
CA PHE A 692 10.08 17.50 4.04
C PHE A 692 9.00 16.40 3.84
N PRO A 693 7.89 16.67 3.13
CA PRO A 693 6.84 15.71 2.85
C PRO A 693 7.17 14.77 1.67
N GLU A 694 6.48 13.64 1.55
CA GLU A 694 6.57 12.74 0.37
C GLU A 694 5.52 13.10 -0.70
N THR A 695 4.32 13.49 -0.26
CA THR A 695 3.19 13.99 -1.08
C THR A 695 2.95 15.45 -0.72
N TRP A 696 3.07 16.37 -1.69
CA TRP A 696 2.92 17.82 -1.47
C TRP A 696 1.49 18.30 -1.74
N ILE A 697 0.87 17.84 -2.83
CA ILE A 697 -0.49 18.23 -3.21
C ILE A 697 -1.33 16.98 -3.40
N TRP A 698 -2.50 16.95 -2.75
CA TRP A 698 -3.58 16.01 -3.02
C TRP A 698 -4.88 16.78 -2.82
N LEU A 699 -5.54 17.14 -3.92
CA LEU A 699 -6.69 18.05 -3.92
C LEU A 699 -7.71 17.63 -4.99
N ASP A 700 -8.99 17.81 -4.68
CA ASP A 700 -10.08 17.78 -5.64
C ASP A 700 -10.73 19.18 -5.64
N ALA A 701 -10.74 19.86 -6.78
CA ALA A 701 -11.11 21.27 -6.91
C ALA A 701 -12.25 21.45 -7.92
N TYR A 702 -13.40 21.95 -7.46
CA TYR A 702 -14.52 22.29 -8.33
C TYR A 702 -14.35 23.72 -8.88
N MET A 703 -14.13 23.85 -10.19
CA MET A 703 -13.75 25.13 -10.80
C MET A 703 -14.90 26.14 -10.87
N GLY A 704 -16.16 25.68 -10.78
CA GLY A 704 -17.34 26.50 -11.03
C GLY A 704 -17.27 27.19 -12.40
N SER A 705 -17.77 28.42 -12.50
CA SER A 705 -17.78 29.19 -13.76
C SER A 705 -16.40 29.56 -14.34
N LYS A 706 -15.29 29.07 -13.77
CA LYS A 706 -13.92 29.29 -14.26
C LYS A 706 -13.49 28.16 -15.22
N ILE A 707 -12.73 28.54 -16.25
CA ILE A 707 -11.94 27.61 -17.08
C ILE A 707 -10.43 27.64 -16.76
N TYR A 708 -10.00 28.60 -15.93
CA TYR A 708 -8.65 28.69 -15.38
C TYR A 708 -8.72 28.93 -13.88
N GLU A 709 -7.88 28.24 -13.11
CA GLU A 709 -7.69 28.51 -11.70
C GLU A 709 -6.20 28.42 -11.34
N GLU A 710 -5.79 29.19 -10.33
CA GLU A 710 -4.38 29.35 -9.98
C GLU A 710 -4.20 29.28 -8.47
N PHE A 711 -3.53 28.22 -8.01
CA PHE A 711 -3.33 27.93 -6.60
C PHE A 711 -1.93 28.41 -6.20
N GLU A 712 -1.85 29.45 -5.36
CA GLU A 712 -0.58 29.88 -4.76
C GLU A 712 -0.18 28.90 -3.65
N VAL A 713 0.90 28.16 -3.90
CA VAL A 713 1.42 27.13 -3.00
C VAL A 713 2.84 27.47 -2.56
N THR A 714 3.20 26.99 -1.38
CA THR A 714 4.56 27.15 -0.83
C THR A 714 5.32 25.86 -1.13
N VAL A 715 6.46 25.97 -1.82
CA VAL A 715 7.30 24.82 -2.18
C VAL A 715 7.87 24.19 -0.90
N PRO A 716 7.87 22.86 -0.70
CA PRO A 716 8.47 22.26 0.49
C PRO A 716 9.99 22.44 0.51
N ASP A 717 10.63 22.10 1.64
CA ASP A 717 12.07 22.34 1.82
C ASP A 717 12.98 21.24 1.22
N SER A 718 12.39 20.18 0.67
CA SER A 718 13.08 19.11 -0.07
C SER A 718 13.77 19.64 -1.33
N ILE A 719 15.04 19.28 -1.51
CA ILE A 719 15.80 19.57 -2.73
C ILE A 719 15.62 18.37 -3.68
N THR A 720 14.63 18.47 -4.56
CA THR A 720 14.09 17.38 -5.40
C THR A 720 13.35 17.96 -6.62
N SER A 721 12.82 17.11 -7.51
CA SER A 721 11.77 17.52 -8.45
C SER A 721 10.40 17.07 -7.94
N TRP A 722 9.39 17.92 -8.08
CA TRP A 722 8.00 17.61 -7.79
C TRP A 722 7.27 17.27 -9.08
N VAL A 723 6.68 16.09 -9.18
CA VAL A 723 5.95 15.61 -10.36
C VAL A 723 4.46 15.80 -10.10
N ALA A 724 3.78 16.64 -10.89
CA ALA A 724 2.36 16.90 -10.75
C ALA A 724 1.54 16.40 -11.95
N SER A 725 0.42 15.74 -11.67
CA SER A 725 -0.55 15.27 -12.68
C SER A 725 -1.98 15.56 -12.24
N ALA A 726 -2.91 15.58 -13.19
CA ALA A 726 -4.33 15.81 -12.88
C ALA A 726 -5.27 15.14 -13.88
N PHE A 727 -6.47 14.82 -13.41
CA PHE A 727 -7.64 14.59 -14.25
C PHE A 727 -8.64 15.75 -14.15
N VAL A 728 -9.55 15.83 -15.11
CA VAL A 728 -10.71 16.72 -15.11
C VAL A 728 -11.97 15.94 -15.50
N ILE A 729 -13.13 16.29 -14.93
CA ILE A 729 -14.43 15.68 -15.25
C ILE A 729 -15.50 16.77 -15.34
N SER A 730 -16.35 16.72 -16.37
CA SER A 730 -17.56 17.55 -16.52
C SER A 730 -18.74 16.73 -17.06
N GLU A 731 -19.98 17.26 -16.98
CA GLU A 731 -21.17 16.56 -17.51
C GLU A 731 -21.19 16.49 -19.05
N ASP A 732 -20.73 17.54 -19.74
CA ASP A 732 -20.84 17.63 -21.21
C ASP A 732 -19.66 17.00 -21.94
N LEU A 733 -18.42 17.24 -21.50
CA LEU A 733 -17.20 16.72 -22.15
C LEU A 733 -16.57 15.51 -21.44
N GLY A 734 -17.12 15.10 -20.29
CA GLY A 734 -16.66 13.91 -19.56
C GLY A 734 -15.27 14.04 -18.93
N PHE A 735 -14.61 12.90 -18.75
CA PHE A 735 -13.27 12.74 -18.19
C PHE A 735 -12.15 13.11 -19.18
N GLY A 736 -11.06 13.67 -18.65
CA GLY A 736 -9.78 13.81 -19.35
C GLY A 736 -8.59 13.89 -18.42
N LEU A 737 -7.39 13.64 -18.96
CA LEU A 737 -6.14 13.49 -18.22
C LEU A 737 -5.05 14.45 -18.72
N THR A 738 -4.11 14.85 -17.85
CA THR A 738 -2.86 15.51 -18.25
C THR A 738 -2.01 14.60 -19.14
N THR A 739 -1.71 15.01 -20.37
CA THR A 739 -0.92 14.21 -21.32
C THR A 739 0.58 14.16 -21.02
N VAL A 740 1.09 15.13 -20.26
CA VAL A 740 2.47 15.18 -19.76
C VAL A 740 2.40 15.74 -18.33
N PRO A 741 3.02 15.10 -17.32
CA PRO A 741 3.11 15.66 -15.97
C PRO A 741 3.87 16.99 -15.95
N ALA A 742 3.47 17.91 -15.08
CA ALA A 742 4.16 19.18 -14.87
C ALA A 742 5.21 19.01 -13.76
N GLU A 743 6.48 18.86 -14.15
CA GLU A 743 7.60 18.87 -13.19
C GLU A 743 7.92 20.28 -12.69
N LEU A 744 8.29 20.39 -11.41
CA LEU A 744 8.83 21.58 -10.77
C LEU A 744 10.13 21.23 -10.03
N GLN A 745 11.25 21.78 -10.49
CA GLN A 745 12.55 21.51 -9.89
C GLN A 745 12.79 22.43 -8.66
N ALA A 746 12.73 21.88 -7.45
CA ALA A 746 13.09 22.58 -6.21
C ALA A 746 14.61 22.46 -5.97
N PHE A 747 15.36 23.47 -6.40
CA PHE A 747 16.83 23.46 -6.37
C PHE A 747 17.43 24.82 -6.00
N GLN A 748 18.55 24.76 -5.28
CA GLN A 748 19.45 25.89 -5.07
C GLN A 748 20.90 25.45 -5.29
N PRO A 749 21.79 26.29 -5.85
CA PRO A 749 23.13 25.87 -6.25
C PRO A 749 24.10 25.66 -5.08
N PHE A 750 23.68 25.98 -3.87
CA PHE A 750 24.46 25.83 -2.64
C PHE A 750 23.53 25.43 -1.50
N PHE A 751 23.84 24.34 -0.79
CA PHE A 751 23.03 23.83 0.30
C PHE A 751 23.81 22.91 1.24
N LEU A 752 23.22 22.63 2.40
CA LEU A 752 23.73 21.68 3.39
C LEU A 752 22.71 20.61 3.78
N PHE A 753 23.22 19.48 4.24
CA PHE A 753 22.50 18.43 4.95
C PHE A 753 23.18 18.19 6.31
N LEU A 754 22.41 17.73 7.30
CA LEU A 754 22.91 17.33 8.61
C LEU A 754 22.72 15.81 8.78
N ASN A 755 23.77 15.13 9.22
CA ASN A 755 23.67 13.78 9.78
C ASN A 755 23.72 13.90 11.30
N LEU A 756 22.59 13.63 11.97
CA LEU A 756 22.44 13.68 13.43
C LEU A 756 21.66 12.46 13.95
N PRO A 757 22.02 11.90 15.12
CA PRO A 757 21.24 10.87 15.78
C PRO A 757 19.93 11.43 16.32
N TYR A 758 18.90 10.59 16.43
CA TYR A 758 17.58 10.97 16.96
C TYR A 758 17.64 11.41 18.44
N SER A 759 18.41 10.71 19.28
CA SER A 759 18.56 11.05 20.70
C SER A 759 19.93 10.69 21.29
N VAL A 760 20.39 11.52 22.22
CA VAL A 760 21.61 11.34 23.04
C VAL A 760 21.30 11.51 24.53
N ILE A 761 22.17 11.00 25.39
CA ILE A 761 22.06 11.18 26.85
C ILE A 761 22.90 12.39 27.27
N ARG A 762 22.45 13.14 28.29
CA ARG A 762 23.15 14.33 28.76
C ARG A 762 24.61 14.07 29.11
N GLY A 763 25.50 14.93 28.61
CA GLY A 763 26.94 14.79 28.81
C GLY A 763 27.60 13.65 28.03
N GLU A 764 26.90 13.02 27.09
CA GLU A 764 27.54 12.41 25.91
C GLU A 764 28.00 13.49 24.93
N GLU A 765 28.73 13.07 23.89
CA GLU A 765 29.30 13.94 22.88
C GLU A 765 29.06 13.29 21.51
N PHE A 766 28.55 14.03 20.52
CA PHE A 766 28.28 13.46 19.19
C PHE A 766 28.87 14.31 18.07
N ALA A 767 29.32 13.64 17.02
CA ALA A 767 29.78 14.27 15.79
C ALA A 767 28.58 14.59 14.89
N LEU A 768 28.17 15.86 14.85
CA LEU A 768 27.27 16.39 13.84
C LEU A 768 28.04 16.47 12.51
N GLU A 769 27.59 15.73 11.49
CA GLU A 769 28.22 15.76 10.17
C GLU A 769 27.43 16.68 9.24
N VAL A 770 28.04 17.81 8.88
CA VAL A 770 27.46 18.85 8.03
C VAL A 770 27.99 18.66 6.61
N SER A 771 27.19 18.04 5.74
CA SER A 771 27.54 17.80 4.33
C SER A 771 27.09 18.96 3.47
N ILE A 772 28.05 19.74 2.94
CA ILE A 772 27.81 20.96 2.18
C ILE A 772 28.12 20.72 0.70
N VAL A 773 27.23 21.11 -0.20
CA VAL A 773 27.38 20.90 -1.65
C VAL A 773 27.43 22.25 -2.37
N ASN A 774 28.41 22.41 -3.26
CA ASN A 774 28.61 23.62 -4.07
C ASN A 774 28.50 23.29 -5.57
N TYR A 775 27.48 23.83 -6.23
CA TYR A 775 27.28 23.80 -7.69
C TYR A 775 27.42 25.20 -8.33
N LEU A 776 28.13 26.13 -7.68
CA LEU A 776 28.54 27.40 -8.29
C LEU A 776 29.78 27.20 -9.17
N LYS A 777 29.99 28.13 -10.10
CA LYS A 777 31.11 28.10 -11.09
C LYS A 777 32.50 28.11 -10.42
N ASP A 778 32.59 28.68 -9.22
CA ASP A 778 33.82 28.91 -8.47
C ASP A 778 33.91 28.07 -7.18
N THR A 779 35.13 27.84 -6.72
CA THR A 779 35.40 27.28 -5.38
C THR A 779 35.18 28.38 -4.35
N ILE A 780 34.17 28.22 -3.48
CA ILE A 780 33.79 29.26 -2.52
C ILE A 780 34.31 28.99 -1.11
N LYS A 781 34.72 30.07 -0.45
CA LYS A 781 35.12 30.07 0.96
C LYS A 781 33.87 30.20 1.83
N VAL A 782 33.38 29.07 2.32
CA VAL A 782 32.19 28.96 3.16
C VAL A 782 32.58 29.11 4.62
N VAL A 783 31.92 30.03 5.32
CA VAL A 783 31.87 30.11 6.77
C VAL A 783 30.68 29.28 7.23
N ILE A 784 30.90 28.31 8.10
CA ILE A 784 29.83 27.56 8.76
C ILE A 784 29.72 28.11 10.16
N LEU A 785 28.52 28.57 10.52
CA LEU A 785 28.14 28.97 11.86
C LEU A 785 27.10 27.97 12.37
N ILE A 786 27.38 27.35 13.51
CA ILE A 786 26.34 26.74 14.33
C ILE A 786 25.81 27.85 15.25
N GLU A 787 24.49 27.97 15.36
CA GLU A 787 23.86 28.98 16.23
C GLU A 787 24.26 28.74 17.70
N GLU A 788 24.78 29.77 18.36
CA GLU A 788 25.24 29.69 19.74
C GLU A 788 24.04 29.52 20.69
N SER A 789 24.13 28.54 21.60
CA SER A 789 23.06 28.24 22.54
C SER A 789 23.65 27.73 23.85
N ASP A 790 23.14 28.22 24.98
CA ASP A 790 23.46 27.70 26.33
C ASP A 790 23.18 26.19 26.47
N SER A 791 22.39 25.63 25.53
CA SER A 791 21.96 24.23 25.46
C SER A 791 23.08 23.23 25.11
N PHE A 792 24.20 23.67 24.51
CA PHE A 792 25.31 22.77 24.14
C PHE A 792 26.69 23.45 24.02
N ASP A 793 27.73 22.71 24.43
CA ASP A 793 29.13 23.05 24.16
C ASP A 793 29.55 22.52 22.77
N ILE A 794 30.48 23.20 22.08
CA ILE A 794 31.22 22.65 20.93
C ILE A 794 32.66 22.35 21.36
N LEU A 795 33.09 21.10 21.19
CA LEU A 795 34.35 20.59 21.76
C LEU A 795 35.55 20.79 20.82
N MET A 796 35.86 22.04 20.48
CA MET A 796 36.98 22.35 19.56
C MET A 796 37.95 23.40 20.08
N THR A 797 39.24 23.07 20.01
CA THR A 797 40.35 23.96 20.34
C THR A 797 40.82 24.68 19.08
N SER A 798 40.32 25.90 18.81
CA SER A 798 40.90 26.73 17.77
C SER A 798 42.19 27.41 18.26
N ASN A 799 43.18 27.55 17.38
CA ASN A 799 44.40 28.32 17.65
C ASN A 799 44.19 29.84 17.51
N ASP A 800 43.00 30.28 17.09
CA ASP A 800 42.64 31.69 16.97
C ASP A 800 42.13 32.23 18.31
N THR A 801 42.85 33.21 18.88
CA THR A 801 42.58 33.80 20.20
C THR A 801 41.32 34.67 20.29
N ASN A 802 40.36 34.50 19.38
CA ASN A 802 39.20 35.37 19.17
C ASN A 802 37.84 34.62 19.21
N GLY A 803 37.73 33.52 19.97
CA GLY A 803 36.43 32.90 20.31
C GLY A 803 35.71 32.21 19.15
N THR A 804 36.44 31.65 18.18
CA THR A 804 35.89 31.16 16.90
C THR A 804 35.28 29.75 16.92
N ILE A 805 34.97 29.17 18.09
CA ILE A 805 34.62 27.74 18.26
C ILE A 805 33.38 27.35 17.43
N TYR A 806 32.32 28.16 17.45
CA TYR A 806 31.08 27.96 16.68
C TYR A 806 31.23 28.18 15.17
N ARG A 807 32.41 28.59 14.69
CA ARG A 807 32.63 29.15 13.35
C ARG A 807 33.79 28.47 12.60
N LYS A 808 33.51 27.41 11.85
CA LYS A 808 34.48 26.87 10.87
C LYS A 808 34.50 27.69 9.58
N THR A 809 35.61 27.65 8.86
CA THR A 809 35.69 28.17 7.49
C THR A 809 36.40 27.16 6.59
N VAL A 810 35.78 26.77 5.49
CA VAL A 810 36.27 25.75 4.55
C VAL A 810 36.22 26.28 3.12
N GLN A 811 37.05 25.72 2.23
CA GLN A 811 36.88 25.89 0.79
C GLN A 811 36.04 24.71 0.29
N VAL A 812 34.86 24.97 -0.29
CA VAL A 812 34.06 23.92 -0.95
C VAL A 812 34.34 23.99 -2.44
N PRO A 813 35.01 22.98 -3.05
CA PRO A 813 35.32 23.01 -4.48
C PRO A 813 34.07 23.14 -5.35
N ARG A 814 34.22 23.71 -6.55
CA ARG A 814 33.12 23.75 -7.53
C ARG A 814 32.66 22.33 -7.91
N ASP A 815 31.36 22.19 -8.15
CA ASP A 815 30.67 20.94 -8.49
C ASP A 815 31.03 19.77 -7.54
N ASN A 816 31.19 20.04 -6.24
CA ASN A 816 31.61 19.03 -5.27
C ASN A 816 31.00 19.24 -3.88
N GLY A 817 31.04 18.18 -3.07
CA GLY A 817 30.65 18.19 -1.66
C GLY A 817 31.86 18.23 -0.72
N VAL A 818 31.67 18.78 0.47
CA VAL A 818 32.58 18.63 1.62
C VAL A 818 31.76 18.38 2.87
N THR A 819 32.06 17.30 3.59
CA THR A 819 31.47 17.00 4.90
C THR A 819 32.38 17.50 6.01
N LEU A 820 31.86 18.35 6.89
CA LEU A 820 32.53 18.83 8.09
C LEU A 820 31.93 18.19 9.34
N VAL A 821 32.79 17.74 10.25
CA VAL A 821 32.36 17.21 11.55
C VAL A 821 32.48 18.27 12.64
N PHE A 822 31.48 18.35 13.51
CA PHE A 822 31.45 19.19 14.71
C PHE A 822 31.12 18.33 15.93
N PRO A 823 32.03 18.16 16.91
CA PRO A 823 31.73 17.46 18.15
C PRO A 823 30.91 18.37 19.07
N ILE A 824 29.65 18.02 19.29
CA ILE A 824 28.68 18.74 20.11
C ILE A 824 28.42 17.96 21.39
N LYS A 825 28.35 18.65 22.52
CA LYS A 825 28.06 18.09 23.83
C LYS A 825 26.88 18.83 24.47
N PRO A 826 25.69 18.20 24.54
CA PRO A 826 24.53 18.82 25.19
C PRO A 826 24.73 19.02 26.69
N THR A 827 24.31 20.20 27.17
CA THR A 827 24.33 20.60 28.58
C THR A 827 22.94 20.52 29.21
N HIS A 828 21.90 20.83 28.43
CA HIS A 828 20.49 20.85 28.84
C HIS A 828 19.74 19.56 28.45
N LEU A 829 18.48 19.44 28.88
CA LEU A 829 17.60 18.28 28.67
C LEU A 829 16.37 18.64 27.83
N GLY A 830 15.83 17.67 27.10
CA GLY A 830 14.65 17.83 26.26
C GLY A 830 15.00 18.02 24.77
N GLU A 831 14.09 18.64 24.02
CA GLU A 831 14.28 18.94 22.60
C GLU A 831 15.20 20.15 22.40
N ILE A 832 16.37 19.93 21.82
CA ILE A 832 17.34 20.99 21.48
C ILE A 832 17.32 21.22 19.96
N PRO A 833 16.89 22.40 19.48
CA PRO A 833 17.01 22.76 18.08
C PRO A 833 18.46 23.11 17.76
N ILE A 834 19.04 22.47 16.74
CA ILE A 834 20.37 22.80 16.22
C ILE A 834 20.21 23.45 14.85
N THR A 835 20.39 24.77 14.81
CA THR A 835 20.47 25.53 13.55
C THR A 835 21.90 25.57 13.06
N VAL A 836 22.12 25.09 11.83
CA VAL A 836 23.40 25.26 11.12
C VAL A 836 23.18 26.17 9.94
N THR A 837 23.97 27.24 9.87
CA THR A 837 24.02 28.17 8.74
C THR A 837 25.36 28.04 8.02
N ALA A 838 25.34 27.69 6.75
CA ALA A 838 26.51 27.79 5.88
C ALA A 838 26.38 29.05 5.02
N ALA A 839 27.37 29.93 5.06
CA ALA A 839 27.33 31.24 4.40
C ALA A 839 28.67 31.61 3.74
N SER A 840 28.60 32.21 2.56
CA SER A 840 29.72 32.76 1.81
C SER A 840 29.33 34.14 1.26
N PRO A 841 30.27 34.95 0.74
CA PRO A 841 29.93 36.25 0.13
C PRO A 841 28.96 36.17 -1.07
N THR A 842 28.73 34.97 -1.61
CA THR A 842 27.94 34.72 -2.84
C THR A 842 26.68 33.88 -2.62
N ALA A 843 26.62 33.06 -1.57
CA ALA A 843 25.50 32.14 -1.32
C ALA A 843 25.46 31.67 0.16
N SER A 844 24.27 31.32 0.63
CA SER A 844 24.02 30.83 1.99
C SER A 844 22.79 29.90 2.05
N ASP A 845 22.80 28.94 2.97
CA ASP A 845 21.70 28.02 3.28
C ASP A 845 21.68 27.74 4.78
N ALA A 846 20.50 27.43 5.33
CA ALA A 846 20.34 27.10 6.75
C ALA A 846 19.31 25.99 6.97
N VAL A 847 19.60 25.12 7.93
CA VAL A 847 18.72 24.01 8.35
C VAL A 847 18.65 24.01 9.88
N THR A 848 17.44 23.84 10.43
CA THR A 848 17.28 23.45 11.85
C THR A 848 16.76 22.02 11.90
N GLN A 849 17.42 21.16 12.65
CA GLN A 849 16.85 19.88 13.08
C GLN A 849 16.97 19.75 14.61
N THR A 850 16.01 19.07 15.23
CA THR A 850 15.93 18.90 16.68
C THR A 850 16.56 17.58 17.09
N ILE A 851 17.36 17.58 18.16
CA ILE A 851 17.86 16.38 18.84
C ILE A 851 17.19 16.24 20.21
N VAL A 852 16.80 15.02 20.59
CA VAL A 852 16.21 14.75 21.91
C VAL A 852 17.31 14.37 22.90
N VAL A 853 17.48 15.15 23.97
CA VAL A 853 18.47 14.89 25.02
C VAL A 853 17.82 14.31 26.27
N LYS A 854 18.11 13.04 26.54
CA LYS A 854 17.57 12.25 27.63
C LYS A 854 18.41 12.43 28.92
N PRO A 855 17.80 12.46 30.12
CA PRO A 855 18.55 12.43 31.37
C PRO A 855 19.28 11.09 31.55
N GLU A 856 20.44 11.11 32.21
CA GLU A 856 21.16 9.89 32.57
C GLU A 856 20.42 9.09 33.66
N GLY A 857 20.76 7.81 33.84
CA GLY A 857 20.16 6.95 34.87
C GLY A 857 18.84 6.28 34.45
N ILE A 858 18.07 5.79 35.43
CA ILE A 858 16.83 5.02 35.23
C ILE A 858 15.64 5.90 35.62
N GLU A 859 14.67 6.07 34.72
CA GLU A 859 13.42 6.79 34.98
C GLU A 859 12.58 6.11 36.08
N LYS A 860 11.99 6.91 36.96
CA LYS A 860 11.07 6.53 38.03
C LYS A 860 9.95 7.56 38.16
N SER A 861 8.77 7.08 38.54
CA SER A 861 7.57 7.91 38.67
C SER A 861 6.81 7.64 39.97
N TYR A 862 6.20 8.70 40.48
CA TYR A 862 5.34 8.70 41.65
C TYR A 862 4.07 9.50 41.35
N SER A 863 2.92 8.98 41.78
CA SER A 863 1.64 9.67 41.70
C SER A 863 0.91 9.52 43.02
N LYS A 864 0.20 10.57 43.45
CA LYS A 864 -0.79 10.47 44.52
C LYS A 864 -2.02 11.29 44.16
N SER A 865 -3.16 10.62 44.07
CA SER A 865 -4.48 11.23 43.85
C SER A 865 -5.23 11.39 45.17
N VAL A 866 -5.98 12.48 45.33
CA VAL A 866 -6.89 12.72 46.46
C VAL A 866 -8.26 13.18 45.97
N LEU A 867 -9.32 12.65 46.57
CA LEU A 867 -10.70 12.99 46.22
C LEU A 867 -11.27 14.07 47.17
N LEU A 868 -11.43 15.27 46.61
CA LEU A 868 -11.95 16.46 47.28
C LEU A 868 -13.46 16.56 47.06
N ASP A 869 -14.15 15.61 47.66
CA ASP A 869 -15.61 15.48 47.71
C ASP A 869 -16.21 16.48 48.73
N LEU A 870 -17.14 17.32 48.24
CA LEU A 870 -17.93 18.34 48.95
C LEU A 870 -19.43 18.22 48.55
N THR A 871 -19.93 17.00 48.29
CA THR A 871 -21.38 16.79 48.01
C THR A 871 -22.21 16.72 49.28
N ASP A 872 -21.60 16.39 50.44
CA ASP A 872 -22.28 16.50 51.73
C ASP A 872 -22.37 17.97 52.16
N SER A 873 -23.60 18.47 52.27
CA SER A 873 -23.92 19.85 52.68
C SER A 873 -23.45 20.22 54.09
N ASN A 874 -23.00 19.24 54.90
CA ASN A 874 -22.37 19.48 56.19
C ASN A 874 -20.87 19.83 56.09
N VAL A 875 -20.26 19.76 54.89
CA VAL A 875 -18.82 19.89 54.67
C VAL A 875 -18.51 21.13 53.79
N GLU A 876 -18.45 22.31 54.40
CA GLU A 876 -18.14 23.57 53.69
C GLU A 876 -16.71 23.63 53.11
N SER A 877 -15.80 22.77 53.60
CA SER A 877 -14.41 22.70 53.11
C SER A 877 -13.74 21.37 53.44
N LYS A 878 -12.79 20.95 52.59
CA LYS A 878 -11.97 19.74 52.77
C LYS A 878 -10.51 20.06 52.45
N GLN A 879 -9.60 19.77 53.37
CA GLN A 879 -8.15 19.98 53.19
C GLN A 879 -7.41 18.64 53.14
N GLN A 880 -6.39 18.56 52.29
CA GLN A 880 -5.50 17.41 52.16
C GLN A 880 -4.04 17.86 52.00
N SER A 881 -3.12 17.01 52.45
CA SER A 881 -1.67 17.23 52.34
C SER A 881 -1.00 16.08 51.61
N MET A 882 -0.27 16.41 50.55
CA MET A 882 0.56 15.48 49.79
C MET A 882 2.03 15.81 50.03
N ARG A 883 2.87 14.77 50.17
CA ARG A 883 4.31 14.90 50.37
C ARG A 883 5.06 13.87 49.53
N PHE A 884 6.27 14.22 49.14
CA PHE A 884 7.22 13.35 48.46
C PHE A 884 8.65 13.83 48.79
N SER A 885 9.62 12.92 48.78
CA SER A 885 11.04 13.24 48.93
C SER A 885 11.85 12.50 47.89
N PHE A 886 12.82 13.18 47.30
CA PHE A 886 13.66 12.60 46.25
C PHE A 886 14.70 11.64 46.85
N PRO A 887 14.94 10.46 46.23
CA PRO A 887 16.06 9.61 46.62
C PRO A 887 17.42 10.33 46.51
N PRO A 888 18.40 10.04 47.39
CA PRO A 888 19.68 10.76 47.43
C PRO A 888 20.58 10.51 46.19
N ASP A 889 20.23 9.51 45.38
CA ASP A 889 20.84 9.13 44.10
C ASP A 889 20.13 9.73 42.87
N THR A 890 19.17 10.65 43.07
CA THR A 890 18.47 11.36 42.00
C THR A 890 19.41 12.15 41.08
N VAL A 891 18.99 12.26 39.81
CA VAL A 891 19.70 12.92 38.72
C VAL A 891 19.23 14.37 38.60
N ILE A 892 20.05 15.31 39.09
CA ILE A 892 19.77 16.75 39.09
C ILE A 892 19.36 17.24 37.69
N GLY A 893 18.20 17.88 37.58
CA GLY A 893 17.57 18.38 36.36
C GLY A 893 16.58 17.41 35.69
N SER A 894 16.54 16.14 36.09
CA SER A 894 15.54 15.16 35.62
C SER A 894 14.19 15.30 36.31
N GLU A 895 14.14 15.98 37.45
CA GLU A 895 12.95 16.12 38.27
C GLU A 895 11.88 16.95 37.53
N ARG A 896 10.68 16.39 37.40
CA ARG A 896 9.47 17.10 36.95
C ARG A 896 8.39 16.86 37.98
N VAL A 897 7.85 17.96 38.52
CA VAL A 897 6.78 17.93 39.51
C VAL A 897 5.61 18.71 38.93
N GLN A 898 4.45 18.07 38.84
CA GLN A 898 3.24 18.73 38.37
C GLN A 898 2.07 18.38 39.28
N ILE A 899 1.22 19.36 39.52
CA ILE A 899 -0.06 19.15 40.17
C ILE A 899 -1.17 19.32 39.13
N THR A 900 -2.12 18.38 39.12
CA THR A 900 -3.31 18.46 38.28
C THR A 900 -4.58 18.51 39.12
N ALA A 901 -5.64 19.06 38.54
CA ALA A 901 -6.99 19.04 39.09
C ALA A 901 -8.05 18.93 38.00
N ILE A 902 -9.13 18.18 38.26
CA ILE A 902 -10.23 17.97 37.31
C ILE A 902 -11.55 17.67 38.03
N GLY A 903 -12.68 18.03 37.40
CA GLY A 903 -14.04 17.95 37.97
C GLY A 903 -14.87 16.75 37.50
N ASP A 904 -14.29 15.83 36.73
CA ASP A 904 -15.00 14.69 36.16
C ASP A 904 -14.33 13.36 36.51
N ILE A 905 -15.14 12.33 36.79
CA ILE A 905 -14.66 11.01 37.22
C ILE A 905 -13.73 10.38 36.18
N LEU A 906 -13.96 10.56 34.88
CA LEU A 906 -13.10 10.04 33.81
C LEU A 906 -12.18 11.09 33.19
N GLY A 907 -12.19 12.32 33.69
CA GLY A 907 -11.45 13.46 33.13
C GLY A 907 -9.96 13.19 32.88
N SER A 908 -9.23 12.63 33.86
CA SER A 908 -7.81 12.29 33.69
C SER A 908 -7.58 11.29 32.55
N SER A 909 -8.43 10.27 32.46
CA SER A 909 -8.37 9.21 31.45
C SER A 909 -8.75 9.71 30.04
N ILE A 910 -9.66 10.69 29.96
CA ILE A 910 -10.03 11.38 28.70
C ILE A 910 -8.84 12.19 28.15
N ASN A 911 -8.06 12.83 29.03
CA ASN A 911 -6.87 13.56 28.63
C ASN A 911 -5.70 12.61 28.28
N GLY A 912 -5.50 11.55 29.07
CA GLY A 912 -4.48 10.51 28.86
C GLY A 912 -4.80 9.43 27.81
N LEU A 913 -5.86 9.60 27.02
CA LEU A 913 -6.48 8.59 26.13
C LEU A 913 -5.52 7.87 25.16
N SER A 914 -4.41 8.49 24.78
CA SER A 914 -3.38 7.90 23.90
C SER A 914 -2.30 7.11 24.62
N SER A 915 -2.25 7.16 25.96
CA SER A 915 -1.06 6.85 26.76
C SER A 915 -1.38 6.29 28.16
N LEU A 916 -2.55 5.65 28.35
CA LEU A 916 -3.08 5.30 29.69
C LEU A 916 -2.14 4.48 30.59
N ILE A 917 -1.19 3.73 30.01
CA ILE A 917 -0.05 3.11 30.72
C ILE A 917 1.27 3.36 29.99
N ARG A 918 2.39 3.29 30.72
CA ARG A 918 3.77 3.31 30.16
C ARG A 918 4.26 1.87 29.87
N MET A 919 3.66 1.19 28.88
CA MET A 919 4.17 -0.12 28.38
C MET A 919 4.06 -0.19 26.84
N PRO A 920 4.92 -0.98 26.17
CA PRO A 920 4.95 -1.14 24.70
C PRO A 920 3.86 -2.09 24.13
N TYR A 921 3.82 -2.28 22.80
CA TYR A 921 2.62 -2.74 22.06
C TYR A 921 2.71 -4.16 21.44
N GLY A 922 3.70 -4.96 21.84
CA GLY A 922 4.13 -6.16 21.11
C GLY A 922 3.19 -7.37 21.09
N CYS A 923 2.22 -7.50 22.01
CA CYS A 923 1.30 -8.65 22.04
C CYS A 923 -0.16 -8.20 21.97
N GLY A 924 -1.07 -9.06 21.48
CA GLY A 924 -2.50 -8.71 21.30
C GLY A 924 -3.16 -8.17 22.56
N GLU A 925 -2.99 -8.87 23.69
CA GLU A 925 -3.45 -8.36 24.99
C GLU A 925 -2.97 -6.92 25.28
N GLN A 926 -1.71 -6.59 24.98
CA GLN A 926 -1.14 -5.27 25.25
C GLN A 926 -1.76 -4.19 24.37
N ASN A 927 -2.00 -4.50 23.09
CA ASN A 927 -2.65 -3.58 22.16
C ASN A 927 -4.06 -3.16 22.63
N MET A 928 -4.77 -4.05 23.33
CA MET A 928 -6.14 -3.80 23.78
C MET A 928 -6.29 -2.63 24.78
N ILE A 929 -5.24 -2.17 25.48
CA ILE A 929 -5.35 -0.96 26.34
C ILE A 929 -5.49 0.34 25.54
N TYR A 930 -5.06 0.35 24.28
CA TYR A 930 -5.28 1.49 23.38
C TYR A 930 -6.58 1.35 22.60
N PHE A 931 -7.22 0.18 22.66
CA PHE A 931 -8.50 -0.11 22.02
C PHE A 931 -9.68 0.07 22.98
N ALA A 932 -9.79 -0.77 24.01
CA ALA A 932 -11.01 -0.89 24.81
C ALA A 932 -11.39 0.37 25.61
N PRO A 933 -10.46 1.11 26.26
CA PRO A 933 -10.80 2.33 27.00
C PRO A 933 -11.37 3.45 26.12
N ASN A 934 -11.02 3.49 24.83
CA ASN A 934 -11.63 4.45 23.89
C ASN A 934 -13.13 4.20 23.71
N ILE A 935 -13.58 2.94 23.75
CA ILE A 935 -15.00 2.56 23.69
C ILE A 935 -15.74 3.14 24.91
N TYR A 936 -15.23 2.85 26.11
CA TYR A 936 -15.88 3.21 27.38
C TYR A 936 -15.89 4.72 27.61
N ILE A 937 -14.84 5.43 27.17
CA ILE A 937 -14.78 6.89 27.20
C ILE A 937 -15.73 7.52 26.17
N LEU A 938 -15.87 6.95 24.97
CA LEU A 938 -16.86 7.40 24.00
C LEU A 938 -18.30 7.18 24.48
N ASP A 939 -18.60 6.02 25.04
CA ASP A 939 -19.91 5.69 25.62
C ASP A 939 -20.27 6.64 26.78
N TYR A 940 -19.34 6.87 27.71
CA TYR A 940 -19.50 7.85 28.78
C TYR A 940 -19.79 9.26 28.26
N LEU A 941 -18.94 9.78 27.36
CA LEU A 941 -19.10 11.13 26.78
C LEU A 941 -20.38 11.26 25.94
N THR A 942 -20.83 10.18 25.30
CA THR A 942 -22.10 10.12 24.57
C THR A 942 -23.30 10.18 25.53
N LYS A 943 -23.30 9.35 26.57
CA LYS A 943 -24.36 9.31 27.62
C LYS A 943 -24.46 10.64 28.37
N GLN A 944 -23.32 11.24 28.71
CA GLN A 944 -23.22 12.57 29.35
C GLN A 944 -23.56 13.74 28.41
N LYS A 945 -23.64 13.51 27.09
CA LYS A 945 -23.82 14.54 26.04
C LYS A 945 -22.70 15.59 26.00
N GLN A 946 -21.46 15.16 26.24
CA GLN A 946 -20.24 15.98 26.31
C GLN A 946 -19.21 15.63 25.23
N LEU A 947 -19.54 14.69 24.33
CA LEU A 947 -18.68 14.27 23.24
C LEU A 947 -18.50 15.40 22.19
N THR A 948 -17.29 15.93 22.08
CA THR A 948 -16.90 16.86 21.00
C THR A 948 -16.48 16.10 19.74
N VAL A 949 -16.59 16.73 18.57
CA VAL A 949 -16.18 16.14 17.29
C VAL A 949 -14.70 15.73 17.30
N ASN A 950 -13.82 16.59 17.83
CA ASN A 950 -12.38 16.33 17.89
C ASN A 950 -12.04 15.14 18.81
N LEU A 951 -12.72 15.01 19.96
CA LEU A 951 -12.56 13.84 20.83
C LEU A 951 -13.09 12.57 20.16
N LYS A 952 -14.21 12.67 19.43
CA LYS A 952 -14.78 11.54 18.68
C LYS A 952 -13.79 11.02 17.64
N GLU A 953 -13.33 11.86 16.72
CA GLU A 953 -12.44 11.41 15.64
C GLU A 953 -11.07 10.94 16.17
N LYS A 954 -10.55 11.53 17.26
CA LYS A 954 -9.34 11.05 17.93
C LYS A 954 -9.53 9.63 18.49
N ALA A 955 -10.63 9.38 19.20
CA ALA A 955 -10.93 8.06 19.77
C ALA A 955 -11.24 7.00 18.70
N LEU A 956 -12.01 7.37 17.66
CA LEU A 956 -12.24 6.50 16.50
C LEU A 956 -10.94 6.13 15.79
N SER A 957 -10.01 7.08 15.63
CA SER A 957 -8.69 6.81 15.05
C SER A 957 -7.89 5.82 15.88
N TYR A 958 -7.84 5.97 17.21
CA TYR A 958 -7.14 5.02 18.08
C TYR A 958 -7.79 3.63 18.09
N MET A 959 -9.13 3.52 18.05
CA MET A 959 -9.79 2.21 17.94
C MET A 959 -9.52 1.54 16.59
N ARG A 960 -9.57 2.25 15.46
CA ARG A 960 -9.21 1.69 14.15
C ARG A 960 -7.76 1.22 14.11
N GLN A 961 -6.83 1.99 14.68
CA GLN A 961 -5.42 1.61 14.78
C GLN A 961 -5.21 0.43 15.75
N GLY A 962 -5.99 0.33 16.82
CA GLY A 962 -6.01 -0.82 17.71
C GLY A 962 -6.51 -2.09 17.01
N TYR A 963 -7.62 -2.01 16.28
CA TYR A 963 -8.18 -3.12 15.51
C TYR A 963 -7.19 -3.64 14.45
N GLN A 964 -6.57 -2.75 13.66
CA GLN A 964 -5.50 -3.10 12.71
C GLN A 964 -4.36 -3.90 13.35
N ARG A 965 -3.93 -3.50 14.55
CA ARG A 965 -2.84 -4.17 15.28
C ARG A 965 -3.31 -5.48 15.90
N GLU A 966 -4.58 -5.61 16.27
CA GLU A 966 -5.09 -6.83 16.92
C GLU A 966 -5.16 -8.02 15.95
N LEU A 967 -5.45 -7.76 14.67
CA LEU A 967 -5.52 -8.77 13.61
C LEU A 967 -4.17 -9.44 13.29
N LEU A 968 -3.03 -8.85 13.72
CA LEU A 968 -1.73 -9.55 13.74
C LEU A 968 -1.73 -10.78 14.64
N TYR A 969 -2.58 -10.80 15.67
CA TYR A 969 -2.61 -11.81 16.73
C TYR A 969 -3.80 -12.78 16.61
N GLN A 970 -4.67 -12.59 15.59
CA GLN A 970 -5.65 -13.60 15.20
C GLN A 970 -4.98 -14.71 14.38
N ARG A 971 -5.23 -15.95 14.80
CA ARG A 971 -4.75 -17.19 14.21
C ARG A 971 -5.64 -17.67 13.06
N GLU A 972 -5.13 -18.59 12.24
CA GLU A 972 -5.89 -19.25 11.16
C GLU A 972 -7.18 -19.93 11.65
N ASP A 973 -7.17 -20.51 12.86
CA ASP A 973 -8.34 -21.16 13.47
C ASP A 973 -9.40 -20.19 14.01
N GLY A 974 -9.18 -18.88 13.87
CA GLY A 974 -10.08 -17.82 14.30
C GLY A 974 -9.84 -17.29 15.71
N SER A 975 -8.98 -17.94 16.49
CA SER A 975 -8.71 -17.55 17.88
C SER A 975 -7.66 -16.44 18.00
N PHE A 976 -7.63 -15.78 19.14
CA PHE A 976 -6.57 -14.84 19.52
C PHE A 976 -5.60 -15.48 20.50
N SER A 977 -4.33 -15.12 20.35
CA SER A 977 -3.19 -15.58 21.15
C SER A 977 -2.23 -14.40 21.34
N ALA A 978 -1.22 -14.51 22.19
CA ALA A 978 -0.34 -13.37 22.44
C ALA A 978 0.52 -13.02 21.22
N PHE A 979 0.90 -14.02 20.43
CA PHE A 979 1.83 -13.88 19.30
C PHE A 979 1.28 -14.41 17.97
N GLY A 980 -0.05 -14.57 17.85
CA GLY A 980 -0.70 -15.06 16.63
C GLY A 980 -0.31 -16.50 16.31
N ASP A 981 -0.10 -16.79 15.03
CA ASP A 981 0.22 -18.15 14.54
C ASP A 981 1.56 -18.72 15.04
N ILE A 982 2.41 -17.90 15.70
CA ILE A 982 3.66 -18.29 16.39
C ILE A 982 3.41 -19.11 17.68
N ASP A 983 2.20 -19.03 18.25
CA ASP A 983 1.80 -19.85 19.39
C ASP A 983 1.32 -21.25 18.96
N SER A 984 1.27 -22.21 19.88
CA SER A 984 0.78 -23.57 19.58
C SER A 984 -0.75 -23.65 19.44
N SER A 985 -1.46 -22.69 20.05
CA SER A 985 -2.90 -22.69 20.24
C SER A 985 -3.39 -21.28 20.62
N GLY A 986 -4.66 -20.98 20.35
CA GLY A 986 -5.33 -19.80 20.88
C GLY A 986 -5.48 -19.82 22.40
N SER A 987 -5.79 -18.65 22.98
CA SER A 987 -6.29 -18.54 24.34
C SER A 987 -7.81 -18.30 24.33
N THR A 988 -8.58 -19.12 25.05
CA THR A 988 -10.02 -18.89 25.28
C THR A 988 -10.27 -17.67 26.16
N TRP A 989 -9.35 -17.31 27.04
CA TRP A 989 -9.43 -16.03 27.72
C TRP A 989 -9.26 -14.84 26.74
N LEU A 990 -8.16 -14.79 25.99
CA LEU A 990 -7.86 -13.63 25.12
C LEU A 990 -8.87 -13.51 23.97
N SER A 991 -9.26 -14.64 23.37
CA SER A 991 -10.32 -14.68 22.34
C SER A 991 -11.65 -14.12 22.87
N ALA A 992 -12.01 -14.38 24.12
CA ALA A 992 -13.21 -13.82 24.72
C ALA A 992 -13.06 -12.33 25.08
N PHE A 993 -11.88 -11.91 25.51
CA PHE A 993 -11.58 -10.50 25.78
C PHE A 993 -11.69 -9.65 24.51
N VAL A 994 -11.02 -10.09 23.43
CA VAL A 994 -11.03 -9.43 22.11
C VAL A 994 -12.45 -9.46 21.55
N LEU A 995 -13.15 -10.60 21.59
CA LEU A 995 -14.55 -10.70 21.16
C LEU A 995 -15.46 -9.70 21.90
N ARG A 996 -15.36 -9.59 23.23
CA ARG A 996 -16.17 -8.64 24.02
C ARG A 996 -15.91 -7.21 23.56
N CYS A 997 -14.65 -6.80 23.51
CA CYS A 997 -14.31 -5.43 23.18
C CYS A 997 -14.60 -5.09 21.72
N PHE A 998 -14.44 -6.02 20.77
CA PHE A 998 -14.86 -5.82 19.39
C PHE A 998 -16.39 -5.65 19.28
N LEU A 999 -17.17 -6.45 20.02
CA LEU A 999 -18.64 -6.32 20.07
C LEU A 999 -19.11 -4.99 20.67
N GLU A 1000 -18.37 -4.47 21.64
CA GLU A 1000 -18.60 -3.14 22.24
C GLU A 1000 -18.14 -2.01 21.28
N ALA A 1001 -17.11 -2.25 20.45
CA ALA A 1001 -16.57 -1.29 19.48
C ALA A 1001 -17.37 -1.21 18.15
N ASP A 1002 -18.07 -2.26 17.74
CA ASP A 1002 -18.90 -2.35 16.51
C ASP A 1002 -20.10 -1.38 16.50
N TYR A 1003 -20.32 -0.62 17.58
CA TYR A 1003 -21.23 0.54 17.58
C TYR A 1003 -20.56 1.85 17.08
N TYR A 1004 -19.23 1.90 17.04
CA TYR A 1004 -18.44 3.10 16.77
C TYR A 1004 -17.52 2.98 15.54
N ILE A 1005 -16.95 1.81 15.31
CA ILE A 1005 -16.07 1.49 14.17
C ILE A 1005 -16.56 0.22 13.48
N ASP A 1006 -16.12 0.02 12.24
CA ASP A 1006 -16.36 -1.20 11.49
C ASP A 1006 -15.52 -2.35 12.07
N ILE A 1007 -16.17 -3.48 12.39
CA ILE A 1007 -15.54 -4.75 12.71
C ILE A 1007 -16.00 -5.79 11.69
N ASP A 1008 -15.08 -6.64 11.23
CA ASP A 1008 -15.41 -7.71 10.30
C ASP A 1008 -16.23 -8.82 11.00
N GLN A 1009 -17.38 -9.15 10.41
CA GLN A 1009 -18.28 -10.18 10.96
C GLN A 1009 -17.67 -11.58 10.90
N ASP A 1010 -16.79 -11.86 9.94
CA ASP A 1010 -16.09 -13.16 9.84
C ASP A 1010 -14.97 -13.26 10.87
N VAL A 1011 -14.38 -12.14 11.31
CA VAL A 1011 -13.47 -12.12 12.47
C VAL A 1011 -14.25 -12.46 13.75
N LEU A 1012 -15.38 -11.80 13.98
CA LEU A 1012 -16.26 -12.07 15.14
C LEU A 1012 -16.80 -13.51 15.13
N HIS A 1013 -17.28 -13.99 13.97
CA HIS A 1013 -17.92 -15.30 13.83
C HIS A 1013 -16.93 -16.46 14.02
N ARG A 1014 -15.72 -16.37 13.43
CA ARG A 1014 -14.66 -17.36 13.67
C ARG A 1014 -14.28 -17.42 15.15
N THR A 1015 -14.08 -16.26 15.79
CA THR A 1015 -13.73 -16.16 17.22
C THR A 1015 -14.79 -16.77 18.14
N TYR A 1016 -16.07 -16.43 17.92
CA TYR A 1016 -17.19 -17.00 18.68
C TYR A 1016 -17.32 -18.52 18.48
N THR A 1017 -17.19 -18.99 17.24
CA THR A 1017 -17.32 -20.42 16.90
C THR A 1017 -16.22 -21.24 17.57
N TRP A 1018 -14.98 -20.76 17.54
CA TRP A 1018 -13.84 -21.37 18.22
C TRP A 1018 -14.01 -21.39 19.75
N LEU A 1019 -14.49 -20.29 20.35
CA LEU A 1019 -14.80 -20.25 21.79
C LEU A 1019 -15.87 -21.27 22.19
N ASN A 1020 -16.96 -21.35 21.43
CA ASN A 1020 -18.06 -22.28 21.75
C ASN A 1020 -17.66 -23.75 21.53
N ALA A 1021 -16.68 -24.05 20.67
CA ALA A 1021 -16.08 -25.39 20.54
C ALA A 1021 -15.26 -25.80 21.79
N HIS A 1022 -14.77 -24.84 22.58
CA HIS A 1022 -14.04 -25.06 23.83
C HIS A 1022 -14.94 -25.06 25.09
N LYS A 1023 -16.25 -25.23 24.92
CA LYS A 1023 -17.24 -25.42 26.00
C LYS A 1023 -17.51 -26.92 26.23
N LYS A 1024 -17.31 -27.38 27.46
CA LYS A 1024 -17.61 -28.77 27.87
C LYS A 1024 -19.13 -28.99 28.05
N PHE A 1025 -19.54 -30.26 28.11
CA PHE A 1025 -20.95 -30.68 28.28
C PHE A 1025 -21.62 -30.19 29.57
N ASN A 1026 -20.84 -29.84 30.61
CA ASN A 1026 -21.31 -29.27 31.87
C ASN A 1026 -21.42 -27.73 31.83
N GLY A 1027 -21.12 -27.08 30.70
CA GLY A 1027 -21.10 -25.63 30.57
C GLY A 1027 -19.78 -24.95 30.96
N GLU A 1028 -18.81 -25.70 31.49
CA GLU A 1028 -17.46 -25.23 31.83
C GLU A 1028 -16.65 -24.95 30.54
N PHE A 1029 -16.02 -23.78 30.45
CA PHE A 1029 -15.01 -23.51 29.43
C PHE A 1029 -13.63 -23.92 29.95
N TRP A 1030 -12.78 -24.42 29.07
CA TRP A 1030 -11.38 -24.77 29.37
C TRP A 1030 -10.43 -24.01 28.47
N GLU A 1031 -9.16 -23.92 28.89
CA GLU A 1031 -8.10 -23.26 28.13
C GLU A 1031 -7.22 -24.32 27.43
N PRO A 1032 -7.22 -24.42 26.09
CA PRO A 1032 -6.22 -25.18 25.32
C PRO A 1032 -4.85 -24.49 25.25
N GLY A 1033 -4.79 -23.18 25.44
CA GLY A 1033 -3.56 -22.39 25.38
C GLY A 1033 -2.80 -22.31 26.71
N ARG A 1034 -1.78 -21.44 26.72
CA ARG A 1034 -1.23 -20.88 27.95
C ARG A 1034 -1.88 -19.52 28.17
N VAL A 1035 -2.73 -19.37 29.19
CA VAL A 1035 -3.04 -18.01 29.68
C VAL A 1035 -1.74 -17.43 30.20
N ILE A 1036 -1.34 -16.32 29.61
CA ILE A 1036 -0.11 -15.62 29.98
C ILE A 1036 -0.34 -14.77 31.24
N HIS A 1037 -1.54 -14.19 31.39
CA HIS A 1037 -2.05 -13.53 32.59
C HIS A 1037 -2.56 -14.56 33.61
N SER A 1038 -1.67 -15.09 34.46
CA SER A 1038 -1.99 -16.09 35.50
C SER A 1038 -3.12 -15.67 36.44
N GLU A 1039 -3.13 -14.40 36.82
CA GLU A 1039 -4.01 -13.80 37.81
C GLU A 1039 -5.48 -13.83 37.38
N LEU A 1040 -5.77 -13.72 36.07
CA LEU A 1040 -7.12 -13.80 35.49
C LEU A 1040 -7.77 -15.18 35.66
N GLN A 1041 -7.00 -16.22 35.95
CA GLN A 1041 -7.51 -17.52 36.37
C GLN A 1041 -7.72 -17.60 37.90
N GLY A 1042 -7.96 -16.47 38.58
CA GLY A 1042 -8.10 -16.36 40.04
C GLY A 1042 -6.77 -16.61 40.77
N GLY A 1043 -5.64 -16.28 40.13
CA GLY A 1043 -4.28 -16.66 40.56
C GLY A 1043 -3.99 -18.17 40.59
N THR A 1044 -5.01 -19.02 40.48
CA THR A 1044 -4.93 -20.47 40.75
C THR A 1044 -5.62 -21.31 39.68
N LYS A 1045 -5.39 -20.97 38.41
CA LYS A 1045 -5.80 -21.76 37.21
C LYS A 1045 -7.25 -22.24 37.21
N SER A 1046 -8.17 -21.42 37.73
CA SER A 1046 -9.58 -21.77 37.96
C SER A 1046 -10.41 -21.76 36.67
N PRO A 1047 -11.00 -22.91 36.25
CA PRO A 1047 -11.94 -22.96 35.12
C PRO A 1047 -13.25 -22.23 35.42
N VAL A 1048 -13.60 -22.03 36.70
CA VAL A 1048 -14.82 -21.32 37.12
C VAL A 1048 -14.70 -19.83 36.79
N THR A 1049 -13.54 -19.23 37.08
CA THR A 1049 -13.23 -17.82 36.80
C THR A 1049 -13.20 -17.55 35.30
N LEU A 1050 -12.54 -18.45 34.54
CA LEU A 1050 -12.52 -18.43 33.08
C LEU A 1050 -13.95 -18.55 32.49
N THR A 1051 -14.76 -19.49 33.01
CA THR A 1051 -16.14 -19.68 32.55
C THR A 1051 -17.00 -18.43 32.80
N ALA A 1052 -16.90 -17.80 33.98
CA ALA A 1052 -17.62 -16.56 34.28
C ALA A 1052 -17.22 -15.41 33.35
N TYR A 1053 -15.93 -15.24 33.10
CA TYR A 1053 -15.41 -14.24 32.15
C TYR A 1053 -15.91 -14.47 30.72
N ILE A 1054 -15.83 -15.70 30.21
CA ILE A 1054 -16.26 -16.04 28.85
C ILE A 1054 -17.78 -15.88 28.70
N VAL A 1055 -18.59 -16.24 29.71
CA VAL A 1055 -20.05 -16.02 29.68
C VAL A 1055 -20.41 -14.55 29.52
N THR A 1056 -19.81 -13.63 30.29
CA THR A 1056 -20.06 -12.18 30.13
C THR A 1056 -19.70 -11.66 28.74
N SER A 1057 -18.68 -12.26 28.11
CA SER A 1057 -18.18 -11.87 26.80
C SER A 1057 -19.06 -12.41 25.66
N VAL A 1058 -19.45 -13.68 25.73
CA VAL A 1058 -20.30 -14.37 24.74
C VAL A 1058 -21.71 -13.81 24.68
N LEU A 1059 -22.24 -13.27 25.79
CA LEU A 1059 -23.58 -12.67 25.83
C LEU A 1059 -23.74 -11.50 24.83
N GLY A 1060 -22.68 -10.74 24.53
CA GLY A 1060 -22.72 -9.67 23.53
C GLY A 1060 -22.98 -10.17 22.10
N TYR A 1061 -22.57 -11.40 21.76
CA TYR A 1061 -22.73 -11.95 20.41
C TYR A 1061 -24.20 -12.25 20.06
N LYS A 1062 -25.13 -12.13 21.03
CA LYS A 1062 -26.58 -12.18 20.80
C LYS A 1062 -27.09 -11.11 19.81
N LYS A 1063 -26.30 -10.07 19.53
CA LYS A 1063 -26.51 -9.10 18.44
C LYS A 1063 -26.62 -9.77 17.06
N TYR A 1064 -25.78 -10.76 16.77
CA TYR A 1064 -25.76 -11.47 15.48
C TYR A 1064 -26.49 -12.81 15.55
N GLN A 1065 -26.40 -13.52 16.69
CA GLN A 1065 -27.08 -14.79 16.90
C GLN A 1065 -27.96 -14.73 18.16
N PRO A 1066 -29.23 -14.28 18.06
CA PRO A 1066 -30.11 -14.11 19.23
C PRO A 1066 -30.33 -15.40 20.06
N ASN A 1067 -30.22 -16.57 19.42
CA ASN A 1067 -30.49 -17.88 20.02
C ASN A 1067 -29.27 -18.52 20.75
N ILE A 1068 -28.29 -17.72 21.19
CA ILE A 1068 -27.15 -18.25 21.97
C ILE A 1068 -27.61 -18.73 23.34
N ASP A 1069 -27.42 -20.03 23.60
CA ASP A 1069 -27.63 -20.65 24.90
C ASP A 1069 -26.33 -20.72 25.72
N VAL A 1070 -26.40 -20.18 26.93
CA VAL A 1070 -25.36 -20.19 27.98
C VAL A 1070 -25.89 -20.82 29.29
N GLN A 1071 -27.10 -21.39 29.29
CA GLN A 1071 -27.80 -21.80 30.51
C GLN A 1071 -27.05 -22.90 31.28
N ASP A 1072 -26.33 -23.79 30.59
CA ASP A 1072 -25.49 -24.79 31.25
C ASP A 1072 -24.27 -24.18 31.93
N SER A 1073 -23.65 -23.16 31.31
CA SER A 1073 -22.58 -22.38 31.94
C SER A 1073 -23.10 -21.60 33.16
N ILE A 1074 -24.32 -21.07 33.11
CA ILE A 1074 -24.97 -20.42 34.27
C ILE A 1074 -25.17 -21.44 35.41
N LYS A 1075 -25.75 -22.61 35.13
CA LYS A 1075 -25.94 -23.68 36.14
C LYS A 1075 -24.61 -24.10 36.78
N PHE A 1076 -23.53 -24.18 36.00
CA PHE A 1076 -22.20 -24.51 36.49
C PHE A 1076 -21.66 -23.44 37.47
N LEU A 1077 -21.82 -22.15 37.14
CA LEU A 1077 -21.42 -21.05 38.03
C LEU A 1077 -22.29 -20.98 39.30
N GLU A 1078 -23.60 -21.22 39.19
CA GLU A 1078 -24.51 -21.31 40.34
C GLU A 1078 -24.16 -22.49 41.27
N PHE A 1079 -23.75 -23.63 40.69
CA PHE A 1079 -23.30 -24.82 41.42
C PHE A 1079 -21.98 -24.59 42.15
N GLU A 1080 -20.95 -24.08 41.47
CA GLU A 1080 -19.64 -23.81 42.11
C GLU A 1080 -19.72 -22.66 43.12
N PHE A 1081 -20.56 -21.63 42.88
CA PHE A 1081 -20.90 -20.65 43.92
C PHE A 1081 -21.50 -21.31 45.15
N SER A 1082 -22.47 -22.21 44.96
CA SER A 1082 -23.13 -22.95 46.06
C SER A 1082 -22.21 -23.94 46.79
N ARG A 1083 -21.04 -24.29 46.23
CA ARG A 1083 -19.99 -25.07 46.90
C ARG A 1083 -19.09 -24.23 47.82
N GLY A 1084 -19.13 -22.90 47.70
CA GLY A 1084 -18.36 -21.96 48.50
C GLY A 1084 -17.01 -21.60 47.87
N ILE A 1085 -16.87 -20.34 47.47
CA ILE A 1085 -15.68 -19.83 46.76
C ILE A 1085 -14.78 -19.08 47.74
N SER A 1086 -13.54 -19.55 47.92
CA SER A 1086 -12.57 -18.96 48.86
C SER A 1086 -11.90 -17.69 48.33
N ASP A 1087 -11.57 -17.65 47.04
CA ASP A 1087 -10.93 -16.51 46.39
C ASP A 1087 -11.92 -15.36 46.13
N ASN A 1088 -11.50 -14.13 46.42
CA ASN A 1088 -12.28 -12.91 46.25
C ASN A 1088 -12.34 -12.46 44.78
N TYR A 1089 -11.31 -12.75 43.97
CA TYR A 1089 -11.28 -12.40 42.53
C TYR A 1089 -12.29 -13.24 41.74
N THR A 1090 -12.24 -14.56 41.93
CA THR A 1090 -13.20 -15.52 41.39
C THR A 1090 -14.63 -15.20 41.85
N LEU A 1091 -14.82 -14.86 43.13
CA LEU A 1091 -16.12 -14.42 43.64
C LEU A 1091 -16.61 -13.13 42.95
N ALA A 1092 -15.76 -12.12 42.75
CA ALA A 1092 -16.16 -10.86 42.12
C ALA A 1092 -16.61 -11.02 40.66
N ILE A 1093 -15.86 -11.77 39.86
CA ILE A 1093 -16.23 -12.05 38.46
C ILE A 1093 -17.53 -12.87 38.40
N ILE A 1094 -17.75 -13.81 39.32
CA ILE A 1094 -18.98 -14.60 39.39
C ILE A 1094 -20.17 -13.76 39.83
N SER A 1095 -20.02 -12.86 40.81
CA SER A 1095 -21.06 -11.90 41.19
C SER A 1095 -21.47 -11.04 40.00
N TYR A 1096 -20.52 -10.51 39.22
CA TYR A 1096 -20.82 -9.76 38.00
C TYR A 1096 -21.48 -10.62 36.91
N ALA A 1097 -20.97 -11.82 36.65
CA ALA A 1097 -21.50 -12.73 35.62
C ALA A 1097 -22.94 -13.19 35.92
N LEU A 1098 -23.22 -13.59 37.17
CA LEU A 1098 -24.55 -13.97 37.63
C LEU A 1098 -25.52 -12.77 37.60
N SER A 1099 -25.05 -11.56 37.92
CA SER A 1099 -25.84 -10.32 37.79
C SER A 1099 -26.18 -10.01 36.33
N THR A 1100 -25.22 -10.15 35.42
CA THR A 1100 -25.38 -9.89 33.98
C THR A 1100 -26.44 -10.78 33.32
N VAL A 1101 -26.69 -11.99 33.87
CA VAL A 1101 -27.73 -12.92 33.39
C VAL A 1101 -29.03 -12.88 34.21
N GLY A 1102 -29.11 -12.07 35.27
CA GLY A 1102 -30.27 -12.04 36.17
C GLY A 1102 -30.49 -13.33 36.97
N SER A 1103 -29.41 -14.03 37.33
CA SER A 1103 -29.49 -15.27 38.13
C SER A 1103 -30.06 -14.99 39.54
N PRO A 1104 -30.90 -15.88 40.10
CA PRO A 1104 -31.37 -15.76 41.48
C PRO A 1104 -30.26 -15.84 42.54
N LYS A 1105 -29.02 -16.22 42.16
CA LYS A 1105 -27.85 -16.22 43.05
C LYS A 1105 -27.03 -14.92 43.00
N ALA A 1106 -27.35 -13.98 42.11
CA ALA A 1106 -26.56 -12.76 41.88
C ALA A 1106 -26.44 -11.87 43.14
N GLU A 1107 -27.55 -11.55 43.79
CA GLU A 1107 -27.56 -10.69 44.98
C GLU A 1107 -26.93 -11.40 46.20
N GLU A 1108 -27.07 -12.73 46.30
CA GLU A 1108 -26.41 -13.55 47.34
C GLU A 1108 -24.88 -13.51 47.19
N ALA A 1109 -24.38 -13.61 45.95
CA ALA A 1109 -22.96 -13.53 45.63
C ALA A 1109 -22.38 -12.12 45.84
N LEU A 1110 -23.12 -11.07 45.46
CA LEU A 1110 -22.71 -9.69 45.70
C LEU A 1110 -22.64 -9.37 47.20
N ASN A 1111 -23.64 -9.78 47.99
CA ASN A 1111 -23.62 -9.62 49.44
C ASN A 1111 -22.44 -10.37 50.10
N LEU A 1112 -22.13 -11.59 49.65
CA LEU A 1112 -20.96 -12.33 50.14
C LEU A 1112 -19.63 -11.63 49.81
N LEU A 1113 -19.53 -10.98 48.65
CA LEU A 1113 -18.36 -10.18 48.28
C LEU A 1113 -18.21 -8.94 49.18
N MET A 1114 -19.32 -8.22 49.45
CA MET A 1114 -19.31 -7.05 50.34
C MET A 1114 -18.93 -7.39 51.78
N GLN A 1115 -19.30 -8.56 52.27
CA GLN A 1115 -18.92 -9.06 53.60
C GLN A 1115 -17.41 -9.34 53.75
N ARG A 1116 -16.66 -9.41 52.65
CA ARG A 1116 -15.19 -9.64 52.62
C ARG A 1116 -14.37 -8.39 52.27
N SER A 1117 -15.00 -7.22 52.26
CA SER A 1117 -14.32 -5.96 51.96
C SER A 1117 -13.61 -5.38 53.18
N GLU A 1118 -12.44 -4.81 52.95
CA GLU A 1118 -11.79 -3.88 53.87
C GLU A 1118 -12.39 -2.48 53.70
N LYS A 1119 -12.37 -1.67 54.77
CA LYS A 1119 -12.92 -0.30 54.77
C LYS A 1119 -11.95 0.68 55.40
N GLU A 1120 -11.55 1.68 54.64
CA GLU A 1120 -10.66 2.75 55.09
C GLU A 1120 -11.31 4.11 54.80
N GLY A 1121 -11.65 4.85 55.86
CA GLY A 1121 -12.34 6.14 55.75
C GLY A 1121 -13.71 6.01 55.07
N ASP A 1122 -13.89 6.72 53.95
CA ASP A 1122 -15.06 6.71 53.08
C ASP A 1122 -14.94 5.75 51.88
N THR A 1123 -13.93 4.86 51.90
CA THR A 1123 -13.60 3.92 50.83
C THR A 1123 -13.77 2.45 51.22
N GLN A 1124 -14.00 1.58 50.23
CA GLN A 1124 -14.20 0.14 50.40
C GLN A 1124 -13.50 -0.63 49.29
N PHE A 1125 -12.71 -1.65 49.65
CA PHE A 1125 -11.85 -2.39 48.72
C PHE A 1125 -11.60 -3.83 49.20
N TRP A 1126 -10.77 -4.58 48.46
CA TRP A 1126 -10.41 -5.96 48.78
C TRP A 1126 -8.91 -6.16 48.64
N LEU A 1127 -8.37 -7.10 49.42
CA LEU A 1127 -6.98 -7.53 49.33
C LEU A 1127 -6.92 -8.99 48.88
N SER A 1128 -6.24 -9.25 47.78
CA SER A 1128 -5.81 -10.59 47.36
C SER A 1128 -4.67 -11.11 48.25
N SER A 1129 -4.34 -12.41 48.15
CA SER A 1129 -3.23 -13.03 48.91
C SER A 1129 -1.90 -12.89 48.18
N GLY A 1130 -0.83 -12.47 48.87
CA GLY A 1130 0.51 -12.38 48.30
C GLY A 1130 1.51 -11.61 49.18
N PRO A 1131 2.81 -11.65 48.89
CA PRO A 1131 3.82 -10.89 49.63
C PRO A 1131 3.67 -9.38 49.36
N ALA A 1132 3.68 -8.58 50.43
CA ALA A 1132 3.63 -7.13 50.32
C ALA A 1132 5.00 -6.55 49.90
N LEU A 1133 5.10 -6.00 48.69
CA LEU A 1133 6.28 -5.28 48.20
C LEU A 1133 6.44 -3.96 48.94
N SER A 1134 7.19 -4.00 50.04
CA SER A 1134 7.41 -2.87 50.95
C SER A 1134 8.05 -1.68 50.22
N GLY A 1135 7.37 -0.53 50.20
CA GLY A 1135 7.81 0.70 49.55
C GLY A 1135 7.12 1.05 48.23
N SER A 1136 6.29 0.17 47.66
CA SER A 1136 5.44 0.52 46.51
C SER A 1136 4.34 1.51 46.90
N TRP A 1137 4.14 2.57 46.11
CA TRP A 1137 2.97 3.45 46.25
C TRP A 1137 1.72 2.93 45.51
N GLN A 1138 1.91 2.08 44.49
CA GLN A 1138 0.82 1.45 43.72
C GLN A 1138 0.26 0.21 44.45
N PRO A 1139 -1.06 -0.07 44.35
CA PRO A 1139 -1.66 -1.34 44.75
C PRO A 1139 -1.33 -2.47 43.75
N ARG A 1140 -1.95 -3.65 43.89
CA ARG A 1140 -1.91 -4.73 42.88
C ARG A 1140 -2.99 -4.52 41.82
N SER A 1141 -2.71 -4.95 40.58
CA SER A 1141 -3.72 -5.07 39.49
C SER A 1141 -4.97 -5.83 39.97
N VAL A 1142 -4.75 -7.00 40.60
CA VAL A 1142 -5.81 -7.87 41.13
C VAL A 1142 -6.76 -7.15 42.12
N ASP A 1143 -6.23 -6.28 42.98
CA ASP A 1143 -7.03 -5.56 43.98
C ASP A 1143 -7.91 -4.48 43.30
N ILE A 1144 -7.40 -3.86 42.22
CA ILE A 1144 -8.15 -2.93 41.36
C ILE A 1144 -9.23 -3.66 40.56
N GLU A 1145 -8.91 -4.81 39.98
CA GLU A 1145 -9.85 -5.64 39.23
C GLU A 1145 -11.01 -6.14 40.11
N ILE A 1146 -10.75 -6.59 41.34
CA ILE A 1146 -11.82 -6.97 42.30
C ILE A 1146 -12.77 -5.80 42.54
N ALA A 1147 -12.23 -4.60 42.82
CA ALA A 1147 -13.04 -3.41 43.03
C ALA A 1147 -13.82 -2.99 41.78
N ALA A 1148 -13.23 -3.15 40.59
CA ALA A 1148 -13.90 -2.84 39.33
C ALA A 1148 -15.05 -3.82 39.02
N TYR A 1149 -14.86 -5.12 39.22
CA TYR A 1149 -15.93 -6.12 39.08
C TYR A 1149 -17.02 -5.98 40.15
N ALA A 1150 -16.66 -5.61 41.38
CA ALA A 1150 -17.62 -5.24 42.41
C ALA A 1150 -18.47 -4.03 41.98
N LEU A 1151 -17.85 -2.97 41.46
CA LEU A 1151 -18.55 -1.78 41.00
C LEU A 1151 -19.48 -2.07 39.80
N LEU A 1152 -19.04 -2.93 38.86
CA LEU A 1152 -19.86 -3.44 37.75
C LEU A 1152 -21.02 -4.37 38.20
N ALA A 1153 -20.94 -4.98 39.37
CA ALA A 1153 -22.09 -5.66 39.96
C ALA A 1153 -23.06 -4.65 40.61
N HIS A 1154 -22.56 -3.56 41.22
CA HIS A 1154 -23.40 -2.49 41.77
C HIS A 1154 -24.14 -1.68 40.70
N THR A 1155 -23.66 -1.56 39.46
CA THR A 1155 -24.43 -0.95 38.35
C THR A 1155 -25.67 -1.74 37.96
N LEU A 1156 -25.72 -3.04 38.31
CA LEU A 1156 -26.83 -3.96 38.00
C LEU A 1156 -27.80 -4.17 39.19
N HIS A 1157 -27.41 -3.76 40.41
CA HIS A 1157 -28.23 -3.85 41.63
C HIS A 1157 -28.29 -2.49 42.36
N HIS A 1158 -27.60 -2.36 43.49
CA HIS A 1158 -27.71 -1.21 44.39
C HIS A 1158 -26.59 -0.20 44.11
N VAL A 1159 -26.83 0.72 43.16
CA VAL A 1159 -25.85 1.72 42.69
C VAL A 1159 -25.27 2.55 43.84
N SER A 1160 -26.09 2.98 44.81
CA SER A 1160 -25.65 3.78 45.96
C SER A 1160 -24.59 3.09 46.83
N GLU A 1161 -24.58 1.76 46.89
CA GLU A 1161 -23.62 0.99 47.66
C GLU A 1161 -22.24 0.87 46.97
N GLY A 1162 -22.18 1.13 45.66
CA GLY A 1162 -20.93 1.16 44.91
C GLY A 1162 -20.09 2.44 45.15
N ILE A 1163 -20.65 3.48 45.77
CA ILE A 1163 -19.96 4.79 45.93
C ILE A 1163 -18.62 4.66 46.67
N PRO A 1164 -18.49 3.95 47.81
CA PRO A 1164 -17.20 3.76 48.49
C PRO A 1164 -16.15 3.01 47.64
N VAL A 1165 -16.59 2.13 46.74
CA VAL A 1165 -15.72 1.38 45.82
C VAL A 1165 -15.24 2.28 44.68
N MET A 1166 -16.15 3.09 44.11
CA MET A 1166 -15.81 4.16 43.15
C MET A 1166 -14.81 5.16 43.76
N ARG A 1167 -15.04 5.62 44.99
CA ARG A 1167 -14.12 6.53 45.71
C ARG A 1167 -12.72 5.93 45.87
N TRP A 1168 -12.61 4.63 46.10
CA TRP A 1168 -11.32 3.94 46.16
C TRP A 1168 -10.62 3.90 44.80
N LEU A 1169 -11.31 3.41 43.76
CA LEU A 1169 -10.77 3.28 42.40
C LEU A 1169 -10.25 4.61 41.83
N ILE A 1170 -10.96 5.71 42.06
CA ILE A 1170 -10.53 7.05 41.61
C ILE A 1170 -9.15 7.44 42.19
N GLN A 1171 -8.81 6.97 43.39
CA GLN A 1171 -7.55 7.30 44.07
C GLN A 1171 -6.36 6.44 43.62
N GLN A 1172 -6.59 5.27 43.00
CA GLN A 1172 -5.52 4.33 42.60
C GLN A 1172 -4.87 4.64 41.23
N ARG A 1173 -5.23 5.75 40.58
CA ARG A 1173 -4.77 6.07 39.22
C ARG A 1173 -3.30 6.48 39.12
N ASN A 1174 -2.70 6.13 38.00
CA ASN A 1174 -1.40 6.61 37.56
C ASN A 1174 -1.47 8.04 37.00
N SER A 1175 -0.31 8.64 36.70
CA SER A 1175 -0.17 10.01 36.19
C SER A 1175 -0.76 10.23 34.79
N LEU A 1176 -1.14 9.16 34.08
CA LEU A 1176 -1.67 9.15 32.71
C LEU A 1176 -3.16 8.75 32.68
N GLY A 1177 -3.82 8.64 33.84
CA GLY A 1177 -5.26 8.35 33.94
C GLY A 1177 -5.66 6.88 33.80
N GLY A 1178 -4.71 5.96 33.64
CA GLY A 1178 -4.89 4.52 33.78
C GLY A 1178 -4.47 4.01 35.17
N PHE A 1179 -4.14 2.73 35.26
CA PHE A 1179 -3.80 2.02 36.51
C PHE A 1179 -2.42 1.33 36.41
N VAL A 1180 -2.27 0.05 36.76
CA VAL A 1180 -0.97 -0.65 36.87
C VAL A 1180 -0.69 -1.55 35.66
N SER A 1181 -1.70 -2.24 35.13
CA SER A 1181 -1.59 -3.21 34.04
C SER A 1181 -2.55 -2.88 32.88
N THR A 1182 -2.75 -3.83 31.96
CA THR A 1182 -3.81 -3.72 30.95
C THR A 1182 -5.19 -4.01 31.52
N GLN A 1183 -5.37 -5.10 32.27
CA GLN A 1183 -6.70 -5.57 32.65
C GLN A 1183 -7.35 -4.70 33.72
N ASP A 1184 -6.60 -4.32 34.75
CA ASP A 1184 -7.09 -3.41 35.78
C ASP A 1184 -7.56 -2.08 35.18
N THR A 1185 -6.79 -1.51 34.26
CA THR A 1185 -7.14 -0.27 33.56
C THR A 1185 -8.38 -0.43 32.70
N VAL A 1186 -8.48 -1.51 31.92
CA VAL A 1186 -9.61 -1.73 31.01
C VAL A 1186 -10.90 -2.00 31.80
N VAL A 1187 -10.87 -2.86 32.83
CA VAL A 1187 -12.06 -3.19 33.64
C VAL A 1187 -12.44 -2.02 34.57
N ALA A 1188 -11.47 -1.33 35.19
CA ALA A 1188 -11.78 -0.17 36.04
C ALA A 1188 -12.32 1.03 35.26
N LEU A 1189 -11.82 1.29 34.04
CA LEU A 1189 -12.39 2.36 33.20
C LEU A 1189 -13.79 2.01 32.69
N LYS A 1190 -14.09 0.73 32.38
CA LYS A 1190 -15.47 0.27 32.11
C LYS A 1190 -16.38 0.44 33.32
N ALA A 1191 -15.93 0.00 34.49
CA ALA A 1191 -16.68 0.11 35.75
C ALA A 1191 -17.01 1.57 36.07
N LEU A 1192 -16.02 2.46 35.95
CA LEU A 1192 -16.19 3.89 36.18
C LEU A 1192 -17.06 4.55 35.10
N SER A 1193 -17.02 4.14 33.82
CA SER A 1193 -17.91 4.71 32.79
C SER A 1193 -19.37 4.32 32.99
N GLU A 1194 -19.66 3.05 33.31
CA GLU A 1194 -21.02 2.59 33.56
C GLU A 1194 -21.59 3.22 34.84
N PHE A 1195 -20.82 3.22 35.92
CA PHE A 1195 -21.25 3.78 37.20
C PHE A 1195 -21.46 5.30 37.13
N SER A 1196 -20.55 6.03 36.50
CA SER A 1196 -20.66 7.49 36.32
C SER A 1196 -21.78 7.91 35.35
N ALA A 1197 -22.36 6.98 34.59
CA ALA A 1197 -23.56 7.22 33.79
C ALA A 1197 -24.87 7.01 34.57
N LEU A 1198 -24.82 6.39 35.77
CA LEU A 1198 -25.98 6.13 36.63
C LEU A 1198 -26.05 7.08 37.84
N VAL A 1199 -24.92 7.56 38.34
CA VAL A 1199 -24.87 8.55 39.44
C VAL A 1199 -25.33 9.93 38.95
N HIS A 1200 -26.15 10.61 39.76
CA HIS A 1200 -26.68 11.94 39.43
C HIS A 1200 -25.59 13.02 39.47
N LYS A 1201 -25.63 13.96 38.52
CA LYS A 1201 -24.60 15.00 38.35
C LYS A 1201 -25.07 16.32 38.98
N GLU A 1202 -24.55 16.60 40.18
CA GLU A 1202 -24.84 17.85 40.88
C GLU A 1202 -24.12 19.07 40.25
N ASN A 1203 -24.65 20.27 40.52
CA ASN A 1203 -24.00 21.51 40.12
C ASN A 1203 -22.69 21.70 40.90
N THR A 1204 -21.58 21.49 40.21
CA THR A 1204 -20.24 21.71 40.77
C THR A 1204 -19.83 23.17 40.57
N ASP A 1205 -19.33 23.79 41.63
CA ASP A 1205 -18.56 25.04 41.63
C ASP A 1205 -17.59 24.96 42.82
N ILE A 1206 -16.38 24.45 42.56
CA ILE A 1206 -15.32 24.25 43.55
C ILE A 1206 -14.14 25.17 43.23
N GLN A 1207 -13.72 25.92 44.24
CA GLN A 1207 -12.44 26.60 44.25
C GLN A 1207 -11.42 25.76 45.03
N LEU A 1208 -10.46 25.19 44.31
CA LEU A 1208 -9.27 24.58 44.89
C LEU A 1208 -8.20 25.66 45.08
N THR A 1209 -7.58 25.67 46.26
CA THR A 1209 -6.39 26.49 46.54
C THR A 1209 -5.23 25.58 46.93
N VAL A 1210 -4.11 25.73 46.24
CA VAL A 1210 -2.91 24.92 46.39
C VAL A 1210 -1.78 25.78 46.96
N THR A 1211 -1.16 25.31 48.03
CA THR A 1211 -0.10 26.03 48.76
C THR A 1211 1.01 25.08 49.21
N GLY A 1212 2.22 25.58 49.37
CA GLY A 1212 3.38 24.78 49.78
C GLY A 1212 4.66 25.61 49.85
N PRO A 1213 5.76 25.10 50.43
CA PRO A 1213 7.00 25.87 50.61
C PRO A 1213 7.62 26.37 49.29
N GLY A 1214 7.41 25.65 48.18
CA GLY A 1214 7.86 26.03 46.83
C GLY A 1214 6.82 26.75 45.97
N ILE A 1215 5.70 27.17 46.55
CA ILE A 1215 4.57 27.79 45.84
C ILE A 1215 4.43 29.24 46.34
N PRO A 1216 5.25 30.19 45.81
CA PRO A 1216 5.36 31.56 46.35
C PRO A 1216 4.10 32.42 46.10
N ARG A 1217 3.23 32.00 45.19
CA ARG A 1217 1.89 32.55 44.96
C ARG A 1217 0.93 31.38 44.94
N SER A 1218 -0.13 31.43 45.74
CA SER A 1218 -1.15 30.37 45.79
C SER A 1218 -1.74 30.12 44.41
N ILE A 1219 -1.70 28.87 43.97
CA ILE A 1219 -2.34 28.41 42.74
C ILE A 1219 -3.82 28.20 43.07
N HIS A 1220 -4.70 28.70 42.20
CA HIS A 1220 -6.15 28.58 42.37
C HIS A 1220 -6.76 27.95 41.10
N PHE A 1221 -7.37 26.77 41.26
CA PHE A 1221 -8.18 26.17 40.20
C PHE A 1221 -9.65 26.39 40.55
N ARG A 1222 -10.44 26.92 39.60
CA ARG A 1222 -11.89 26.94 39.71
C ARG A 1222 -12.48 25.93 38.76
N ILE A 1223 -13.20 24.98 39.30
CA ILE A 1223 -13.84 23.88 38.59
C ILE A 1223 -15.35 24.10 38.70
N ASP A 1224 -15.99 24.37 37.58
CA ASP A 1224 -17.44 24.61 37.48
C ASP A 1224 -18.10 23.65 36.47
N SER A 1225 -19.43 23.65 36.41
CA SER A 1225 -20.19 22.75 35.55
C SER A 1225 -19.95 22.90 34.04
N GLN A 1226 -19.23 23.95 33.59
CA GLN A 1226 -18.84 24.14 32.19
C GLN A 1226 -17.44 23.60 31.88
N ASN A 1227 -16.54 23.50 32.87
CA ASN A 1227 -15.14 23.13 32.67
C ASN A 1227 -14.71 21.78 33.27
N LEU A 1228 -15.63 20.96 33.78
CA LEU A 1228 -15.35 19.67 34.46
C LEU A 1228 -14.33 18.73 33.79
N PHE A 1229 -14.29 18.73 32.44
CA PHE A 1229 -13.40 17.88 31.63
C PHE A 1229 -12.03 18.51 31.33
N LEU A 1230 -11.85 19.80 31.65
CA LEU A 1230 -10.58 20.51 31.49
C LEU A 1230 -9.61 20.03 32.58
N LEU A 1231 -8.48 19.47 32.16
CA LEU A 1231 -7.38 19.18 33.07
C LEU A 1231 -6.66 20.49 33.38
N HIS A 1232 -6.85 20.99 34.60
CA HIS A 1232 -5.99 22.03 35.13
C HIS A 1232 -4.65 21.39 35.50
N GLN A 1233 -3.54 22.01 35.12
CA GLN A 1233 -2.18 21.50 35.32
C GLN A 1233 -1.24 22.67 35.57
N GLU A 1234 -0.41 22.58 36.60
CA GLU A 1234 0.65 23.54 36.93
C GLU A 1234 1.93 22.79 37.25
N GLU A 1235 3.06 23.25 36.70
CA GLU A 1235 4.39 22.74 37.03
C GLU A 1235 4.91 23.40 38.31
N LEU A 1236 5.45 22.61 39.23
CA LEU A 1236 5.95 23.06 40.52
C LEU A 1236 7.48 22.95 40.57
N HIS A 1237 8.14 23.88 41.26
CA HIS A 1237 9.57 23.75 41.52
C HIS A 1237 9.87 22.50 42.35
N ALA A 1238 10.78 21.66 41.84
CA ALA A 1238 11.22 20.42 42.49
C ALA A 1238 12.10 20.70 43.72
N LEU A 1239 11.48 21.14 44.81
CA LEU A 1239 12.11 21.21 46.14
C LEU A 1239 12.05 19.85 46.84
N ASP A 1240 13.11 19.52 47.59
CA ASP A 1240 13.11 18.38 48.50
C ASP A 1240 13.06 18.86 49.97
N PRO A 1241 12.10 18.42 50.81
CA PRO A 1241 10.93 17.61 50.46
C PRO A 1241 9.82 18.44 49.78
N ILE A 1242 9.12 17.82 48.82
CA ILE A 1242 7.87 18.35 48.28
C ILE A 1242 6.81 18.28 49.39
N THR A 1243 6.13 19.40 49.67
CA THR A 1243 4.92 19.43 50.50
C THR A 1243 3.89 20.34 49.88
N VAL A 1244 2.74 19.77 49.56
CA VAL A 1244 1.62 20.43 48.89
C VAL A 1244 0.37 20.28 49.75
N ASN A 1245 -0.22 21.39 50.16
CA ASN A 1245 -1.50 21.46 50.85
C ASN A 1245 -2.57 21.97 49.87
N VAL A 1246 -3.63 21.18 49.70
CA VAL A 1246 -4.78 21.52 48.85
C VAL A 1246 -6.00 21.71 49.74
N SER A 1247 -6.66 22.86 49.64
CA SER A 1247 -7.93 23.16 50.31
C SER A 1247 -9.02 23.42 49.27
N ALA A 1248 -10.10 22.64 49.33
CA ALA A 1248 -11.30 22.80 48.51
C ALA A 1248 -12.39 23.55 49.29
N HIS A 1249 -13.06 24.48 48.62
CA HIS A 1249 -14.26 25.17 49.08
C HIS A 1249 -15.28 25.22 47.94
N GLY A 1250 -16.58 25.14 48.25
CA GLY A 1250 -17.66 25.13 47.25
C GLY A 1250 -18.55 23.89 47.36
N SER A 1251 -19.12 23.44 46.25
CA SER A 1251 -20.02 22.27 46.19
C SER A 1251 -19.72 21.36 45.00
N GLY A 1252 -19.91 20.05 45.16
CA GLY A 1252 -19.61 19.02 44.14
C GLY A 1252 -18.40 18.16 44.53
N PHE A 1253 -17.58 17.72 43.57
CA PHE A 1253 -16.30 17.08 43.88
C PHE A 1253 -15.21 17.46 42.86
N ALA A 1254 -13.95 17.32 43.26
CA ALA A 1254 -12.81 17.42 42.37
C ALA A 1254 -11.75 16.35 42.71
N ILE A 1255 -11.04 15.88 41.69
CA ILE A 1255 -9.86 15.02 41.85
C ILE A 1255 -8.64 15.93 41.74
N CYS A 1256 -7.73 15.87 42.71
CA CYS A 1256 -6.44 16.55 42.64
C CYS A 1256 -5.31 15.53 42.78
N GLN A 1257 -4.27 15.67 41.97
CA GLN A 1257 -3.23 14.65 41.83
C GLN A 1257 -1.84 15.30 41.77
N LEU A 1258 -0.92 14.83 42.60
CA LEU A 1258 0.50 15.19 42.57
C LEU A 1258 1.25 14.11 41.79
N ASN A 1259 1.90 14.50 40.70
CA ASN A 1259 2.74 13.62 39.87
C ASN A 1259 4.20 14.09 39.94
N VAL A 1260 5.12 13.14 40.08
CA VAL A 1260 6.57 13.37 40.14
C VAL A 1260 7.27 12.35 39.25
N ASP A 1261 8.00 12.82 38.25
CA ASP A 1261 8.87 12.02 37.38
C ASP A 1261 10.34 12.44 37.61
N TYR A 1262 11.27 11.49 37.65
CA TYR A 1262 12.69 11.73 37.93
C TYR A 1262 13.56 10.53 37.52
N ASN A 1263 14.86 10.74 37.34
CA ASN A 1263 15.82 9.65 37.13
C ASN A 1263 16.67 9.38 38.38
N VAL A 1264 17.04 8.12 38.59
CA VAL A 1264 18.01 7.70 39.62
C VAL A 1264 19.28 7.12 39.00
N LYS A 1265 20.43 7.38 39.61
CA LYS A 1265 21.72 6.84 39.17
C LYS A 1265 21.80 5.35 39.54
N GLY A 1266 21.86 4.48 38.53
CA GLY A 1266 21.93 3.03 38.74
C GLY A 1266 23.02 2.66 39.74
N SER A 1267 22.65 1.97 40.83
CA SER A 1267 23.60 1.63 41.88
C SER A 1267 24.65 0.68 41.33
N GLY A 1268 25.91 1.15 41.28
CA GLY A 1268 27.00 0.43 40.61
C GLY A 1268 27.12 -1.03 41.05
N SER A 1269 26.89 -1.95 40.11
CA SER A 1269 26.74 -3.40 40.30
C SER A 1269 28.05 -4.14 40.63
N SER A 1270 28.88 -3.56 41.52
CA SER A 1270 30.05 -4.24 42.06
C SER A 1270 29.60 -5.53 42.77
N LYS A 1271 30.16 -6.68 42.38
CA LYS A 1271 29.73 -8.01 42.84
C LYS A 1271 30.00 -8.22 44.35
N ARG A 1272 29.11 -7.71 45.20
CA ARG A 1272 29.09 -7.87 46.66
C ARG A 1272 27.73 -8.40 47.12
N ARG A 1273 27.57 -9.73 47.14
CA ARG A 1273 26.43 -10.42 47.78
C ARG A 1273 26.38 -10.14 49.29
N ARG A 1274 25.80 -9.01 49.69
CA ARG A 1274 25.51 -8.64 51.09
C ARG A 1274 24.17 -7.91 51.21
N SER A 1275 23.10 -8.72 51.24
CA SER A 1275 21.89 -8.47 52.05
C SER A 1275 21.35 -7.02 52.06
N THR A 1276 20.96 -6.52 50.90
CA THR A 1276 19.85 -5.56 50.79
C THR A 1276 18.60 -6.35 50.43
N GLU A 1277 17.51 -6.20 51.19
CA GLU A 1277 16.28 -7.01 51.06
C GLU A 1277 15.39 -6.62 49.86
N ASN A 1278 16.01 -6.10 48.79
CA ASN A 1278 15.34 -5.96 47.51
C ASN A 1278 15.15 -7.36 46.92
N GLN A 1279 13.93 -7.88 47.00
CA GLN A 1279 13.55 -9.15 46.38
C GLN A 1279 13.45 -8.97 44.85
N GLU A 1280 14.60 -8.87 44.17
CA GLU A 1280 14.67 -9.07 42.72
C GLU A 1280 14.14 -10.48 42.42
N VAL A 1281 13.11 -10.56 41.59
CA VAL A 1281 12.42 -11.82 41.22
C VAL A 1281 13.11 -12.51 40.02
N PHE A 1282 13.94 -11.75 39.30
CA PHE A 1282 14.77 -12.22 38.19
C PHE A 1282 16.25 -12.00 38.52
N ASP A 1283 17.10 -12.97 38.18
CA ASP A 1283 18.52 -12.70 37.97
C ASP A 1283 18.73 -12.21 36.52
N LEU A 1284 19.66 -11.29 36.34
CA LEU A 1284 19.91 -10.60 35.08
C LEU A 1284 21.41 -10.30 34.97
N ASP A 1285 22.03 -10.78 33.90
CA ASP A 1285 23.44 -10.52 33.54
C ASP A 1285 23.51 -10.01 32.09
N VAL A 1286 24.47 -9.12 31.83
CA VAL A 1286 24.62 -8.47 30.52
C VAL A 1286 26.10 -8.51 30.12
N ILE A 1287 26.41 -9.33 29.13
CA ILE A 1287 27.77 -9.58 28.65
C ILE A 1287 27.95 -8.81 27.34
N VAL A 1288 28.91 -7.89 27.32
CA VAL A 1288 29.18 -7.02 26.17
C VAL A 1288 30.40 -7.51 25.42
N ASN A 1289 30.24 -7.87 24.15
CA ASN A 1289 31.33 -8.34 23.28
C ASN A 1289 31.61 -7.33 22.16
N ASN A 1290 32.85 -6.83 22.13
CA ASN A 1290 33.45 -6.07 21.03
C ASN A 1290 34.73 -6.82 20.60
N GLU A 1291 34.78 -7.39 19.40
CA GLU A 1291 36.02 -8.01 18.87
C GLU A 1291 36.94 -6.93 18.28
N ASP A 1292 37.35 -5.98 19.12
CA ASP A 1292 38.05 -4.71 18.79
C ASP A 1292 37.35 -3.81 17.74
N ASP A 1293 36.19 -4.22 17.21
CA ASP A 1293 35.35 -3.43 16.31
C ASP A 1293 34.65 -2.27 17.07
N ILE A 1294 34.66 -1.09 16.43
CA ILE A 1294 34.06 0.17 16.91
C ILE A 1294 32.82 0.61 16.11
N SER A 1295 32.46 -0.16 15.08
CA SER A 1295 31.27 -0.02 14.24
C SER A 1295 30.20 -1.07 14.59
N HIS A 1296 30.60 -2.19 15.21
CA HIS A 1296 29.71 -3.25 15.64
C HIS A 1296 29.86 -3.54 17.14
N LEU A 1297 28.75 -3.88 17.80
CA LEU A 1297 28.65 -4.16 19.22
C LEU A 1297 27.65 -5.29 19.44
N ASN A 1298 28.05 -6.38 20.09
CA ASN A 1298 27.18 -7.53 20.33
C ASN A 1298 26.88 -7.69 21.83
N LEU A 1299 25.60 -7.63 22.20
CA LEU A 1299 25.13 -7.72 23.57
C LEU A 1299 24.52 -9.11 23.80
N ASN A 1300 25.11 -9.91 24.69
CA ASN A 1300 24.51 -11.16 25.15
C ASN A 1300 23.83 -10.91 26.50
N VAL A 1301 22.49 -10.87 26.48
CA VAL A 1301 21.65 -10.60 27.66
C VAL A 1301 21.09 -11.92 28.17
N CYS A 1302 21.31 -12.22 29.45
CA CYS A 1302 20.88 -13.47 30.08
C CYS A 1302 20.00 -13.23 31.31
N THR A 1303 18.90 -13.99 31.43
CA THR A 1303 17.91 -13.86 32.52
C THR A 1303 17.41 -15.23 33.03
N SER A 1304 17.05 -15.30 34.31
CA SER A 1304 16.40 -16.47 34.94
C SER A 1304 15.51 -16.03 36.10
N HIS A 1305 14.44 -16.77 36.39
CA HIS A 1305 13.55 -16.53 37.51
C HIS A 1305 14.14 -17.14 38.80
N LEU A 1306 14.07 -16.39 39.91
CA LEU A 1306 14.64 -16.79 41.20
C LEU A 1306 13.67 -17.57 42.10
N GLY A 1307 12.40 -17.70 41.69
CA GLY A 1307 11.39 -18.52 42.36
C GLY A 1307 11.14 -19.85 41.63
N SER A 1308 10.64 -20.84 42.36
CA SER A 1308 10.35 -22.20 41.85
C SER A 1308 9.13 -22.31 40.92
N GLU A 1309 8.39 -21.22 40.73
CA GLU A 1309 7.25 -21.15 39.82
C GLU A 1309 7.67 -20.60 38.45
N ARG A 1310 6.97 -21.00 37.39
CA ARG A 1310 7.20 -20.52 36.02
C ARG A 1310 6.33 -19.30 35.76
N THR A 1311 6.93 -18.20 35.33
CA THR A 1311 6.26 -16.89 35.28
C THR A 1311 5.13 -16.81 34.24
N GLY A 1312 4.36 -15.71 34.31
CA GLY A 1312 3.67 -15.12 33.16
C GLY A 1312 4.66 -14.62 32.08
N MET A 1313 4.20 -13.78 31.16
CA MET A 1313 5.09 -13.12 30.19
C MET A 1313 6.04 -12.15 30.89
N VAL A 1314 7.27 -12.14 30.38
CA VAL A 1314 8.34 -11.27 30.87
C VAL A 1314 8.73 -10.33 29.74
N LEU A 1315 8.67 -9.04 30.01
CA LEU A 1315 9.14 -7.99 29.11
C LEU A 1315 10.61 -7.72 29.45
N MET A 1316 11.47 -7.78 28.43
CA MET A 1316 12.87 -7.37 28.50
C MET A 1316 13.06 -6.13 27.63
N GLU A 1317 13.31 -4.96 28.23
CA GLU A 1317 13.59 -3.74 27.47
C GLU A 1317 15.11 -3.50 27.44
N VAL A 1318 15.66 -3.36 26.25
CA VAL A 1318 17.09 -3.09 26.02
C VAL A 1318 17.21 -1.69 25.44
N ASN A 1319 17.54 -0.71 26.27
CA ASN A 1319 17.90 0.62 25.80
C ASN A 1319 19.27 0.54 25.10
N LEU A 1320 19.31 0.88 23.82
CA LEU A 1320 20.52 0.85 23.00
C LEU A 1320 21.41 2.05 23.32
N LEU A 1321 22.73 1.87 23.15
CA LEU A 1321 23.68 2.96 23.29
C LEU A 1321 23.48 4.00 22.19
N SER A 1322 23.56 5.29 22.54
CA SER A 1322 23.26 6.35 21.57
C SER A 1322 24.19 6.32 20.36
N GLY A 1323 23.58 6.35 19.18
CA GLY A 1323 24.24 6.20 17.89
C GLY A 1323 24.36 4.77 17.37
N PHE A 1324 23.87 3.77 18.12
CA PHE A 1324 23.72 2.38 17.65
C PHE A 1324 22.25 2.03 17.36
N SER A 1325 22.04 1.14 16.40
CA SER A 1325 20.75 0.52 16.06
C SER A 1325 20.89 -1.00 15.97
N ALA A 1326 19.78 -1.72 15.85
CA ALA A 1326 19.74 -3.15 15.54
C ALA A 1326 18.85 -3.38 14.31
N SER A 1327 19.23 -4.32 13.44
CA SER A 1327 18.44 -4.70 12.27
C SER A 1327 17.30 -5.64 12.67
N SER A 1328 16.13 -5.46 12.05
CA SER A 1328 14.91 -6.26 12.23
C SER A 1328 15.15 -7.78 12.26
N ASP A 1329 16.03 -8.23 11.37
CA ASP A 1329 16.21 -9.65 11.04
C ASP A 1329 17.30 -10.32 11.89
N SER A 1330 17.94 -9.55 12.78
CA SER A 1330 19.21 -9.93 13.41
C SER A 1330 19.08 -10.74 14.70
N ILE A 1331 17.88 -10.82 15.28
CA ILE A 1331 17.58 -11.53 16.53
C ILE A 1331 16.58 -12.66 16.22
N PRO A 1332 17.00 -13.93 16.21
CA PRO A 1332 16.12 -15.05 15.89
C PRO A 1332 15.11 -15.33 17.02
N LEU A 1333 13.85 -15.57 16.65
CA LEU A 1333 12.80 -15.99 17.57
C LEU A 1333 13.01 -17.45 18.03
N SER A 1334 12.39 -17.82 19.16
CA SER A 1334 12.49 -19.15 19.79
C SER A 1334 11.23 -19.50 20.57
N GLU A 1335 11.17 -20.69 21.18
CA GLU A 1335 10.05 -21.03 22.09
C GLU A 1335 9.89 -20.04 23.25
N THR A 1336 11.00 -19.45 23.71
CA THR A 1336 11.01 -18.45 24.80
C THR A 1336 10.85 -17.03 24.26
N LEU A 1337 11.72 -16.58 23.33
CA LEU A 1337 11.63 -15.25 22.73
C LEU A 1337 10.64 -15.26 21.57
N LYS A 1338 9.43 -14.77 21.83
CA LYS A 1338 8.29 -14.84 20.91
C LYS A 1338 8.20 -13.67 19.93
N LYS A 1339 8.72 -12.50 20.31
CA LYS A 1339 8.75 -11.30 19.47
C LYS A 1339 9.84 -10.33 19.90
N VAL A 1340 10.33 -9.53 18.94
CA VAL A 1340 11.09 -8.30 19.17
C VAL A 1340 10.31 -7.13 18.54
N GLU A 1341 10.19 -6.02 19.26
CA GLU A 1341 9.71 -4.74 18.73
C GLU A 1341 10.86 -3.73 18.76
N TYR A 1342 11.08 -3.04 17.65
CA TYR A 1342 12.18 -2.08 17.44
C TYR A 1342 11.61 -0.66 17.56
N ASP A 1343 12.20 0.18 18.41
CA ASP A 1343 11.79 1.58 18.62
C ASP A 1343 13.04 2.48 18.77
N ASN A 1344 12.87 3.80 18.74
CA ASN A 1344 13.97 4.76 18.58
C ASN A 1344 14.96 4.77 19.77
N GLY A 1345 16.00 3.93 19.64
CA GLY A 1345 17.04 3.74 20.65
C GLY A 1345 16.70 2.68 21.70
N LYS A 1346 15.73 1.79 21.47
CA LYS A 1346 15.43 0.68 22.38
C LYS A 1346 14.83 -0.53 21.64
N LEU A 1347 14.96 -1.71 22.24
CA LEU A 1347 14.33 -2.94 21.80
C LEU A 1347 13.43 -3.49 22.90
N ASN A 1348 12.21 -3.89 22.57
CA ASN A 1348 11.30 -4.57 23.49
C ASN A 1348 11.26 -6.06 23.11
N LEU A 1349 11.82 -6.93 23.96
CA LEU A 1349 11.88 -8.37 23.75
C LEU A 1349 10.83 -9.06 24.61
N TYR A 1350 9.96 -9.84 23.98
CA TYR A 1350 8.80 -10.47 24.62
C TYR A 1350 9.06 -11.95 24.86
N LEU A 1351 9.20 -12.33 26.13
CA LEU A 1351 9.46 -13.70 26.54
C LEU A 1351 8.16 -14.37 27.00
N ASP A 1352 7.83 -15.55 26.45
CA ASP A 1352 6.66 -16.35 26.84
C ASP A 1352 6.65 -16.58 28.36
N SER A 1353 7.70 -17.20 28.88
CA SER A 1353 7.90 -17.51 30.29
C SER A 1353 9.38 -17.58 30.62
N VAL A 1354 9.72 -17.23 31.86
CA VAL A 1354 11.04 -17.46 32.45
C VAL A 1354 10.89 -18.40 33.64
N ASN A 1355 11.94 -19.19 33.90
CA ASN A 1355 12.02 -20.20 34.94
C ASN A 1355 13.45 -20.21 35.53
N GLU A 1356 13.77 -21.18 36.39
CA GLU A 1356 15.11 -21.32 37.00
C GLU A 1356 16.25 -21.56 35.98
N SER A 1357 15.96 -21.98 34.75
CA SER A 1357 16.98 -22.14 33.70
C SER A 1357 17.25 -20.82 32.97
N GLN A 1358 18.53 -20.45 32.88
CA GLN A 1358 18.96 -19.21 32.24
C GLN A 1358 18.66 -19.20 30.73
N PHE A 1359 17.84 -18.24 30.30
CA PHE A 1359 17.63 -17.88 28.91
C PHE A 1359 18.61 -16.76 28.52
N CYS A 1360 19.22 -16.85 27.34
CA CYS A 1360 20.14 -15.83 26.82
C CYS A 1360 19.80 -15.46 25.37
N VAL A 1361 19.97 -14.18 25.04
CA VAL A 1361 19.76 -13.64 23.68
C VAL A 1361 20.96 -12.78 23.26
N ASN A 1362 21.47 -13.03 22.05
CA ASN A 1362 22.47 -12.18 21.41
C ASN A 1362 21.76 -11.09 20.59
N ILE A 1363 22.20 -9.84 20.77
CA ILE A 1363 21.67 -8.64 20.13
C ILE A 1363 22.85 -7.94 19.43
N PRO A 1364 23.07 -8.20 18.13
CA PRO A 1364 24.08 -7.49 17.36
C PRO A 1364 23.56 -6.09 16.99
N THR A 1365 24.42 -5.08 17.15
CA THR A 1365 24.09 -3.69 16.89
C THR A 1365 25.14 -3.04 15.99
N VAL A 1366 24.68 -2.13 15.14
CA VAL A 1366 25.48 -1.39 14.15
C VAL A 1366 25.51 0.09 14.55
N ARG A 1367 26.64 0.75 14.34
CA ARG A 1367 26.84 2.16 14.70
C ARG A 1367 26.57 3.09 13.52
N ASP A 1368 25.33 3.56 13.42
CA ASP A 1368 24.91 4.55 12.42
C ASP A 1368 25.51 5.96 12.69
N TYR A 1369 25.75 6.31 13.97
CA TYR A 1369 26.19 7.65 14.36
C TYR A 1369 27.41 7.66 15.30
N LYS A 1370 28.26 8.67 15.14
CA LYS A 1370 29.52 8.83 15.87
C LYS A 1370 29.30 9.56 17.20
N VAL A 1371 29.03 8.79 18.26
CA VAL A 1371 28.96 9.28 19.66
C VAL A 1371 30.23 8.87 20.43
N SER A 1372 30.70 9.70 21.36
CA SER A 1372 31.79 9.47 22.33
C SER A 1372 31.37 9.86 23.75
N ASN A 1373 32.14 9.41 24.75
CA ASN A 1373 31.77 9.54 26.18
C ASN A 1373 30.36 8.98 26.49
N ILE A 1374 29.99 7.91 25.77
CA ILE A 1374 28.71 7.18 25.82
C ILE A 1374 28.36 6.80 27.26
N ARG A 1375 27.11 7.05 27.66
CA ARG A 1375 26.56 6.71 28.97
C ARG A 1375 26.10 5.26 29.01
N ASP A 1376 26.03 4.69 30.21
CA ASP A 1376 25.65 3.29 30.37
C ASP A 1376 24.18 3.11 29.93
N GLY A 1377 23.98 2.25 28.93
CA GLY A 1377 22.65 1.75 28.54
C GLY A 1377 22.07 0.88 29.65
N SER A 1378 20.76 0.67 29.63
CA SER A 1378 20.06 -0.15 30.61
C SER A 1378 19.30 -1.30 29.96
N VAL A 1379 19.37 -2.46 30.59
CA VAL A 1379 18.48 -3.59 30.35
C VAL A 1379 17.55 -3.71 31.55
N SER A 1380 16.24 -3.66 31.31
CA SER A 1380 15.20 -4.04 32.28
C SER A 1380 14.68 -5.45 31.94
N VAL A 1381 14.27 -6.19 32.97
CA VAL A 1381 13.48 -7.42 32.85
C VAL A 1381 12.37 -7.36 33.90
N MET A 1382 11.11 -7.45 33.49
CA MET A 1382 9.95 -7.30 34.37
C MET A 1382 8.82 -8.27 34.07
N ASP A 1383 8.10 -8.66 35.12
CA ASP A 1383 6.83 -9.38 35.02
C ASP A 1383 5.75 -8.43 34.45
N TYR A 1384 5.12 -8.80 33.33
CA TYR A 1384 4.26 -7.88 32.58
C TYR A 1384 2.98 -7.47 33.34
N TYR A 1385 2.41 -8.38 34.15
CA TYR A 1385 1.17 -8.12 34.91
C TYR A 1385 1.42 -7.52 36.29
N GLU A 1386 2.67 -7.61 36.75
CA GLU A 1386 3.12 -7.05 38.02
C GLU A 1386 4.48 -6.34 37.82
N PRO A 1387 4.54 -5.19 37.10
CA PRO A 1387 5.81 -4.53 36.72
C PRO A 1387 6.70 -4.08 37.88
N ARG A 1388 6.18 -4.15 39.12
CA ARG A 1388 6.93 -3.96 40.36
C ARG A 1388 7.93 -5.10 40.62
N ARG A 1389 7.71 -6.29 40.06
CA ARG A 1389 8.68 -7.40 39.98
C ARG A 1389 9.61 -7.15 38.78
N GLN A 1390 10.69 -6.42 38.99
CA GLN A 1390 11.69 -6.15 37.95
C GLN A 1390 13.13 -6.31 38.46
N ALA A 1391 14.04 -6.62 37.53
CA ALA A 1391 15.48 -6.49 37.70
C ALA A 1391 16.02 -5.54 36.61
N VAL A 1392 17.04 -4.75 36.94
CA VAL A 1392 17.66 -3.79 36.00
C VAL A 1392 19.18 -3.89 36.10
N ARG A 1393 19.87 -3.84 34.95
CA ARG A 1393 21.34 -3.80 34.87
C ARG A 1393 21.78 -2.72 33.88
N SER A 1394 22.90 -2.07 34.18
CA SER A 1394 23.55 -1.11 33.29
C SER A 1394 24.73 -1.74 32.56
N TYR A 1395 24.95 -1.37 31.30
CA TYR A 1395 26.02 -1.88 30.44
C TYR A 1395 26.63 -0.76 29.58
N ASN A 1396 27.86 -0.94 29.11
CA ASN A 1396 28.53 0.01 28.21
C ASN A 1396 29.56 -0.75 27.35
N THR A 1397 30.03 -0.13 26.26
CA THR A 1397 31.12 -0.63 25.42
C THR A 1397 32.39 -0.92 26.23
N GLN A 1398 33.14 -1.98 25.87
CA GLN A 1398 34.46 -2.21 26.48
C GLN A 1398 35.50 -1.18 26.00
N VAL A 1399 35.40 -0.76 24.73
CA VAL A 1399 36.28 0.22 24.11
C VAL A 1399 35.82 1.63 24.47
N LYS A 1400 36.57 2.33 25.35
CA LYS A 1400 36.29 3.72 25.69
C LYS A 1400 36.50 4.66 24.49
N LEU A 1401 35.42 4.91 23.75
CA LEU A 1401 35.33 5.89 22.68
C LEU A 1401 35.50 7.31 23.26
N SER A 1402 36.76 7.77 23.29
CA SER A 1402 37.14 9.14 23.66
C SER A 1402 36.81 10.16 22.57
N SER A 1403 36.69 11.44 22.94
CA SER A 1403 36.45 12.57 22.03
C SER A 1403 37.40 12.66 20.81
N CYS A 1404 38.63 12.14 20.90
CA CYS A 1404 39.54 12.01 19.74
C CYS A 1404 38.96 11.22 18.55
N TYR A 1405 37.95 10.36 18.75
CA TYR A 1405 37.28 9.66 17.65
C TYR A 1405 36.28 10.54 16.86
N LEU A 1406 35.94 11.74 17.35
CA LEU A 1406 35.01 12.65 16.68
C LEU A 1406 35.68 13.63 15.69
N SER A 1407 37.01 13.80 15.74
CA SER A 1407 37.73 14.68 14.80
C SER A 1407 39.11 14.11 14.45
N PRO A 1408 39.47 13.96 13.16
CA PRO A 1408 40.75 13.38 12.72
C PRO A 1408 41.94 14.35 12.85
N ASP A 1409 41.93 15.22 13.87
CA ASP A 1409 42.95 16.24 14.08
C ASP A 1409 44.28 15.62 14.55
N THR A 1410 45.36 15.98 13.87
CA THR A 1410 46.71 15.40 14.03
C THR A 1410 47.37 15.58 15.41
N ASN A 1411 46.72 16.30 16.33
CA ASN A 1411 47.15 16.47 17.71
C ASN A 1411 46.70 15.34 18.65
N CYS A 1412 45.80 14.44 18.24
CA CYS A 1412 45.48 13.21 18.98
C CYS A 1412 46.62 12.16 18.86
N LYS A 1413 47.84 12.54 19.26
CA LYS A 1413 48.91 11.58 19.53
C LYS A 1413 48.49 10.73 20.73
N SER A 1414 48.40 9.42 20.52
CA SER A 1414 48.03 8.48 21.58
C SER A 1414 49.04 8.54 22.73
N HIS A 1415 48.55 8.69 23.97
CA HIS A 1415 49.38 8.59 25.18
C HIS A 1415 49.72 7.12 25.50
N THR A 1416 50.27 6.40 24.52
CA THR A 1416 50.65 4.99 24.56
C THR A 1416 52.17 4.77 24.61
N ASP A 1417 52.97 5.84 24.70
CA ASP A 1417 54.44 5.81 24.90
C ASP A 1417 54.84 5.92 26.39
N GLY A 1418 54.05 5.33 27.30
CA GLY A 1418 54.27 5.41 28.75
C GLY A 1418 54.60 4.10 29.47
N ALA A 1419 54.50 2.94 28.80
CA ALA A 1419 54.42 1.63 29.48
C ALA A 1419 55.27 0.49 28.89
N THR A 1420 56.07 0.73 27.85
CA THR A 1420 56.79 -0.32 27.10
C THR A 1420 58.30 -0.40 27.38
N ASP A 1421 58.91 0.65 27.93
CA ASP A 1421 60.36 0.75 28.10
C ASP A 1421 60.92 -0.03 29.32
N SER A 1422 60.04 -0.62 30.14
CA SER A 1422 60.40 -1.39 31.35
C SER A 1422 60.60 -2.89 31.12
N LEU A 1423 60.19 -3.45 29.96
CA LEU A 1423 60.10 -4.90 29.75
C LEU A 1423 60.99 -5.49 28.63
N ARG A 1424 61.75 -4.66 27.89
CA ARG A 1424 62.75 -5.16 26.90
C ARG A 1424 64.13 -5.54 27.50
N ARG A 1425 64.24 -5.71 28.82
CA ARG A 1425 65.45 -6.17 29.53
C ARG A 1425 65.26 -7.51 30.26
N SER A 1426 64.93 -8.57 29.53
CA SER A 1426 64.86 -9.95 30.08
C SER A 1426 65.39 -11.05 29.14
N SER A 1427 65.35 -10.87 27.82
CA SER A 1427 65.71 -11.90 26.84
C SER A 1427 67.23 -12.12 26.65
N SER A 1428 68.07 -11.12 26.89
CA SER A 1428 69.52 -11.22 26.65
C SER A 1428 70.30 -12.09 27.67
N LEU A 1429 69.75 -12.27 28.88
CA LEU A 1429 70.40 -13.08 29.93
C LEU A 1429 70.33 -14.60 29.67
N LEU A 1430 69.27 -15.09 29.02
CA LEU A 1430 69.11 -16.52 28.72
C LEU A 1430 70.06 -17.01 27.61
N VAL A 1431 70.44 -16.14 26.68
CA VAL A 1431 71.41 -16.46 25.62
C VAL A 1431 72.83 -16.56 26.17
N PHE A 1432 73.21 -15.70 27.12
CA PHE A 1432 74.54 -15.76 27.73
C PHE A 1432 74.77 -17.02 28.58
N CYS A 1433 73.77 -17.47 29.36
CA CYS A 1433 73.89 -18.69 30.16
C CYS A 1433 74.02 -19.97 29.31
N SER A 1434 73.39 -20.03 28.13
CA SER A 1434 73.45 -21.21 27.26
C SER A 1434 74.78 -21.32 26.51
N VAL A 1435 75.37 -20.20 26.06
CA VAL A 1435 76.71 -20.22 25.44
C VAL A 1435 77.83 -20.55 26.44
N LEU A 1436 77.73 -20.05 27.69
CA LEU A 1436 78.73 -20.33 28.73
C LEU A 1436 78.77 -21.80 29.17
N LEU A 1437 77.64 -22.51 29.13
CA LEU A 1437 77.61 -23.96 29.41
C LEU A 1437 78.26 -24.79 28.30
N TYR A 1438 78.16 -24.36 27.03
CA TYR A 1438 78.74 -25.09 25.90
C TYR A 1438 80.27 -25.09 25.93
N PHE A 1439 80.89 -23.99 26.38
CA PHE A 1439 82.35 -23.84 26.51
C PHE A 1439 82.96 -24.45 27.80
N VAL A 1440 82.18 -25.17 28.59
CA VAL A 1440 82.66 -25.91 29.79
C VAL A 1440 82.52 -27.43 29.63
N GLN A 1441 81.98 -27.89 28.49
CA GLN A 1441 81.87 -29.32 28.13
C GLN A 1441 82.80 -29.74 26.98
N HIS A 1442 83.72 -28.86 26.57
CA HIS A 1442 84.83 -29.09 25.65
C HIS A 1442 86.14 -28.57 26.26
#